data_AF-Q9Y2E4-F1
#
_entry.id   AF-Q9Y2E4-F1
#
_cell.length_a   1.000
_cell.length_b   1.000
_cell.length_c   1.000
_cell.angle_alpha   90.00
_cell.angle_beta   90.00
_cell.angle_gamma   90.00
#
_symmetry.space_group_name_H-M   'P 1'
#
loop_
_entity.id
_entity.type
_entity.pdbx_description
1 polymer ?
#
loop_
_entity_poly.entity_id
_entity_poly.type
_entity_poly.pdbx_seq_one_letter_code
_entity_poly.pdbx_strand_id
1 'polypeptide(L)'
;MADRSLEGMALPLEVRARLAELELELSEGDITQKGYEKKRSKLIGAYLPQPPRVDQALPQERRAPVTPSSASRYHRRRSSGSRDERYRSDVHTEAVQAALAKHKERKMAVPMPSKRRSLVVQTSMDAYTPPDTSSGSEDEGSVQGDSQGTPTSSQGSINMEHWISQAIHGSTTSTTSSSSTQSGGSGAAHRLADVMAQTHIENHSAPPDVTTYTSEHSIQVERPQGSTGSRTAPKYGNAELMETGDGVPVSSRVSAKIQQLVNTLKRPKRPPLREFFVDDFEELLEVQQPDPNQPKPEGAQMLAMRGEQLGVVTNWPPSLEAALQRWGTISPKAPCLTTMDTNGKPLYILTYGKLWTRSMKVAYSILHKLGTKQEPMVRPGDRVALVFPNNDPAAFMAAFYGCLLAEVVPVPIEVPLTRKDAGSQQIGFLLGSCGVTVALTSDACHKGLPKSPTGEIPQFKGWPKLLWFVTESKHLSKPPRDWFPHIKDANNDTAYIEYKTCKDGSVLGVTVTRTALLTHCQALTQACGYTEAETIVNVLDFKKDVGLWHGILTSVMNMMHVISIPYSLMKVNPLSWIQKVCQYKAKVACVKSRDMHWALVAHRDQRDINLSSLRMLIVADGANPWSISSCDAFLNVFQSKGLRQEVICPCASSPEALTVAIRRPTDDSNQPPGRGVLSMHGLTYGVIRVDSEEKLSVLTVQDVGLVMPGAIMCSVKPDGVPQLCRTDEIGELCVCAVATGTSYYGLSGMTKNTFEVFPMTSSGAPISEYPFIRTGLLGFVGPGGLVFVVGKMDGLMVVSGRRHNADDIVATALAVEPMKFVYRGRIAVFSVTVLHDERIVIVAEQRPDSTEEDSFQWMSRVLQAIDSIHQVGVYCLALVPANTLPKTPLGGIHLSETKQLFLEGSLHPCNVLMCPHTCVTNLPKPRQKQPEIGPASVMVGNLVSGKRIAQASGRDLGQIEDNDQARKFLFLSEVLQWRAQTTPDHILYTLLNCRGAIANSLTCVQLHKRAEKIAVMLMERGHLQDGDHVALVYPPGIDLIAAFYGCLYAGCVPITVRPPHPQNIATTLPTVKMIVEVSRSACLMTTQLICKLLRSREAAAAVDVRTWPLILDTDDLPKKRPAQICKPCNPDTLAYLDFSVSTTGMLAGVKMSHAATSAFCRSIKLQCELYPSREVAICLDPYCGLGFVLWCLCSVYSGHQSILIPPSELETNPALWLLAVSQYKVRDTFCSYSVMELCTKGLGSQTESLKARGLDLSRVRTCVVVAEERPRIALTQSFSKLFKDLGLHPRAVSTSFGCRVNLAICLQGTSGPDPTTVYVDMRALRHDRVRLVERGSPHSLPLMESGKILPGVRIIIANPETKGPLGDSHLGEIWVHSAHNASGYFTIYGDESLQSDHFNSRLSFGDTQTIWARTGYLGFLRRTELTDANGERHDALYVVGALDEAMELRGMRYHPIDIETSVIRAHKSVTECAVFTWTNLLVVVVELDGSEQEALDLVPLVTNVVLEEHYLIVGVVVVVDIGVIPINSRGEKQRMHLRDGFLADQLDPIYVAYNM
;
A
#
# COMPACT_ATOMS: atom_id res chain seq x y z
N MET A 1 2.58 55.74 -14.82
CA MET A 1 3.57 56.84 -14.72
C MET A 1 4.74 56.48 -13.78
N ALA A 2 5.16 55.21 -13.67
CA ALA A 2 6.23 54.81 -12.73
C ALA A 2 7.59 54.52 -13.41
N ASP A 3 7.63 54.37 -14.74
CA ASP A 3 8.80 53.85 -15.47
C ASP A 3 9.75 54.93 -16.04
N ARG A 4 9.75 56.15 -15.51
CA ARG A 4 10.55 57.28 -16.05
C ARG A 4 11.55 57.91 -15.05
N SER A 5 11.86 57.25 -13.95
CA SER A 5 12.65 57.83 -12.84
C SER A 5 13.84 57.00 -12.38
N LEU A 6 14.44 56.17 -13.27
CA LEU A 6 15.60 55.32 -12.95
C LEU A 6 16.91 55.68 -13.68
N GLU A 7 16.92 56.64 -14.61
CA GLU A 7 18.12 57.01 -15.40
C GLU A 7 19.13 57.90 -14.63
N GLY A 8 18.91 58.19 -13.34
CA GLY A 8 19.67 59.20 -12.58
C GLY A 8 20.59 58.70 -11.46
N MET A 9 20.59 57.42 -11.10
CA MET A 9 21.42 56.89 -9.99
C MET A 9 22.39 55.80 -10.43
N ALA A 10 23.69 56.07 -10.28
CA ALA A 10 24.75 55.11 -10.53
C ALA A 10 24.78 54.03 -9.43
N LEU A 11 24.07 52.92 -9.64
CA LEU A 11 24.13 51.74 -8.77
C LEU A 11 25.58 51.27 -8.56
N PRO A 12 25.97 50.81 -7.37
CA PRO A 12 27.31 50.27 -7.12
C PRO A 12 27.69 49.14 -8.08
N LEU A 13 28.98 48.99 -8.39
CA LEU A 13 29.50 47.99 -9.32
C LEU A 13 29.05 46.56 -8.96
N GLU A 14 29.08 46.20 -7.68
CA GLU A 14 28.63 44.88 -7.20
C GLU A 14 27.13 44.63 -7.45
N VAL A 15 26.29 45.66 -7.35
CA VAL A 15 24.85 45.56 -7.63
C VAL A 15 24.60 45.40 -9.12
N ARG A 16 25.37 46.10 -9.96
CA ARG A 16 25.31 45.92 -11.43
C ARG A 16 25.78 44.53 -11.85
N ALA A 17 26.85 44.00 -11.25
CA ALA A 17 27.30 42.63 -11.50
C ALA A 17 26.22 41.60 -11.15
N ARG A 18 25.64 41.68 -9.95
CA ARG A 18 24.55 40.76 -9.53
C ARG A 18 23.26 40.93 -10.32
N LEU A 19 22.98 42.11 -10.89
CA LEU A 19 21.86 42.30 -11.81
C LEU A 19 22.12 41.65 -13.19
N ALA A 20 23.33 41.76 -13.72
CA ALA A 20 23.72 41.10 -14.97
C ALA A 20 23.71 39.56 -14.83
N GLU A 21 24.19 39.04 -13.69
CA GLU A 21 24.11 37.60 -13.35
C GLU A 21 22.64 37.11 -13.28
N LEU A 22 21.73 37.96 -12.79
CA LEU A 22 20.29 37.69 -12.77
C LEU A 22 19.61 37.76 -14.14
N GLU A 23 20.10 38.61 -15.03
CA GLU A 23 19.66 38.66 -16.43
C GLU A 23 20.16 37.43 -17.20
N LEU A 24 21.36 36.94 -16.87
CA LEU A 24 21.87 35.67 -17.37
C LEU A 24 21.00 34.50 -16.90
N GLU A 25 20.74 34.36 -15.58
CA GLU A 25 19.82 33.35 -15.01
C GLU A 25 18.45 33.34 -15.72
N LEU A 26 17.94 34.53 -16.11
CA LEU A 26 16.66 34.65 -16.82
C LEU A 26 16.76 34.22 -18.29
N SER A 27 17.87 34.57 -18.96
CA SER A 27 18.12 34.18 -20.36
C SER A 27 18.40 32.69 -20.56
N GLU A 28 19.02 32.05 -19.56
CA GLU A 28 19.33 30.61 -19.54
C GLU A 28 18.13 29.76 -19.05
N GLY A 29 17.05 30.40 -18.57
CA GLY A 29 15.83 29.74 -18.11
C GLY A 29 15.89 29.17 -16.69
N ASP A 30 16.97 29.42 -15.96
CA ASP A 30 17.17 28.96 -14.58
C ASP A 30 16.33 29.72 -13.55
N ILE A 31 15.87 30.94 -13.88
CA ILE A 31 14.89 31.68 -13.10
C ILE A 31 13.66 32.08 -13.91
N THR A 32 12.47 31.92 -13.32
CA THR A 32 11.22 32.42 -13.91
C THR A 32 11.17 33.96 -13.88
N GLN A 33 10.46 34.58 -14.84
CA GLN A 33 10.20 36.03 -14.89
C GLN A 33 9.85 36.64 -13.52
N LYS A 34 8.93 35.99 -12.79
CA LYS A 34 8.46 36.40 -11.46
C LYS A 34 9.51 36.21 -10.36
N GLY A 35 10.41 35.25 -10.52
CA GLY A 35 11.58 35.06 -9.67
C GLY A 35 12.62 36.16 -9.90
N TYR A 36 12.92 36.48 -11.16
CA TYR A 36 13.78 37.59 -11.57
C TYR A 36 13.28 38.92 -10.98
N GLU A 37 12.02 39.27 -11.21
CA GLU A 37 11.41 40.50 -10.66
C GLU A 37 11.54 40.60 -9.14
N LYS A 38 11.32 39.49 -8.42
CA LYS A 38 11.42 39.46 -6.95
C LYS A 38 12.87 39.57 -6.45
N LYS A 39 13.83 38.86 -7.05
CA LYS A 39 15.26 38.98 -6.73
C LYS A 39 15.76 40.39 -7.07
N ARG A 40 15.47 40.92 -8.27
CA ARG A 40 15.79 42.28 -8.74
C ARG A 40 15.24 43.36 -7.83
N SER A 41 13.97 43.28 -7.44
CA SER A 41 13.35 44.24 -6.50
C SER A 41 14.03 44.21 -5.13
N LYS A 42 14.49 43.04 -4.66
CA LYS A 42 15.22 42.92 -3.40
C LYS A 42 16.65 43.49 -3.48
N LEU A 43 17.32 43.32 -4.62
CA LEU A 43 18.65 43.89 -4.90
C LEU A 43 18.62 45.42 -4.99
N ILE A 44 17.62 45.98 -5.67
CA ILE A 44 17.46 47.44 -5.84
C ILE A 44 16.86 48.08 -4.58
N GLY A 45 16.02 47.36 -3.82
CA GLY A 45 15.32 47.87 -2.64
C GLY A 45 16.21 48.36 -1.50
N ALA A 46 17.47 47.92 -1.43
CA ALA A 46 18.46 48.44 -0.48
C ALA A 46 19.04 49.82 -0.85
N TYR A 47 18.78 50.30 -2.08
CA TYR A 47 19.37 51.52 -2.64
C TYR A 47 18.32 52.58 -3.02
N LEU A 48 17.05 52.35 -2.69
CA LEU A 48 15.99 53.36 -2.83
C LEU A 48 15.94 54.24 -1.57
N PRO A 49 15.96 55.59 -1.69
CA PRO A 49 15.88 56.48 -0.53
C PRO A 49 14.51 56.40 0.14
N GLN A 50 14.49 56.25 1.48
CA GLN A 50 13.25 56.31 2.25
C GLN A 50 12.67 57.75 2.24
N PRO A 51 11.34 57.92 2.20
CA PRO A 51 10.72 59.25 2.28
C PRO A 51 10.94 59.90 3.66
N PRO A 52 11.00 61.24 3.73
CA PRO A 52 11.47 61.95 4.93
C PRO A 52 10.46 61.90 6.08
N ARG A 53 10.98 61.76 7.30
CA ARG A 53 10.23 61.99 8.53
C ARG A 53 10.00 63.49 8.73
N VAL A 54 8.80 63.86 9.17
CA VAL A 54 8.46 65.22 9.58
C VAL A 54 8.57 65.30 11.10
N ASP A 55 9.51 66.12 11.60
CA ASP A 55 9.66 66.45 13.02
C ASP A 55 8.67 67.55 13.44
N GLN A 56 8.12 67.46 14.66
CA GLN A 56 7.74 68.64 15.45
C GLN A 56 8.02 68.46 16.95
N ALA A 57 9.06 69.18 17.39
CA ALA A 57 9.21 69.93 18.64
C ALA A 57 9.06 69.27 20.04
N LEU A 58 10.08 69.55 20.86
CA LEU A 58 10.24 69.46 22.32
C LEU A 58 10.61 70.89 22.83
N PRO A 59 10.84 71.17 24.15
CA PRO A 59 10.30 70.59 25.40
C PRO A 59 9.86 71.66 26.45
N GLN A 60 9.23 71.28 27.58
CA GLN A 60 9.71 71.66 28.94
C GLN A 60 9.00 70.98 30.14
N GLU A 61 9.73 70.96 31.25
CA GLU A 61 9.51 70.30 32.55
C GLU A 61 8.23 70.63 33.36
N ARG A 62 7.66 69.65 34.10
CA ARG A 62 7.73 69.54 35.61
C ARG A 62 6.76 68.52 36.25
N ARG A 63 7.31 67.81 37.26
CA ARG A 63 6.73 67.18 38.48
C ARG A 63 5.24 66.73 38.59
N ALA A 64 5.07 65.52 39.15
CA ALA A 64 3.85 64.95 39.79
C ALA A 64 3.42 65.74 41.08
N PRO A 65 2.32 65.45 41.85
CA PRO A 65 1.67 64.14 42.07
C PRO A 65 0.14 64.08 42.48
N VAL A 66 -0.33 62.86 42.85
CA VAL A 66 -1.53 62.48 43.68
C VAL A 66 -2.94 62.32 43.05
N THR A 67 -3.67 61.36 43.61
CA THR A 67 -4.94 60.62 43.32
C THR A 67 -6.27 61.39 43.61
N PRO A 68 -7.50 60.77 43.64
CA PRO A 68 -8.25 60.03 42.60
C PRO A 68 -9.76 60.44 42.47
N SER A 69 -10.55 59.70 41.64
CA SER A 69 -12.01 59.82 41.39
C SER A 69 -12.45 61.00 40.49
N SER A 70 -13.58 60.98 39.75
CA SER A 70 -14.79 60.14 39.78
C SER A 70 -15.39 59.89 38.37
N ALA A 71 -16.52 59.16 38.28
CA ALA A 71 -17.01 58.53 37.04
C ALA A 71 -18.02 59.37 36.21
N SER A 72 -18.10 59.08 34.90
CA SER A 72 -19.33 59.28 34.10
C SER A 72 -19.58 58.08 33.17
N ARG A 73 -20.86 57.70 33.00
CA ARG A 73 -21.29 56.51 32.26
C ARG A 73 -21.55 56.84 30.78
N TYR A 74 -21.13 55.96 29.86
CA TYR A 74 -21.80 55.81 28.56
C TYR A 74 -22.02 54.33 28.23
N HIS A 75 -23.16 54.04 27.61
CA HIS A 75 -23.68 52.68 27.41
C HIS A 75 -22.78 51.80 26.53
N ARG A 76 -22.55 50.54 26.94
CA ARG A 76 -22.11 49.47 26.04
C ARG A 76 -23.10 48.31 26.05
N ARG A 77 -23.53 47.90 24.85
CA ARG A 77 -24.37 46.71 24.62
C ARG A 77 -23.62 45.44 25.05
N ARG A 78 -24.38 44.42 25.47
CA ARG A 78 -23.86 43.06 25.69
C ARG A 78 -23.41 42.46 24.34
N SER A 79 -22.18 41.96 24.30
CA SER A 79 -21.74 40.93 23.36
C SER A 79 -20.89 39.92 24.11
N SER A 80 -21.41 38.70 24.30
CA SER A 80 -20.69 37.56 24.85
C SER A 80 -19.66 37.06 23.83
N GLY A 81 -18.36 37.09 24.18
CA GLY A 81 -17.30 36.70 23.24
C GLY A 81 -15.88 37.03 23.72
N SER A 82 -15.49 36.53 24.91
CA SER A 82 -14.13 36.61 25.46
C SER A 82 -14.08 35.66 26.68
N ARG A 83 -13.09 34.78 26.93
CA ARG A 83 -11.75 34.55 26.36
C ARG A 83 -11.41 33.06 26.55
N ASP A 84 -10.85 32.38 25.55
CA ASP A 84 -10.28 31.02 25.70
C ASP A 84 -8.78 30.96 25.27
N GLU A 85 -8.12 32.12 25.19
CA GLU A 85 -6.76 32.26 24.60
C GLU A 85 -5.57 32.03 25.55
N ARG A 86 -5.77 31.60 26.80
CA ARG A 86 -4.76 31.82 27.86
C ARG A 86 -4.07 30.59 28.47
N TYR A 87 -3.89 29.49 27.72
CA TYR A 87 -3.19 28.29 28.22
C TYR A 87 -2.44 27.50 27.14
N ARG A 88 -1.20 27.88 26.78
CA ARG A 88 -0.26 27.05 26.00
C ARG A 88 1.17 27.25 26.49
N SER A 89 2.07 26.33 26.10
CA SER A 89 3.49 26.67 25.97
C SER A 89 3.59 27.56 24.74
N ASP A 90 3.69 28.87 24.97
CA ASP A 90 3.54 29.86 23.91
C ASP A 90 4.61 29.67 22.83
N VAL A 91 5.89 29.51 23.22
CA VAL A 91 7.03 29.42 22.28
C VAL A 91 6.85 28.39 21.16
N HIS A 92 6.48 27.13 21.47
CA HIS A 92 6.35 26.11 20.42
C HIS A 92 5.04 26.24 19.62
N THR A 93 3.98 26.77 20.22
CA THR A 93 2.75 27.05 19.45
C THR A 93 2.94 28.25 18.54
N GLU A 94 3.62 29.30 19.01
CA GLU A 94 4.08 30.44 18.22
C GLU A 94 5.02 29.98 17.09
N ALA A 95 5.94 29.05 17.36
CA ALA A 95 6.80 28.45 16.34
C ALA A 95 6.01 27.87 15.17
N VAL A 96 5.02 27.03 15.46
CA VAL A 96 4.12 26.45 14.45
C VAL A 96 3.25 27.51 13.77
N GLN A 97 2.68 28.46 14.52
CA GLN A 97 1.87 29.55 13.95
C GLN A 97 2.67 30.41 12.97
N ALA A 98 3.91 30.77 13.31
CA ALA A 98 4.79 31.58 12.47
C ALA A 98 5.38 30.79 11.29
N ALA A 99 5.69 29.50 11.46
CA ALA A 99 6.02 28.60 10.34
C ALA A 99 4.88 28.56 9.30
N LEU A 100 3.63 28.39 9.76
CA LEU A 100 2.45 28.45 8.90
C LEU A 100 2.23 29.84 8.29
N ALA A 101 2.49 30.92 9.02
CA ALA A 101 2.41 32.29 8.49
C ALA A 101 3.42 32.52 7.34
N LYS A 102 4.66 32.04 7.50
CA LYS A 102 5.73 32.08 6.47
C LYS A 102 5.34 31.31 5.20
N HIS A 103 4.57 30.24 5.33
CA HIS A 103 3.98 29.52 4.18
C HIS A 103 2.77 30.24 3.57
N LYS A 104 1.98 30.97 4.36
CA LYS A 104 0.78 31.68 3.88
C LYS A 104 1.07 32.75 2.81
N GLU A 105 2.29 33.30 2.78
CA GLU A 105 2.78 34.20 1.73
C GLU A 105 3.06 33.49 0.38
N ARG A 106 3.16 32.15 0.38
CA ARG A 106 3.37 31.32 -0.80
C ARG A 106 2.10 30.52 -1.07
N LYS A 107 1.18 31.08 -1.88
CA LYS A 107 -0.03 30.35 -2.34
C LYS A 107 0.35 29.06 -3.10
N MET A 108 0.38 27.94 -2.38
CA MET A 108 0.34 26.58 -2.91
C MET A 108 -0.99 25.98 -2.48
N ALA A 109 -1.88 25.73 -3.45
CA ALA A 109 -3.10 24.99 -3.22
C ALA A 109 -2.77 23.49 -3.38
N VAL A 110 -2.95 22.72 -2.32
CA VAL A 110 -2.87 21.26 -2.39
C VAL A 110 -4.15 20.77 -3.08
N PRO A 111 -4.07 20.03 -4.20
CA PRO A 111 -5.25 19.43 -4.81
C PRO A 111 -5.83 18.38 -3.86
N MET A 112 -7.13 18.48 -3.59
CA MET A 112 -7.79 17.53 -2.68
C MET A 112 -8.17 16.25 -3.43
N PRO A 113 -7.96 15.08 -2.82
CA PRO A 113 -8.64 13.83 -3.15
C PRO A 113 -10.16 13.99 -3.32
N SER A 114 -10.78 12.99 -3.93
CA SER A 114 -12.23 12.92 -4.08
C SER A 114 -12.74 11.53 -3.73
N LYS A 115 -13.77 11.49 -2.86
CA LYS A 115 -14.54 10.31 -2.50
C LYS A 115 -15.97 10.40 -3.03
N ARG A 116 -16.54 9.27 -3.44
CA ARG A 116 -17.97 9.15 -3.80
C ARG A 116 -18.85 9.47 -2.57
N ARG A 117 -19.88 10.29 -2.73
CA ARG A 117 -20.91 10.49 -1.68
C ARG A 117 -21.97 9.41 -1.82
N SER A 118 -21.92 8.38 -0.98
CA SER A 118 -22.94 7.33 -1.04
C SER A 118 -24.33 7.86 -0.66
N LEU A 119 -25.34 7.45 -1.43
CA LEU A 119 -26.74 7.78 -1.24
C LEU A 119 -27.46 6.59 -0.58
N VAL A 120 -27.10 6.21 0.65
CA VAL A 120 -27.89 5.27 1.48
C VAL A 120 -27.52 5.41 2.98
N VAL A 121 -28.49 5.12 3.86
CA VAL A 121 -28.44 5.23 5.34
C VAL A 121 -28.63 6.64 5.94
N GLN A 122 -29.84 7.19 5.76
CA GLN A 122 -30.55 7.75 6.91
C GLN A 122 -31.19 6.59 7.69
N THR A 123 -30.51 6.05 8.70
CA THR A 123 -31.16 5.29 9.77
C THR A 123 -30.68 5.81 11.13
N SER A 124 -31.62 5.91 12.06
CA SER A 124 -31.47 6.39 13.44
C SER A 124 -30.11 6.12 14.10
N MET A 125 -29.43 7.18 14.51
CA MET A 125 -28.37 7.13 15.51
C MET A 125 -28.96 6.81 16.89
N ASP A 126 -29.22 5.54 17.16
CA ASP A 126 -29.41 5.02 18.51
C ASP A 126 -28.76 3.64 18.62
N ALA A 127 -28.09 3.40 19.75
CA ALA A 127 -27.41 2.17 20.15
C ALA A 127 -26.27 1.64 19.24
N TYR A 128 -25.03 2.02 19.56
CA TYR A 128 -23.94 1.03 19.73
C TYR A 128 -22.82 1.55 20.65
N THR A 129 -23.19 1.96 21.86
CA THR A 129 -22.24 2.07 22.98
C THR A 129 -22.07 0.68 23.59
N PRO A 130 -20.88 0.06 23.60
CA PRO A 130 -20.70 -1.17 24.37
C PRO A 130 -20.86 -0.84 25.87
N PRO A 131 -21.74 -1.54 26.61
CA PRO A 131 -21.97 -1.22 28.02
C PRO A 131 -20.76 -1.59 28.87
N ASP A 132 -20.35 -0.69 29.76
CA ASP A 132 -19.31 -0.93 30.77
C ASP A 132 -19.73 -2.09 31.71
N THR A 133 -19.23 -3.30 31.46
CA THR A 133 -19.48 -4.47 32.32
C THR A 133 -18.56 -4.51 33.54
N SER A 134 -18.74 -3.54 34.45
CA SER A 134 -18.13 -3.60 35.79
C SER A 134 -19.01 -3.00 36.90
N SER A 135 -20.17 -3.62 37.17
CA SER A 135 -20.89 -3.45 38.43
C SER A 135 -21.65 -4.72 38.82
N GLY A 136 -21.04 -5.54 39.67
CA GLY A 136 -21.77 -6.53 40.46
C GLY A 136 -21.90 -6.02 41.90
N SER A 137 -23.13 -5.87 42.38
CA SER A 137 -23.44 -5.75 43.81
C SER A 137 -24.71 -6.52 44.09
N GLU A 138 -24.61 -7.47 45.00
CA GLU A 138 -25.70 -8.28 45.52
C GLU A 138 -26.61 -7.41 46.41
N ASP A 139 -27.92 -7.66 46.44
CA ASP A 139 -28.61 -7.84 47.73
C ASP A 139 -29.94 -8.60 47.60
N GLU A 140 -30.45 -9.08 48.73
CA GLU A 140 -31.35 -10.23 48.85
C GLU A 140 -32.86 -9.96 48.66
N GLY A 141 -33.58 -11.01 48.24
CA GLY A 141 -34.60 -11.61 49.11
C GLY A 141 -36.09 -11.29 48.86
N SER A 142 -36.83 -12.30 48.36
CA SER A 142 -38.22 -12.74 48.69
C SER A 142 -39.07 -13.08 47.44
N VAL A 143 -40.01 -14.02 47.40
CA VAL A 143 -40.32 -15.32 48.04
C VAL A 143 -41.62 -15.82 47.35
N GLN A 144 -41.68 -17.10 46.96
CA GLN A 144 -42.89 -17.92 46.64
C GLN A 144 -43.83 -17.58 45.44
N GLY A 145 -44.32 -18.64 44.79
CA GLY A 145 -45.50 -18.61 43.89
C GLY A 145 -45.55 -19.71 42.80
N ASP A 146 -46.11 -20.87 43.13
CA ASP A 146 -46.35 -22.07 42.28
C ASP A 146 -47.03 -21.79 40.91
N SER A 147 -47.08 -22.66 39.88
CA SER A 147 -47.27 -24.13 39.92
C SER A 147 -47.11 -24.87 38.56
N GLN A 148 -46.62 -26.13 38.63
CA GLN A 148 -46.97 -27.34 37.83
C GLN A 148 -46.84 -27.40 36.27
N GLY A 149 -46.15 -28.45 35.78
CA GLY A 149 -46.30 -28.97 34.40
C GLY A 149 -45.13 -29.78 33.79
N THR A 150 -45.12 -31.11 33.96
CA THR A 150 -44.22 -32.09 33.29
C THR A 150 -45.06 -33.32 32.86
N PRO A 151 -44.65 -34.26 31.95
CA PRO A 151 -43.27 -34.59 31.51
C PRO A 151 -43.06 -35.08 30.03
N THR A 152 -41.83 -35.56 29.72
CA THR A 152 -41.41 -36.50 28.61
C THR A 152 -41.61 -36.08 27.14
N SER A 153 -40.65 -36.08 26.20
CA SER A 153 -39.54 -37.03 25.95
C SER A 153 -38.64 -36.60 24.74
N SER A 154 -37.52 -37.33 24.55
CA SER A 154 -36.67 -37.46 23.34
C SER A 154 -35.69 -36.34 22.89
N GLN A 155 -34.41 -36.66 23.10
CA GLN A 155 -33.25 -36.54 22.18
C GLN A 155 -32.85 -35.19 21.54
N GLY A 156 -31.58 -34.80 21.74
CA GLY A 156 -30.97 -33.68 21.01
C GLY A 156 -29.65 -33.14 21.59
N SER A 157 -28.67 -33.99 21.90
CA SER A 157 -27.33 -33.55 22.34
C SER A 157 -26.44 -33.15 21.16
N ILE A 158 -25.94 -31.91 21.13
CA ILE A 158 -24.83 -31.52 20.27
C ILE A 158 -23.68 -31.11 21.17
N ASN A 159 -22.59 -31.88 21.13
CA ASN A 159 -21.35 -31.54 21.79
C ASN A 159 -20.33 -31.07 20.73
N MET A 160 -19.38 -30.23 21.15
CA MET A 160 -18.60 -29.37 20.27
C MET A 160 -17.14 -29.82 20.23
N GLU A 161 -16.63 -30.31 19.09
CA GLU A 161 -15.17 -30.35 18.82
C GLU A 161 -14.81 -30.63 17.34
N HIS A 162 -13.55 -30.31 16.99
CA HIS A 162 -12.84 -30.51 15.72
C HIS A 162 -13.27 -29.75 14.44
N TRP A 163 -12.49 -28.70 14.12
CA TRP A 163 -12.40 -28.06 12.80
C TRP A 163 -10.94 -27.94 12.35
N ILE A 164 -10.42 -28.95 11.64
CA ILE A 164 -9.36 -28.81 10.61
C ILE A 164 -9.58 -29.92 9.55
N SER A 165 -9.66 -29.52 8.27
CA SER A 165 -9.67 -30.33 7.03
C SER A 165 -11.03 -30.57 6.36
N GLN A 166 -10.98 -30.58 5.02
CA GLN A 166 -12.02 -30.89 4.02
C GLN A 166 -13.19 -29.89 3.97
N ALA A 167 -13.38 -29.09 2.91
CA ALA A 167 -13.04 -29.20 1.48
C ALA A 167 -13.78 -30.33 0.72
N ILE A 168 -14.86 -29.90 0.06
CA ILE A 168 -15.38 -30.36 -1.24
C ILE A 168 -16.18 -31.69 -1.28
N HIS A 169 -17.49 -31.50 -1.55
CA HIS A 169 -18.47 -32.42 -2.17
C HIS A 169 -18.95 -33.67 -1.39
N GLY A 170 -20.19 -34.16 -1.59
CA GLY A 170 -21.11 -33.86 -2.70
C GLY A 170 -22.60 -33.72 -2.37
N SER A 171 -23.26 -32.95 -3.24
CA SER A 171 -24.70 -32.82 -3.45
C SER A 171 -25.33 -34.04 -4.15
N THR A 172 -26.67 -34.20 -4.10
CA THR A 172 -27.61 -34.52 -5.22
C THR A 172 -28.98 -34.90 -4.63
N THR A 173 -30.18 -34.75 -5.23
CA THR A 173 -30.81 -34.09 -6.42
C THR A 173 -32.35 -34.12 -6.14
N SER A 174 -33.31 -33.46 -6.80
CA SER A 174 -33.54 -33.28 -8.26
C SER A 174 -34.68 -32.26 -8.55
N THR A 175 -34.43 -31.32 -9.49
CA THR A 175 -35.21 -30.93 -10.70
C THR A 175 -36.77 -30.99 -10.70
N THR A 176 -37.52 -30.09 -11.35
CA THR A 176 -37.50 -29.78 -12.81
C THR A 176 -38.02 -28.37 -13.18
N SER A 177 -37.94 -28.02 -14.48
CA SER A 177 -38.21 -26.70 -15.07
C SER A 177 -39.19 -26.75 -16.25
N SER A 178 -40.13 -25.80 -16.39
CA SER A 178 -40.59 -25.20 -17.68
C SER A 178 -41.60 -24.06 -17.49
N SER A 179 -41.87 -23.31 -18.56
CA SER A 179 -42.35 -21.91 -18.56
C SER A 179 -43.82 -21.68 -18.97
N SER A 180 -44.33 -20.50 -18.58
CA SER A 180 -45.28 -19.59 -19.30
C SER A 180 -46.68 -19.33 -18.68
N THR A 181 -46.94 -18.04 -18.38
CA THR A 181 -48.19 -17.23 -18.48
C THR A 181 -49.56 -17.88 -18.21
N GLN A 182 -50.51 -17.27 -17.46
CA GLN A 182 -50.87 -15.83 -17.44
C GLN A 182 -51.79 -15.44 -16.24
N SER A 183 -51.66 -14.20 -15.72
CA SER A 183 -52.65 -13.30 -15.04
C SER A 183 -53.73 -13.85 -14.07
N GLY A 184 -54.09 -13.17 -12.96
CA GLY A 184 -53.76 -11.84 -12.38
C GLY A 184 -54.66 -11.60 -11.13
N GLY A 185 -54.69 -10.49 -10.40
CA GLY A 185 -53.90 -9.24 -10.27
C GLY A 185 -53.89 -8.84 -8.76
N SER A 186 -53.49 -7.68 -8.25
CA SER A 186 -53.19 -6.31 -8.72
C SER A 186 -52.26 -5.66 -7.66
N GLY A 187 -51.39 -4.67 -7.89
CA GLY A 187 -51.01 -3.84 -9.04
C GLY A 187 -49.90 -2.86 -8.58
N ALA A 188 -49.33 -1.95 -9.38
CA ALA A 188 -49.43 -1.69 -10.82
C ALA A 188 -48.16 -0.91 -11.27
N ALA A 189 -47.89 -0.86 -12.58
CA ALA A 189 -46.79 -0.08 -13.15
C ALA A 189 -47.20 0.67 -14.44
N HIS A 190 -46.48 1.76 -14.72
CA HIS A 190 -46.39 2.53 -15.98
C HIS A 190 -47.61 3.30 -16.52
N ARG A 191 -47.40 4.63 -16.67
CA ARG A 191 -47.34 5.46 -17.91
C ARG A 191 -47.39 6.96 -17.49
N LEU A 192 -46.99 7.98 -18.26
CA LEU A 192 -46.63 8.14 -19.68
C LEU A 192 -45.71 9.38 -19.83
N ALA A 193 -45.22 9.66 -21.05
CA ALA A 193 -44.49 10.89 -21.40
C ALA A 193 -45.41 11.90 -22.13
N ASP A 194 -44.96 13.17 -22.13
CA ASP A 194 -45.35 14.33 -22.96
C ASP A 194 -46.80 14.87 -22.93
N VAL A 195 -46.95 16.15 -22.57
CA VAL A 195 -47.16 17.29 -23.52
C VAL A 195 -47.23 18.63 -22.75
N MET A 196 -46.34 19.57 -23.12
CA MET A 196 -46.43 21.06 -23.16
C MET A 196 -47.29 21.81 -22.09
N ALA A 197 -46.83 22.89 -21.43
CA ALA A 197 -46.40 24.13 -22.08
C ALA A 197 -45.82 25.21 -21.11
N GLN A 198 -45.05 26.15 -21.68
CA GLN A 198 -44.80 27.54 -21.23
C GLN A 198 -43.94 27.82 -19.97
N THR A 199 -42.65 28.06 -20.21
CA THR A 199 -42.03 29.36 -19.85
C THR A 199 -40.92 29.73 -20.85
N HIS A 200 -40.77 31.03 -21.12
CA HIS A 200 -40.04 31.60 -22.27
C HIS A 200 -39.04 32.67 -21.77
N ILE A 201 -37.93 33.01 -22.46
CA ILE A 201 -37.40 32.59 -23.78
C ILE A 201 -35.84 32.64 -23.75
N GLU A 202 -35.16 32.53 -24.91
CA GLU A 202 -33.70 32.69 -25.14
C GLU A 202 -32.77 31.54 -24.67
N ASN A 203 -31.69 31.14 -25.40
CA ASN A 203 -31.36 31.40 -26.82
C ASN A 203 -30.43 30.32 -27.45
N HIS A 204 -30.04 30.53 -28.72
CA HIS A 204 -29.22 29.67 -29.60
C HIS A 204 -27.84 29.19 -29.11
N SER A 205 -27.48 27.94 -29.43
CA SER A 205 -26.16 27.52 -29.95
C SER A 205 -26.24 26.12 -30.58
N ALA A 206 -25.89 25.99 -31.87
CA ALA A 206 -25.80 24.72 -32.60
C ALA A 206 -24.35 24.20 -32.63
N PRO A 207 -24.11 22.89 -32.84
CA PRO A 207 -22.76 22.38 -33.10
C PRO A 207 -22.29 22.77 -34.51
N PRO A 208 -21.03 23.19 -34.71
CA PRO A 208 -20.54 23.59 -36.02
C PRO A 208 -20.01 22.43 -36.85
N ASP A 209 -20.68 22.13 -37.96
CA ASP A 209 -20.03 21.58 -39.16
C ASP A 209 -19.16 22.66 -39.81
N VAL A 210 -17.85 22.44 -39.95
CA VAL A 210 -17.05 23.02 -41.04
C VAL A 210 -15.95 22.06 -41.46
N THR A 211 -16.15 21.36 -42.58
CA THR A 211 -15.05 21.04 -43.49
C THR A 211 -15.00 22.14 -44.56
N THR A 212 -13.87 22.85 -44.67
CA THR A 212 -13.49 23.61 -45.87
C THR A 212 -12.05 24.07 -45.76
N TYR A 213 -11.16 23.38 -46.48
CA TYR A 213 -10.14 24.08 -47.24
C TYR A 213 -10.24 23.62 -48.69
N THR A 214 -10.79 24.49 -49.51
CA THR A 214 -10.89 24.35 -50.96
C THR A 214 -9.49 24.44 -51.57
N SER A 215 -9.11 23.46 -52.38
CA SER A 215 -8.10 23.70 -53.41
C SER A 215 -8.81 24.20 -54.67
N GLU A 216 -8.53 25.44 -55.10
CA GLU A 216 -8.72 25.83 -56.49
C GLU A 216 -7.38 25.97 -57.19
N HIS A 217 -7.34 25.47 -58.43
CA HIS A 217 -6.14 25.41 -59.27
C HIS A 217 -5.81 26.77 -59.89
N SER A 218 -4.52 26.98 -60.18
CA SER A 218 -4.10 27.57 -61.46
C SER A 218 -2.71 27.09 -61.83
N ILE A 219 -2.60 26.53 -63.03
CA ILE A 219 -1.34 26.17 -63.68
C ILE A 219 -0.80 27.40 -64.39
N GLN A 220 0.50 27.71 -64.26
CA GLN A 220 1.26 28.21 -65.41
C GLN A 220 2.75 27.91 -65.33
N VAL A 221 3.36 27.83 -66.50
CA VAL A 221 4.69 27.28 -66.78
C VAL A 221 5.60 28.42 -67.21
N GLU A 222 6.83 28.52 -66.68
CA GLU A 222 8.05 28.70 -67.49
C GLU A 222 9.37 28.62 -66.68
N ARG A 223 10.49 28.68 -67.39
CA ARG A 223 11.86 28.25 -67.04
C ARG A 223 12.84 29.36 -67.55
N PRO A 224 14.18 29.29 -67.35
CA PRO A 224 14.98 29.46 -66.12
C PRO A 224 16.06 30.58 -66.26
N GLN A 225 17.10 30.56 -65.38
CA GLN A 225 18.41 31.26 -65.42
C GLN A 225 18.51 32.67 -64.78
N GLY A 226 19.66 32.97 -64.12
CA GLY A 226 20.00 34.38 -63.81
C GLY A 226 20.95 34.76 -62.64
N SER A 227 22.12 34.12 -62.49
CA SER A 227 23.35 34.71 -61.88
C SER A 227 23.45 35.17 -60.40
N THR A 228 24.33 34.45 -59.65
CA THR A 228 25.44 34.91 -58.79
C THR A 228 25.25 35.86 -57.59
N GLY A 229 25.67 35.42 -56.39
CA GLY A 229 25.83 36.27 -55.20
C GLY A 229 26.51 35.65 -53.96
N SER A 230 27.83 35.41 -54.02
CA SER A 230 28.75 35.19 -52.86
C SER A 230 28.63 33.95 -51.95
N ARG A 231 29.79 33.49 -51.46
CA ARG A 231 29.99 32.37 -50.52
C ARG A 231 30.00 32.85 -49.07
N THR A 232 29.32 32.13 -48.18
CA THR A 232 29.75 31.90 -46.78
C THR A 232 29.28 30.51 -46.31
N ALA A 233 30.16 29.76 -45.66
CA ALA A 233 29.86 28.39 -45.21
C ALA A 233 28.95 28.38 -43.97
N PRO A 234 27.91 27.53 -43.90
CA PRO A 234 27.21 27.26 -42.66
C PRO A 234 28.04 26.32 -41.79
N LYS A 235 28.40 26.77 -40.59
CA LYS A 235 28.81 25.87 -39.50
C LYS A 235 27.62 24.98 -39.14
N TYR A 236 27.89 23.74 -38.72
CA TYR A 236 26.88 22.84 -38.16
C TYR A 236 26.11 23.55 -37.04
N GLY A 237 24.79 23.64 -37.21
CA GLY A 237 23.88 24.25 -36.25
C GLY A 237 23.38 23.23 -35.23
N ASN A 238 23.01 23.75 -34.05
CA ASN A 238 22.46 23.02 -32.91
C ASN A 238 21.29 22.11 -33.31
N ALA A 239 21.36 20.84 -32.90
CA ALA A 239 20.21 19.94 -32.87
C ALA A 239 19.46 20.12 -31.54
N GLU A 240 18.72 21.23 -31.43
CA GLU A 240 17.59 21.35 -30.50
C GLU A 240 16.31 21.44 -31.34
N LEU A 241 15.21 20.88 -30.81
CA LEU A 241 14.00 20.47 -31.56
C LEU A 241 14.21 19.28 -32.51
N MET A 242 14.18 18.06 -31.96
CA MET A 242 13.39 17.01 -32.59
C MET A 242 11.95 17.15 -32.09
N GLU A 243 11.05 17.50 -32.99
CA GLU A 243 9.61 17.48 -32.74
C GLU A 243 9.17 16.04 -32.44
N THR A 244 8.50 15.83 -31.31
CA THR A 244 7.74 14.60 -31.06
C THR A 244 6.58 14.56 -32.04
N GLY A 245 6.52 13.52 -32.89
CA GLY A 245 5.59 13.46 -34.02
C GLY A 245 4.14 13.77 -33.65
N ASP A 246 3.60 14.81 -34.26
CA ASP A 246 2.18 15.19 -34.17
C ASP A 246 1.28 14.14 -34.82
N GLY A 247 0.13 13.87 -34.19
CA GLY A 247 -0.80 12.84 -34.68
C GLY A 247 -2.19 12.77 -34.03
N VAL A 248 -2.48 13.55 -33.00
CA VAL A 248 -3.85 13.72 -32.45
C VAL A 248 -4.05 15.16 -31.98
N PRO A 249 -5.06 15.91 -32.47
CA PRO A 249 -5.37 17.24 -31.96
C PRO A 249 -6.08 17.13 -30.59
N VAL A 250 -5.29 17.13 -29.50
CA VAL A 250 -5.83 17.08 -28.13
C VAL A 250 -6.37 18.44 -27.70
N SER A 251 -7.61 18.75 -28.09
CA SER A 251 -8.39 19.85 -27.51
C SER A 251 -9.30 19.37 -26.36
N SER A 252 -8.77 18.59 -25.42
CA SER A 252 -9.50 18.20 -24.20
C SER A 252 -9.27 19.23 -23.08
N ARG A 253 -10.37 19.77 -22.54
CA ARG A 253 -10.33 20.63 -21.35
C ARG A 253 -10.05 19.78 -20.12
N VAL A 254 -8.78 19.65 -19.75
CA VAL A 254 -8.36 19.01 -18.49
C VAL A 254 -9.08 19.65 -17.29
N SER A 255 -9.63 18.83 -16.39
CA SER A 255 -10.33 19.29 -15.18
C SER A 255 -9.45 20.23 -14.35
N ALA A 256 -10.05 21.30 -13.81
CA ALA A 256 -9.30 22.35 -13.11
C ALA A 256 -8.52 21.83 -11.89
N LYS A 257 -9.03 20.79 -11.21
CA LYS A 257 -8.31 20.08 -10.13
C LYS A 257 -7.04 19.39 -10.63
N ILE A 258 -7.15 18.71 -11.77
CA ILE A 258 -6.08 17.95 -12.42
C ILE A 258 -4.97 18.92 -12.90
N GLN A 259 -5.35 20.06 -13.50
CA GLN A 259 -4.41 21.11 -13.92
C GLN A 259 -3.66 21.75 -12.73
N GLN A 260 -4.26 21.76 -11.54
CA GLN A 260 -3.65 22.31 -10.33
C GLN A 260 -2.50 21.42 -9.81
N LEU A 261 -2.67 20.09 -9.84
CA LEU A 261 -1.63 19.11 -9.48
C LEU A 261 -0.35 19.25 -10.33
N VAL A 262 -0.50 19.40 -11.66
CA VAL A 262 0.62 19.56 -12.61
C VAL A 262 1.50 20.77 -12.28
N ASN A 263 0.95 21.81 -11.67
CA ASN A 263 1.71 22.99 -11.26
C ASN A 263 2.45 22.79 -9.92
N THR A 264 2.04 21.82 -9.10
CA THR A 264 2.65 21.52 -7.80
C THR A 264 3.82 20.55 -7.93
N LEU A 265 3.72 19.55 -8.81
CA LEU A 265 4.71 18.46 -8.96
C LEU A 265 5.93 18.80 -9.85
N LYS A 266 6.02 20.02 -10.38
CA LYS A 266 6.83 20.34 -11.57
C LYS A 266 8.37 20.34 -11.44
N ARG A 267 8.95 20.00 -10.27
CA ARG A 267 10.38 19.64 -10.07
C ARG A 267 10.60 19.15 -8.62
N PRO A 268 11.33 18.04 -8.38
CA PRO A 268 11.83 17.71 -7.04
C PRO A 268 12.83 18.79 -6.59
N LYS A 269 12.69 19.31 -5.36
CA LYS A 269 13.49 20.44 -4.84
C LYS A 269 14.94 20.10 -4.48
N ARG A 270 15.33 18.82 -4.51
CA ARG A 270 16.69 18.33 -4.20
C ARG A 270 17.19 17.45 -5.35
N PRO A 271 18.47 17.57 -5.75
CA PRO A 271 19.05 16.71 -6.77
C PRO A 271 19.17 15.26 -6.27
N PRO A 272 19.06 14.25 -7.15
CA PRO A 272 19.30 12.85 -6.79
C PRO A 272 20.79 12.61 -6.45
N LEU A 273 21.05 11.66 -5.54
CA LEU A 273 22.40 11.25 -5.10
C LEU A 273 23.28 10.78 -6.28
N ARG A 274 24.61 10.90 -6.13
CA ARG A 274 25.52 10.90 -7.29
C ARG A 274 25.94 9.52 -7.80
N GLU A 275 26.03 8.49 -6.96
CA GLU A 275 26.40 7.13 -7.36
C GLU A 275 25.17 6.21 -7.29
N PHE A 276 24.75 5.57 -8.40
CA PHE A 276 23.70 4.52 -8.36
C PHE A 276 23.63 3.64 -9.63
N PHE A 277 24.76 3.38 -10.29
CA PHE A 277 24.88 2.38 -11.36
C PHE A 277 26.29 1.77 -11.38
N VAL A 278 26.56 0.92 -10.39
CA VAL A 278 27.54 -0.17 -10.45
C VAL A 278 26.75 -1.42 -10.07
N ASP A 279 26.92 -2.54 -10.78
CA ASP A 279 26.06 -3.72 -10.63
C ASP A 279 26.32 -4.53 -9.34
N ASP A 280 27.36 -4.16 -8.57
CA ASP A 280 27.79 -4.86 -7.36
C ASP A 280 27.27 -4.17 -6.09
N PHE A 281 26.39 -4.86 -5.37
CA PHE A 281 25.76 -4.38 -4.14
C PHE A 281 26.72 -4.12 -2.97
N GLU A 282 27.99 -4.50 -3.07
CA GLU A 282 28.99 -4.31 -2.01
C GLU A 282 29.53 -2.87 -1.92
N GLU A 283 29.52 -2.10 -3.01
CA GLU A 283 29.90 -0.67 -3.00
C GLU A 283 28.77 0.25 -2.51
N LEU A 284 27.54 -0.24 -2.33
CA LEU A 284 26.41 0.57 -1.80
C LEU A 284 26.57 1.04 -0.34
N LEU A 285 27.66 0.64 0.32
CA LEU A 285 28.10 1.14 1.62
C LEU A 285 29.18 2.24 1.52
N GLU A 286 29.46 2.78 0.33
CA GLU A 286 30.26 4.00 0.20
C GLU A 286 29.65 5.12 1.05
N VAL A 287 30.41 5.51 2.08
CA VAL A 287 29.99 6.46 3.10
C VAL A 287 29.68 7.80 2.42
N GLN A 288 28.40 8.20 2.41
CA GLN A 288 27.99 9.55 2.02
C GLN A 288 28.94 10.55 2.68
N GLN A 289 29.71 11.30 1.89
CA GLN A 289 30.61 12.30 2.45
C GLN A 289 29.76 13.30 3.24
N PRO A 290 29.92 13.38 4.57
CA PRO A 290 29.05 14.21 5.39
C PRO A 290 29.23 15.66 5.00
N ASP A 291 28.12 16.41 4.89
CA ASP A 291 28.12 17.82 4.53
C ASP A 291 29.21 18.55 5.35
N PRO A 292 30.16 19.28 4.72
CA PRO A 292 31.19 19.99 5.47
C PRO A 292 30.60 21.00 6.48
N ASN A 293 29.38 21.48 6.26
CA ASN A 293 28.65 22.37 7.17
C ASN A 293 27.80 21.63 8.22
N GLN A 294 27.80 20.29 8.25
CA GLN A 294 27.08 19.51 9.25
C GLN A 294 27.57 19.89 10.67
N PRO A 295 26.66 20.20 11.61
CA PRO A 295 27.01 20.41 13.01
C PRO A 295 27.78 19.22 13.58
N LYS A 296 28.91 19.49 14.23
CA LYS A 296 29.78 18.49 14.85
C LYS A 296 30.01 18.83 16.34
N PRO A 297 30.14 17.83 17.22
CA PRO A 297 30.55 18.05 18.60
C PRO A 297 31.96 18.65 18.69
N GLU A 298 32.14 19.72 19.46
CA GLU A 298 33.38 20.48 19.64
C GLU A 298 33.81 20.61 21.10
N GLY A 299 32.94 20.23 22.04
CA GLY A 299 33.17 20.34 23.49
C GLY A 299 34.23 19.39 24.03
N ALA A 300 34.58 19.59 25.30
CA ALA A 300 35.43 18.66 26.04
C ALA A 300 34.73 17.31 26.20
N GLN A 301 35.48 16.24 26.49
CA GLN A 301 34.87 14.95 26.86
C GLN A 301 34.03 15.12 28.14
N MET A 302 32.79 14.64 28.13
CA MET A 302 31.90 14.66 29.29
C MET A 302 32.46 13.76 30.41
N LEU A 303 32.34 14.20 31.65
CA LEU A 303 32.75 13.42 32.82
C LEU A 303 31.57 12.61 33.37
N ALA A 304 31.87 11.46 33.98
CA ALA A 304 30.87 10.67 34.69
C ALA A 304 30.43 11.39 35.98
N MET A 305 29.14 11.60 36.14
CA MET A 305 28.53 12.24 37.30
C MET A 305 28.23 11.22 38.38
N ARG A 306 28.75 11.46 39.59
CA ARG A 306 28.37 10.68 40.77
C ARG A 306 27.20 11.36 41.47
N GLY A 307 26.18 10.58 41.82
CA GLY A 307 25.19 10.99 42.81
C GLY A 307 25.84 11.12 44.19
N GLU A 308 25.09 11.70 45.13
CA GLU A 308 25.47 11.73 46.54
C GLU A 308 25.68 10.31 47.10
N GLN A 309 26.45 10.17 48.16
CA GLN A 309 26.66 8.86 48.78
C GLN A 309 25.38 8.39 49.47
N LEU A 310 24.99 7.12 49.24
CA LEU A 310 23.85 6.51 49.93
C LEU A 310 24.17 6.40 51.43
N GLY A 311 23.35 7.04 52.27
CA GLY A 311 23.58 7.13 53.71
C GLY A 311 23.34 5.79 54.41
N VAL A 312 24.26 5.40 55.30
CA VAL A 312 24.10 4.19 56.12
C VAL A 312 23.25 4.52 57.36
N VAL A 313 21.93 4.44 57.21
CA VAL A 313 20.99 4.63 58.33
C VAL A 313 20.82 3.32 59.10
N THR A 314 21.30 3.27 60.34
CA THR A 314 21.30 2.06 61.19
C THR A 314 19.92 1.46 61.48
N ASN A 315 18.85 2.23 61.27
CA ASN A 315 17.47 1.84 61.56
C ASN A 315 16.69 1.36 60.33
N TRP A 316 17.33 1.29 59.14
CA TRP A 316 16.69 0.76 57.94
C TRP A 316 16.51 -0.77 58.01
N PRO A 317 15.37 -1.30 57.53
CA PRO A 317 15.15 -2.75 57.46
C PRO A 317 16.16 -3.45 56.53
N PRO A 318 16.62 -4.68 56.85
CA PRO A 318 17.55 -5.44 56.00
C PRO A 318 16.89 -6.08 54.77
N SER A 319 15.56 -6.05 54.67
CA SER A 319 14.76 -6.43 53.50
C SER A 319 13.37 -5.78 53.57
N LEU A 320 12.63 -5.72 52.46
CA LEU A 320 11.26 -5.18 52.46
C LEU A 320 10.28 -6.10 53.22
N GLU A 321 10.57 -7.40 53.29
CA GLU A 321 9.82 -8.36 54.11
C GLU A 321 10.03 -8.10 55.60
N ALA A 322 11.25 -7.80 56.03
CA ALA A 322 11.53 -7.35 57.39
C ALA A 322 10.83 -6.01 57.71
N ALA A 323 10.77 -5.08 56.74
CA ALA A 323 9.99 -3.85 56.86
C ALA A 323 8.49 -4.15 57.08
N LEU A 324 7.93 -5.02 56.24
CA LEU A 324 6.52 -5.41 56.33
C LEU A 324 6.19 -6.11 57.66
N GLN A 325 7.07 -7.01 58.13
CA GLN A 325 6.92 -7.67 59.43
C GLN A 325 6.96 -6.64 60.58
N ARG A 326 7.95 -5.72 60.56
CA ARG A 326 8.10 -4.65 61.55
C ARG A 326 6.83 -3.81 61.65
N TRP A 327 6.34 -3.26 60.54
CA TRP A 327 5.15 -2.40 60.55
C TRP A 327 3.85 -3.18 60.78
N GLY A 328 3.77 -4.42 60.29
CA GLY A 328 2.65 -5.34 60.51
C GLY A 328 2.48 -5.78 61.97
N THR A 329 3.53 -5.67 62.80
CA THR A 329 3.52 -6.05 64.23
C THR A 329 3.53 -4.84 65.17
N ILE A 330 4.36 -3.83 64.91
CA ILE A 330 4.47 -2.62 65.76
C ILE A 330 3.28 -1.67 65.53
N SER A 331 2.87 -1.48 64.28
CA SER A 331 1.83 -0.51 63.88
C SER A 331 0.68 -1.15 63.07
N PRO A 332 0.07 -2.27 63.52
CA PRO A 332 -0.88 -3.07 62.72
C PRO A 332 -2.14 -2.32 62.27
N LYS A 333 -2.51 -1.25 62.98
CA LYS A 333 -3.66 -0.38 62.69
C LYS A 333 -3.33 0.78 61.75
N ALA A 334 -2.05 1.09 61.50
CA ALA A 334 -1.67 2.18 60.62
C ALA A 334 -2.14 1.91 59.18
N PRO A 335 -2.70 2.92 58.47
CA PRO A 335 -3.15 2.75 57.11
C PRO A 335 -1.94 2.63 56.17
N CYS A 336 -1.96 1.61 55.32
CA CYS A 336 -0.93 1.33 54.33
C CYS A 336 -1.38 1.79 52.95
N LEU A 337 -2.59 1.38 52.54
CA LEU A 337 -3.15 1.68 51.22
C LEU A 337 -4.65 1.97 51.33
N THR A 338 -5.14 2.94 50.57
CA THR A 338 -6.56 3.24 50.41
C THR A 338 -6.90 3.31 48.93
N THR A 339 -7.78 2.41 48.49
CA THR A 339 -8.27 2.33 47.11
C THR A 339 -9.53 3.19 46.96
N MET A 340 -9.63 4.01 45.92
CA MET A 340 -10.87 4.71 45.56
C MET A 340 -11.76 3.87 44.64
N ASP A 341 -13.08 4.02 44.76
CA ASP A 341 -14.05 3.56 43.74
C ASP A 341 -14.16 4.55 42.56
N THR A 342 -15.00 4.22 41.58
CA THR A 342 -15.30 5.10 40.43
C THR A 342 -16.04 6.39 40.78
N ASN A 343 -16.58 6.50 42.00
CA ASN A 343 -17.24 7.71 42.53
C ASN A 343 -16.28 8.57 43.39
N GLY A 344 -15.03 8.15 43.57
CA GLY A 344 -14.05 8.81 44.42
C GLY A 344 -14.29 8.63 45.93
N LYS A 345 -15.05 7.62 46.35
CA LYS A 345 -15.18 7.21 47.76
C LYS A 345 -14.11 6.15 48.10
N PRO A 346 -13.65 6.05 49.36
CA PRO A 346 -12.76 4.98 49.79
C PRO A 346 -13.48 3.62 49.71
N LEU A 347 -13.08 2.78 48.75
CA LEU A 347 -13.61 1.43 48.57
C LEU A 347 -13.06 0.48 49.63
N TYR A 348 -11.76 0.58 49.91
CA TYR A 348 -11.07 -0.31 50.85
C TYR A 348 -9.86 0.38 51.50
N ILE A 349 -9.70 0.16 52.81
CA ILE A 349 -8.52 0.58 53.59
C ILE A 349 -7.76 -0.68 54.07
N LEU A 350 -6.57 -0.86 53.49
CA LEU A 350 -5.58 -1.85 53.91
C LEU A 350 -4.70 -1.24 55.00
N THR A 351 -4.59 -1.90 56.15
CA THR A 351 -3.64 -1.52 57.22
C THR A 351 -2.41 -2.42 57.16
N TYR A 352 -1.29 -1.99 57.74
CA TYR A 352 -0.07 -2.81 57.77
C TYR A 352 -0.27 -4.21 58.38
N GLY A 353 -1.06 -4.33 59.45
CA GLY A 353 -1.40 -5.62 60.05
C GLY A 353 -2.26 -6.51 59.14
N LYS A 354 -3.15 -5.92 58.33
CA LYS A 354 -3.93 -6.66 57.31
C LYS A 354 -3.04 -7.08 56.15
N LEU A 355 -2.13 -6.22 55.68
CA LEU A 355 -1.18 -6.55 54.60
C LEU A 355 -0.26 -7.70 55.02
N TRP A 356 0.36 -7.61 56.19
CA TRP A 356 1.17 -8.69 56.77
C TRP A 356 0.39 -10.02 56.86
N THR A 357 -0.79 -10.00 57.51
CA THR A 357 -1.62 -11.20 57.69
C THR A 357 -2.08 -11.81 56.36
N ARG A 358 -2.42 -10.98 55.36
CA ARG A 358 -2.81 -11.48 54.03
C ARG A 358 -1.62 -12.03 53.25
N SER A 359 -0.49 -11.34 53.27
CA SER A 359 0.74 -11.77 52.57
C SER A 359 1.25 -13.11 53.13
N MET A 360 1.27 -13.30 54.46
CA MET A 360 1.57 -14.60 55.07
C MET A 360 0.63 -15.72 54.60
N LYS A 361 -0.68 -15.45 54.50
CA LYS A 361 -1.66 -16.44 54.02
C LYS A 361 -1.50 -16.77 52.54
N VAL A 362 -1.16 -15.78 51.71
CA VAL A 362 -0.82 -16.00 50.30
C VAL A 362 0.43 -16.88 50.21
N ALA A 363 1.52 -16.51 50.90
CA ALA A 363 2.77 -17.27 50.92
C ALA A 363 2.56 -18.74 51.34
N TYR A 364 1.85 -18.96 52.45
CA TYR A 364 1.52 -20.31 52.93
C TYR A 364 0.67 -21.10 51.92
N SER A 365 -0.31 -20.46 51.28
CA SER A 365 -1.18 -21.13 50.32
C SER A 365 -0.44 -21.47 49.01
N ILE A 366 0.45 -20.61 48.54
CA ILE A 366 1.28 -20.88 47.36
C ILE A 366 2.20 -22.07 47.61
N LEU A 367 2.88 -22.12 48.75
CA LEU A 367 3.86 -23.18 49.05
C LEU A 367 3.22 -24.52 49.45
N HIS A 368 2.03 -24.53 50.06
CA HIS A 368 1.46 -25.73 50.72
C HIS A 368 0.05 -26.13 50.26
N LYS A 369 -0.59 -25.36 49.37
CA LYS A 369 -1.95 -25.65 48.86
C LYS A 369 -2.04 -25.73 47.33
N LEU A 370 -1.03 -25.23 46.62
CA LEU A 370 -0.90 -25.42 45.18
C LEU A 370 -0.16 -26.73 44.89
N GLY A 371 -0.87 -27.72 44.33
CA GLY A 371 -0.36 -29.06 44.08
C GLY A 371 -0.71 -30.06 45.20
N THR A 372 0.05 -31.15 45.30
CA THR A 372 -0.12 -32.16 46.35
C THR A 372 0.92 -31.96 47.46
N LYS A 373 0.74 -32.61 48.62
CA LYS A 373 1.75 -32.56 49.69
C LYS A 373 3.10 -33.17 49.31
N GLN A 374 3.14 -34.02 48.28
CA GLN A 374 4.37 -34.69 47.81
C GLN A 374 5.00 -33.94 46.63
N GLU A 375 4.18 -33.32 45.78
CA GLU A 375 4.62 -32.41 44.72
C GLU A 375 3.98 -31.02 44.91
N PRO A 376 4.65 -30.09 45.63
CA PRO A 376 4.27 -28.69 45.62
C PRO A 376 4.50 -28.12 44.21
N MET A 377 3.47 -27.50 43.66
CA MET A 377 3.46 -26.99 42.28
C MET A 377 4.29 -25.70 42.13
N VAL A 378 4.56 -25.00 43.23
CA VAL A 378 5.39 -23.79 43.28
C VAL A 378 6.40 -23.94 44.40
N ARG A 379 7.68 -23.66 44.11
CA ARG A 379 8.81 -23.71 45.05
C ARG A 379 9.49 -22.35 45.16
N PRO A 380 10.30 -22.09 46.21
CA PRO A 380 11.22 -20.96 46.23
C PRO A 380 12.03 -20.86 44.93
N GLY A 381 12.13 -19.65 44.38
CA GLY A 381 12.72 -19.35 43.07
C GLY A 381 11.78 -19.49 41.87
N ASP A 382 10.59 -20.09 42.02
CA ASP A 382 9.61 -20.17 40.92
C ASP A 382 9.01 -18.83 40.55
N ARG A 383 8.58 -18.70 39.28
CA ARG A 383 8.05 -17.45 38.72
C ARG A 383 6.54 -17.56 38.54
N VAL A 384 5.81 -16.56 39.04
CA VAL A 384 4.34 -16.59 39.15
C VAL A 384 3.77 -15.27 38.62
N ALA A 385 2.81 -15.34 37.71
CA ALA A 385 2.17 -14.15 37.16
C ALA A 385 1.26 -13.48 38.22
N LEU A 386 1.33 -12.16 38.33
CA LEU A 386 0.34 -11.37 39.06
C LEU A 386 -0.59 -10.68 38.05
N VAL A 387 -1.84 -11.16 37.97
CA VAL A 387 -2.86 -10.66 37.04
C VAL A 387 -3.95 -9.98 37.84
N PHE A 388 -3.82 -8.66 38.05
CA PHE A 388 -4.74 -7.87 38.86
C PHE A 388 -5.24 -6.63 38.10
N PRO A 389 -6.52 -6.25 38.27
CA PRO A 389 -7.12 -5.15 37.54
C PRO A 389 -6.69 -3.81 38.17
N ASN A 390 -6.62 -2.76 37.35
CA ASN A 390 -6.10 -1.44 37.75
C ASN A 390 -6.94 -0.70 38.83
N ASN A 391 -8.03 -1.29 39.30
CA ASN A 391 -8.85 -0.83 40.42
C ASN A 391 -8.67 -1.65 41.71
N ASP A 392 -7.82 -2.69 41.74
CA ASP A 392 -7.55 -3.53 42.92
C ASP A 392 -6.05 -3.60 43.29
N PRO A 393 -5.42 -2.45 43.65
CA PRO A 393 -4.05 -2.42 44.15
C PRO A 393 -3.89 -3.16 45.48
N ALA A 394 -4.97 -3.35 46.25
CA ALA A 394 -4.91 -3.94 47.59
C ALA A 394 -4.75 -5.46 47.56
N ALA A 395 -5.42 -6.16 46.63
CA ALA A 395 -5.17 -7.58 46.42
C ALA A 395 -3.80 -7.81 45.74
N PHE A 396 -3.43 -6.98 44.77
CA PHE A 396 -2.09 -7.03 44.16
C PHE A 396 -0.97 -6.89 45.19
N MET A 397 -1.05 -5.88 46.06
CA MET A 397 -0.02 -5.62 47.09
C MET A 397 0.14 -6.81 48.04
N ALA A 398 -0.97 -7.42 48.48
CA ALA A 398 -0.93 -8.62 49.32
C ALA A 398 -0.42 -9.86 48.57
N ALA A 399 -0.65 -9.95 47.25
CA ALA A 399 -0.11 -11.02 46.42
C ALA A 399 1.40 -10.86 46.17
N PHE A 400 1.86 -9.65 45.84
CA PHE A 400 3.27 -9.32 45.60
C PHE A 400 4.13 -9.59 46.83
N TYR A 401 3.76 -9.06 48.00
CA TYR A 401 4.45 -9.38 49.25
C TYR A 401 4.25 -10.83 49.70
N GLY A 402 3.16 -11.48 49.29
CA GLY A 402 2.96 -12.92 49.47
C GLY A 402 3.94 -13.78 48.66
N CYS A 403 4.27 -13.39 47.43
CA CYS A 403 5.33 -14.03 46.65
C CYS A 403 6.70 -13.81 47.29
N LEU A 404 7.03 -12.57 47.69
CA LEU A 404 8.29 -12.26 48.36
C LEU A 404 8.49 -13.09 49.65
N LEU A 405 7.47 -13.19 50.50
CA LEU A 405 7.50 -14.03 51.72
C LEU A 405 7.52 -15.54 51.46
N ALA A 406 7.19 -15.98 50.24
CA ALA A 406 7.32 -17.36 49.79
C ALA A 406 8.67 -17.65 49.10
N GLU A 407 9.53 -16.64 48.97
CA GLU A 407 10.73 -16.66 48.13
C GLU A 407 10.43 -16.98 46.64
N VAL A 408 9.21 -16.65 46.19
CA VAL A 408 8.70 -16.82 44.81
C VAL A 408 8.84 -15.49 44.07
N VAL A 409 9.17 -15.54 42.78
CA VAL A 409 9.38 -14.37 41.91
C VAL A 409 8.05 -13.94 41.26
N PRO A 410 7.41 -12.83 41.68
CA PRO A 410 6.26 -12.28 40.98
C PRO A 410 6.67 -11.71 39.62
N VAL A 411 5.80 -11.91 38.63
CA VAL A 411 5.84 -11.30 37.30
C VAL A 411 4.57 -10.46 37.14
N PRO A 412 4.58 -9.16 37.49
CA PRO A 412 3.42 -8.28 37.34
C PRO A 412 3.08 -8.09 35.86
N ILE A 413 1.84 -8.37 35.47
CA ILE A 413 1.37 -8.16 34.08
C ILE A 413 -0.03 -7.52 34.07
N GLU A 414 -0.43 -7.01 32.90
CA GLU A 414 -1.78 -6.49 32.69
C GLU A 414 -2.81 -7.61 32.50
N VAL A 415 -4.08 -7.28 32.75
CA VAL A 415 -5.21 -8.19 32.50
C VAL A 415 -5.42 -8.33 30.99
N PRO A 416 -5.44 -9.55 30.41
CA PRO A 416 -5.70 -9.75 28.99
C PRO A 416 -7.17 -9.45 28.67
N LEU A 417 -7.43 -8.31 28.01
CA LEU A 417 -8.78 -7.80 27.77
C LEU A 417 -9.52 -8.52 26.61
N THR A 418 -8.81 -8.99 25.58
CA THR A 418 -9.41 -9.70 24.44
C THR A 418 -8.55 -10.88 23.97
N ARG A 419 -9.11 -11.77 23.15
CA ARG A 419 -8.36 -12.86 22.50
C ARG A 419 -7.53 -12.42 21.28
N LYS A 420 -7.72 -11.18 20.79
CA LYS A 420 -7.14 -10.71 19.51
C LYS A 420 -5.97 -9.73 19.70
N ASP A 421 -5.95 -9.00 20.81
CA ASP A 421 -4.94 -7.99 21.16
C ASP A 421 -3.50 -8.53 20.96
N ALA A 422 -2.73 -7.87 20.09
CA ALA A 422 -1.36 -8.28 19.77
C ALA A 422 -0.42 -8.21 20.99
N GLY A 423 -0.60 -7.21 21.86
CA GLY A 423 0.14 -7.07 23.11
C GLY A 423 -0.13 -8.22 24.07
N SER A 424 -1.35 -8.78 24.07
CA SER A 424 -1.65 -9.97 24.87
C SER A 424 -0.83 -11.20 24.44
N GLN A 425 -0.64 -11.43 23.14
CA GLN A 425 0.12 -12.59 22.64
C GLN A 425 1.61 -12.50 23.02
N GLN A 426 2.19 -11.30 22.98
CA GLN A 426 3.59 -11.04 23.33
C GLN A 426 3.86 -11.22 24.84
N ILE A 427 2.92 -10.84 25.71
CA ILE A 427 2.98 -11.17 27.14
C ILE A 427 3.00 -12.69 27.36
N GLY A 428 2.25 -13.45 26.55
CA GLY A 428 2.26 -14.91 26.58
C GLY A 428 3.65 -15.52 26.34
N PHE A 429 4.41 -14.94 25.39
CA PHE A 429 5.79 -15.36 25.11
C PHE A 429 6.73 -15.09 26.29
N LEU A 430 6.60 -13.95 26.97
CA LEU A 430 7.33 -13.66 28.22
C LEU A 430 6.98 -14.69 29.31
N LEU A 431 5.69 -14.96 29.54
CA LEU A 431 5.26 -15.94 30.56
C LEU A 431 5.78 -17.35 30.26
N GLY A 432 5.76 -17.77 28.99
CA GLY A 432 6.33 -19.04 28.55
C GLY A 432 7.84 -19.10 28.77
N SER A 433 8.57 -18.02 28.42
CA SER A 433 10.02 -17.90 28.64
C SER A 433 10.38 -17.93 30.12
N CYS A 434 9.59 -17.27 30.98
CA CYS A 434 9.72 -17.32 32.43
C CYS A 434 9.27 -18.66 33.05
N GLY A 435 8.79 -19.63 32.27
CA GLY A 435 8.32 -20.92 32.80
C GLY A 435 7.18 -20.78 33.80
N VAL A 436 6.28 -19.81 33.58
CA VAL A 436 5.17 -19.51 34.50
C VAL A 436 4.04 -20.52 34.30
N THR A 437 3.68 -21.23 35.37
CA THR A 437 2.59 -22.21 35.41
C THR A 437 1.39 -21.75 36.25
N VAL A 438 1.54 -20.66 37.01
CA VAL A 438 0.54 -20.15 37.97
C VAL A 438 0.31 -18.66 37.76
N ALA A 439 -0.97 -18.25 37.78
CA ALA A 439 -1.38 -16.85 37.84
C ALA A 439 -2.18 -16.56 39.11
N LEU A 440 -1.69 -15.63 39.92
CA LEU A 440 -2.43 -15.08 41.07
C LEU A 440 -3.33 -13.95 40.60
N THR A 441 -4.54 -13.91 41.12
CA THR A 441 -5.56 -12.91 40.73
C THR A 441 -6.54 -12.63 41.89
N SER A 442 -7.48 -11.68 41.70
CA SER A 442 -8.61 -11.44 42.61
C SER A 442 -9.92 -12.03 42.06
N ASP A 443 -10.96 -12.19 42.89
CA ASP A 443 -12.21 -12.84 42.48
C ASP A 443 -12.93 -12.02 41.39
N ALA A 444 -12.90 -10.69 41.53
CA ALA A 444 -13.42 -9.76 40.52
C ALA A 444 -12.73 -9.95 39.15
N CYS A 445 -11.41 -10.11 39.14
CA CYS A 445 -10.64 -10.33 37.92
C CYS A 445 -10.91 -11.71 37.32
N HIS A 446 -10.90 -12.77 38.13
CA HIS A 446 -11.21 -14.14 37.71
C HIS A 446 -12.65 -14.29 37.16
N LYS A 447 -13.59 -13.47 37.64
CA LYS A 447 -14.95 -13.37 37.11
C LYS A 447 -15.03 -12.58 35.80
N GLY A 448 -14.22 -11.52 35.65
CA GLY A 448 -14.19 -10.66 34.46
C GLY A 448 -13.36 -11.18 33.27
N LEU A 449 -12.51 -12.20 33.46
CA LEU A 449 -11.79 -12.84 32.36
C LEU A 449 -12.75 -13.56 31.40
N PRO A 450 -12.45 -13.62 30.09
CA PRO A 450 -13.24 -14.40 29.13
C PRO A 450 -13.37 -15.86 29.57
N LYS A 451 -14.57 -16.45 29.41
CA LYS A 451 -14.83 -17.86 29.74
C LYS A 451 -15.30 -18.66 28.54
N SER A 452 -15.05 -19.96 28.56
CA SER A 452 -15.68 -20.95 27.69
C SER A 452 -17.16 -21.16 28.08
N PRO A 453 -17.97 -21.85 27.24
CA PRO A 453 -19.29 -22.32 27.64
C PRO A 453 -19.26 -23.24 28.88
N THR A 454 -18.13 -23.89 29.17
CA THR A 454 -17.92 -24.72 30.37
C THR A 454 -17.53 -23.92 31.62
N GLY A 455 -17.38 -22.60 31.53
CA GLY A 455 -17.02 -21.72 32.65
C GLY A 455 -15.53 -21.65 32.97
N GLU A 456 -14.69 -22.38 32.24
CA GLU A 456 -13.22 -22.32 32.34
C GLU A 456 -12.66 -21.10 31.61
N ILE A 457 -11.50 -20.60 32.04
CA ILE A 457 -10.78 -19.56 31.29
C ILE A 457 -10.06 -20.25 30.13
N PRO A 458 -10.39 -19.93 28.85
CA PRO A 458 -9.76 -20.57 27.71
C PRO A 458 -8.30 -20.14 27.59
N GLN A 459 -7.44 -21.02 27.07
CA GLN A 459 -6.03 -20.69 26.86
C GLN A 459 -5.90 -19.50 25.88
N PHE A 460 -5.27 -18.42 26.32
CA PHE A 460 -4.96 -17.28 25.47
C PHE A 460 -3.90 -17.68 24.43
N LYS A 461 -4.03 -17.18 23.19
CA LYS A 461 -3.10 -17.51 22.12
C LYS A 461 -1.68 -17.02 22.50
N GLY A 462 -0.70 -17.92 22.42
CA GLY A 462 0.69 -17.65 22.80
C GLY A 462 0.99 -17.75 24.31
N TRP A 463 0.00 -17.96 25.18
CA TRP A 463 0.22 -18.12 26.62
C TRP A 463 0.52 -19.58 27.00
N PRO A 464 1.36 -19.83 28.03
CA PRO A 464 1.46 -21.15 28.64
C PRO A 464 0.12 -21.55 29.31
N LYS A 465 -0.03 -22.83 29.63
CA LYS A 465 -1.18 -23.32 30.41
C LYS A 465 -1.02 -22.87 31.86
N LEU A 466 -1.89 -21.97 32.32
CA LEU A 466 -1.84 -21.39 33.67
C LEU A 466 -2.92 -21.98 34.59
N LEU A 467 -2.53 -22.32 35.83
CA LEU A 467 -3.49 -22.46 36.92
C LEU A 467 -3.80 -21.07 37.50
N TRP A 468 -5.07 -20.69 37.48
CA TRP A 468 -5.56 -19.46 38.10
C TRP A 468 -5.85 -19.66 39.58
N PHE A 469 -5.28 -18.82 40.45
CA PHE A 469 -5.46 -18.91 41.90
C PHE A 469 -5.90 -17.56 42.49
N VAL A 470 -7.04 -17.58 43.19
CA VAL A 470 -7.66 -16.37 43.75
C VAL A 470 -7.10 -16.07 45.14
N THR A 471 -6.50 -14.89 45.30
CA THR A 471 -5.77 -14.47 46.52
C THR A 471 -6.65 -13.87 47.62
N GLU A 472 -7.97 -14.00 47.52
CA GLU A 472 -8.89 -13.46 48.52
C GLU A 472 -8.95 -14.28 49.81
N SER A 473 -9.25 -13.58 50.91
CA SER A 473 -9.20 -14.16 52.27
C SER A 473 -10.14 -15.35 52.52
N LYS A 474 -11.14 -15.55 51.64
CA LYS A 474 -12.09 -16.67 51.64
C LYS A 474 -11.52 -17.95 51.01
N HIS A 475 -10.53 -17.85 50.13
CA HIS A 475 -9.87 -18.98 49.47
C HIS A 475 -8.50 -19.32 50.09
N LEU A 476 -7.88 -18.38 50.81
CA LEU A 476 -6.59 -18.59 51.45
C LEU A 476 -6.70 -19.37 52.77
N SER A 477 -5.83 -20.37 52.93
CA SER A 477 -5.70 -21.11 54.20
C SER A 477 -5.06 -20.25 55.29
N LYS A 478 -5.51 -20.40 56.54
CA LYS A 478 -4.75 -19.90 57.69
C LYS A 478 -3.49 -20.76 57.88
N PRO A 479 -2.27 -20.19 57.98
CA PRO A 479 -1.09 -20.95 58.36
C PRO A 479 -1.24 -21.52 59.79
N PRO A 480 -0.58 -22.66 60.10
CA PRO A 480 -0.37 -23.15 61.45
C PRO A 480 0.30 -22.10 62.35
N ARG A 481 0.12 -22.18 63.68
CA ARG A 481 0.69 -21.20 64.63
C ARG A 481 2.21 -21.25 64.72
N ASP A 482 2.78 -22.39 64.35
CA ASP A 482 4.19 -22.73 64.29
C ASP A 482 4.82 -22.40 62.91
N TRP A 483 4.02 -22.09 61.89
CA TRP A 483 4.53 -21.70 60.58
C TRP A 483 4.78 -20.18 60.50
N PHE A 484 6.01 -19.81 60.18
CA PHE A 484 6.41 -18.45 59.86
C PHE A 484 7.20 -18.44 58.54
N PRO A 485 7.02 -17.41 57.68
CA PRO A 485 7.84 -17.25 56.49
C PRO A 485 9.29 -16.96 56.90
N HIS A 486 10.23 -17.51 56.15
CA HIS A 486 11.65 -17.30 56.37
C HIS A 486 12.05 -15.94 55.77
N ILE A 487 12.37 -14.97 56.64
CA ILE A 487 12.76 -13.62 56.22
C ILE A 487 14.29 -13.55 56.17
N LYS A 488 14.82 -13.44 54.96
CA LYS A 488 16.25 -13.22 54.69
C LYS A 488 16.57 -11.73 54.63
N ASP A 489 17.84 -11.42 54.84
CA ASP A 489 18.43 -10.15 54.42
C ASP A 489 18.46 -10.06 52.88
N ALA A 490 18.46 -8.85 52.34
CA ALA A 490 18.43 -8.64 50.89
C ALA A 490 19.70 -9.15 50.19
N ASN A 491 19.53 -10.09 49.26
CA ASN A 491 20.61 -10.78 48.55
C ASN A 491 20.48 -10.64 47.01
N ASN A 492 21.39 -11.30 46.27
CA ASN A 492 21.40 -11.25 44.80
C ASN A 492 20.35 -12.16 44.11
N ASP A 493 19.46 -12.83 44.86
CA ASP A 493 18.38 -13.60 44.23
C ASP A 493 17.38 -12.64 43.57
N THR A 494 16.70 -13.12 42.52
CA THR A 494 15.66 -12.33 41.83
C THR A 494 14.50 -12.04 42.78
N ALA A 495 14.14 -10.76 42.92
CA ALA A 495 12.99 -10.32 43.68
C ALA A 495 11.72 -10.29 42.85
N TYR A 496 11.78 -9.77 41.62
CA TYR A 496 10.66 -9.73 40.69
C TYR A 496 11.15 -9.57 39.23
N ILE A 497 10.26 -9.77 38.26
CA ILE A 497 10.52 -9.49 36.84
C ILE A 497 9.50 -8.46 36.35
N GLU A 498 9.98 -7.28 35.95
CA GLU A 498 9.14 -6.20 35.39
C GLU A 498 9.08 -6.33 33.86
N TYR A 499 7.89 -6.25 33.24
CA TYR A 499 7.79 -6.35 31.78
C TYR A 499 7.94 -4.98 31.10
N LYS A 500 8.73 -4.95 30.02
CA LYS A 500 8.87 -3.81 29.10
C LYS A 500 8.32 -4.19 27.72
N THR A 501 7.71 -3.23 27.03
CA THR A 501 7.33 -3.36 25.60
C THR A 501 8.26 -2.50 24.74
N CYS A 502 8.79 -3.06 23.65
CA CYS A 502 9.73 -2.39 22.75
C CYS A 502 9.04 -1.71 21.55
N LYS A 503 9.80 -0.93 20.76
CA LYS A 503 9.32 -0.22 19.54
C LYS A 503 8.61 -1.15 18.52
N ASP A 504 9.04 -2.40 18.42
CA ASP A 504 8.47 -3.42 17.53
C ASP A 504 7.25 -4.17 18.13
N GLY A 505 6.91 -3.93 19.40
CA GLY A 505 5.85 -4.62 20.12
C GLY A 505 6.29 -5.89 20.86
N SER A 506 7.55 -6.31 20.74
CA SER A 506 8.10 -7.41 21.55
C SER A 506 8.08 -7.06 23.05
N VAL A 507 7.99 -8.09 23.90
CA VAL A 507 7.94 -7.93 25.36
C VAL A 507 9.16 -8.60 26.00
N LEU A 508 9.88 -7.82 26.80
CA LEU A 508 11.07 -8.25 27.55
C LEU A 508 10.77 -8.27 29.06
N GLY A 509 11.37 -9.20 29.80
CA GLY A 509 11.30 -9.23 31.27
C GLY A 509 12.59 -8.73 31.88
N VAL A 510 12.57 -7.56 32.54
CA VAL A 510 13.71 -7.04 33.30
C VAL A 510 13.74 -7.68 34.68
N THR A 511 14.83 -8.39 34.96
CA THR A 511 15.10 -9.03 36.24
C THR A 511 15.61 -8.01 37.25
N VAL A 512 15.02 -7.94 38.45
CA VAL A 512 15.48 -7.09 39.55
C VAL A 512 15.77 -7.95 40.79
N THR A 513 16.93 -7.78 41.42
CA THR A 513 17.35 -8.58 42.60
C THR A 513 16.83 -8.01 43.91
N ARG A 514 16.88 -8.80 45.00
CA ARG A 514 16.46 -8.34 46.34
C ARG A 514 17.34 -7.21 46.88
N THR A 515 18.65 -7.28 46.65
CA THR A 515 19.57 -6.17 46.99
C THR A 515 19.28 -4.93 46.15
N ALA A 516 19.03 -5.06 44.84
CA ALA A 516 18.66 -3.91 44.00
C ALA A 516 17.35 -3.25 44.44
N LEU A 517 16.33 -4.07 44.72
CA LEU A 517 15.02 -3.65 45.22
C LEU A 517 15.14 -2.82 46.51
N LEU A 518 15.87 -3.33 47.51
CA LEU A 518 16.07 -2.62 48.78
C LEU A 518 16.88 -1.33 48.58
N THR A 519 17.99 -1.41 47.84
CA THR A 519 18.88 -0.26 47.62
C THR A 519 18.16 0.85 46.84
N HIS A 520 17.27 0.50 45.90
CA HIS A 520 16.45 1.46 45.20
C HIS A 520 15.44 2.15 46.13
N CYS A 521 14.77 1.41 47.01
CA CYS A 521 13.89 1.99 48.03
C CYS A 521 14.67 2.92 48.99
N GLN A 522 15.89 2.55 49.39
CA GLN A 522 16.78 3.38 50.20
C GLN A 522 17.18 4.68 49.47
N ALA A 523 17.60 4.58 48.21
CA ALA A 523 17.99 5.72 47.38
C ALA A 523 16.81 6.67 47.12
N LEU A 524 15.60 6.13 46.88
CA LEU A 524 14.36 6.91 46.80
C LEU A 524 14.01 7.58 48.12
N THR A 525 14.19 6.89 49.25
CA THR A 525 13.95 7.44 50.60
C THR A 525 14.83 8.65 50.88
N GLN A 526 16.13 8.55 50.56
CA GLN A 526 17.07 9.67 50.69
C GLN A 526 16.75 10.80 49.69
N ALA A 527 16.63 10.49 48.39
CA ALA A 527 16.42 11.50 47.35
C ALA A 527 15.08 12.25 47.48
N CYS A 528 14.03 11.58 47.97
CA CYS A 528 12.71 12.18 48.16
C CYS A 528 12.49 12.68 49.60
N GLY A 529 13.41 12.43 50.53
CA GLY A 529 13.25 12.74 51.95
C GLY A 529 11.98 12.13 52.56
N TYR A 530 11.70 10.86 52.31
CA TYR A 530 10.48 10.20 52.83
C TYR A 530 10.55 10.00 54.35
N THR A 531 9.42 10.16 55.02
CA THR A 531 9.29 10.03 56.48
C THR A 531 8.18 9.06 56.88
N GLU A 532 8.29 8.46 58.07
CA GLU A 532 7.26 7.59 58.63
C GLU A 532 5.87 8.24 58.66
N ALA A 533 4.83 7.45 58.35
CA ALA A 533 3.43 7.87 58.28
C ALA A 533 3.10 9.00 57.26
N GLU A 534 4.00 9.30 56.31
CA GLU A 534 3.72 10.28 55.25
C GLU A 534 2.65 9.78 54.26
N THR A 535 1.73 10.66 53.88
CA THR A 535 0.67 10.35 52.91
C THR A 535 1.06 10.73 51.48
N ILE A 536 0.96 9.75 50.57
CA ILE A 536 1.25 9.88 49.14
C ILE A 536 0.01 9.56 48.29
N VAL A 537 -0.27 10.38 47.27
CA VAL A 537 -1.33 10.11 46.27
C VAL A 537 -0.69 9.52 45.02
N ASN A 538 -1.07 8.29 44.65
CA ASN A 538 -0.58 7.63 43.44
C ASN A 538 -1.67 7.54 42.37
N VAL A 539 -1.41 8.13 41.20
CA VAL A 539 -2.27 8.06 40.00
C VAL A 539 -1.68 7.10 38.95
N LEU A 540 -0.46 6.59 39.19
CA LEU A 540 0.29 5.74 38.27
C LEU A 540 -0.09 4.26 38.43
N ASP A 541 0.29 3.46 37.42
CA ASP A 541 0.18 2.00 37.48
C ASP A 541 1.00 1.44 38.64
N PHE A 542 0.34 0.77 39.58
CA PHE A 542 1.00 0.17 40.74
C PHE A 542 1.77 -1.11 40.42
N LYS A 543 1.69 -1.63 39.18
CA LYS A 543 2.31 -2.91 38.78
C LYS A 543 3.74 -2.77 38.22
N LYS A 544 4.17 -1.57 37.82
CA LYS A 544 5.49 -1.30 37.21
C LYS A 544 5.92 0.16 37.36
N ASP A 545 7.15 0.49 36.95
CA ASP A 545 7.70 1.85 36.93
C ASP A 545 7.55 2.57 38.31
N VAL A 546 7.65 3.90 38.28
CA VAL A 546 7.45 4.83 39.41
C VAL A 546 6.22 4.51 40.28
N GLY A 547 5.13 3.98 39.70
CA GLY A 547 3.93 3.64 40.46
C GLY A 547 4.09 2.41 41.36
N LEU A 548 4.82 1.38 40.91
CA LEU A 548 5.26 0.25 41.75
C LEU A 548 6.29 0.73 42.78
N TRP A 549 7.34 1.41 42.32
CA TRP A 549 8.50 1.72 43.15
C TRP A 549 8.19 2.66 44.32
N HIS A 550 7.38 3.70 44.09
CA HIS A 550 6.95 4.62 45.14
C HIS A 550 5.69 4.13 45.86
N GLY A 551 4.70 3.61 45.12
CA GLY A 551 3.38 3.26 45.65
C GLY A 551 3.33 1.94 46.41
N ILE A 552 4.14 0.94 46.05
CA ILE A 552 4.08 -0.42 46.62
C ILE A 552 5.33 -0.80 47.41
N LEU A 553 6.51 -0.38 46.93
CA LEU A 553 7.80 -0.82 47.48
C LEU A 553 8.32 0.14 48.55
N THR A 554 8.67 1.37 48.16
CA THR A 554 9.23 2.40 49.06
C THR A 554 8.23 2.84 50.14
N SER A 555 6.93 2.76 49.85
CA SER A 555 5.87 3.05 50.81
C SER A 555 5.89 2.13 52.03
N VAL A 556 6.10 0.82 51.83
CA VAL A 556 6.18 -0.17 52.91
C VAL A 556 7.49 -0.04 53.68
N MET A 557 8.60 0.25 53.01
CA MET A 557 9.87 0.51 53.69
C MET A 557 9.70 1.60 54.77
N ASN A 558 9.00 2.68 54.44
CA ASN A 558 8.85 3.89 55.25
C ASN A 558 7.52 4.00 56.01
N MET A 559 6.72 2.93 56.15
CA MET A 559 5.40 2.97 56.79
C MET A 559 4.47 4.10 56.27
N MET A 560 4.52 4.40 54.98
CA MET A 560 3.72 5.48 54.35
C MET A 560 2.26 5.05 54.16
N HIS A 561 1.38 6.04 53.94
CA HIS A 561 -0.02 5.82 53.59
C HIS A 561 -0.29 6.22 52.14
N VAL A 562 -0.62 5.24 51.30
CA VAL A 562 -0.82 5.41 49.86
C VAL A 562 -2.31 5.57 49.54
N ILE A 563 -2.68 6.65 48.85
CA ILE A 563 -4.01 6.85 48.29
C ILE A 563 -3.94 6.53 46.79
N SER A 564 -4.52 5.40 46.37
CA SER A 564 -4.49 4.98 44.96
C SER A 564 -5.71 5.48 44.21
N ILE A 565 -5.48 6.23 43.14
CA ILE A 565 -6.50 6.81 42.26
C ILE A 565 -6.53 5.97 40.97
N PRO A 566 -7.52 5.08 40.77
CA PRO A 566 -7.53 4.20 39.61
C PRO A 566 -7.84 4.98 38.33
N TYR A 567 -7.31 4.51 37.19
CA TYR A 567 -7.53 5.14 35.89
C TYR A 567 -9.01 5.26 35.51
N SER A 568 -9.87 4.34 35.95
CA SER A 568 -11.32 4.43 35.77
C SER A 568 -11.95 5.65 36.45
N LEU A 569 -11.50 6.00 37.66
CA LEU A 569 -11.93 7.23 38.34
C LEU A 569 -11.40 8.48 37.61
N MET A 570 -10.15 8.45 37.14
CA MET A 570 -9.56 9.56 36.37
C MET A 570 -10.28 9.86 35.06
N LYS A 571 -10.91 8.86 34.41
CA LYS A 571 -11.77 9.09 33.22
C LYS A 571 -13.01 9.93 33.54
N VAL A 572 -13.64 9.69 34.69
CA VAL A 572 -14.93 10.29 35.07
C VAL A 572 -14.73 11.61 35.83
N ASN A 573 -13.75 11.66 36.72
CA ASN A 573 -13.36 12.84 37.50
C ASN A 573 -11.84 13.01 37.47
N PRO A 574 -11.28 13.72 36.47
CA PRO A 574 -9.83 13.92 36.36
C PRO A 574 -9.23 14.81 37.47
N LEU A 575 -10.07 15.53 38.21
CA LEU A 575 -9.68 16.38 39.34
C LEU A 575 -9.59 15.58 40.66
N SER A 576 -10.02 14.31 40.66
CA SER A 576 -10.11 13.45 41.84
C SER A 576 -8.80 13.34 42.64
N TRP A 577 -7.65 13.25 41.98
CA TRP A 577 -6.36 13.16 42.67
C TRP A 577 -6.03 14.46 43.44
N ILE A 578 -6.30 15.64 42.88
CA ILE A 578 -6.17 16.94 43.56
C ILE A 578 -7.11 17.01 44.77
N GLN A 579 -8.35 16.55 44.59
CA GLN A 579 -9.33 16.48 45.68
C GLN A 579 -8.83 15.55 46.81
N LYS A 580 -8.14 14.45 46.49
CA LYS A 580 -7.56 13.54 47.49
C LYS A 580 -6.30 14.09 48.15
N VAL A 581 -5.46 14.84 47.43
CA VAL A 581 -4.38 15.62 48.04
C VAL A 581 -4.94 16.57 49.11
N CYS A 582 -5.99 17.32 48.77
CA CYS A 582 -6.65 18.24 49.71
C CYS A 582 -7.29 17.49 50.89
N GLN A 583 -8.09 16.44 50.61
CA GLN A 583 -8.85 15.68 51.61
C GLN A 583 -7.95 14.99 52.64
N TYR A 584 -6.85 14.37 52.18
CA TYR A 584 -5.92 13.63 53.03
C TYR A 584 -4.72 14.47 53.49
N LYS A 585 -4.65 15.75 53.10
CA LYS A 585 -3.47 16.62 53.29
C LYS A 585 -2.17 15.95 52.83
N ALA A 586 -2.22 15.28 51.69
CA ALA A 586 -1.09 14.51 51.18
C ALA A 586 0.11 15.43 50.94
N LYS A 587 1.30 14.93 51.32
CA LYS A 587 2.56 15.65 51.17
C LYS A 587 3.23 15.37 49.83
N VAL A 588 2.94 14.21 49.25
CA VAL A 588 3.56 13.73 48.00
C VAL A 588 2.47 13.26 47.04
N ALA A 589 2.67 13.50 45.75
CA ALA A 589 1.83 12.90 44.70
C ALA A 589 2.67 12.43 43.51
N CYS A 590 2.27 11.30 42.89
CA CYS A 590 2.89 10.74 41.69
C CYS A 590 1.90 10.78 40.52
N VAL A 591 2.28 11.47 39.45
CA VAL A 591 1.44 11.76 38.27
C VAL A 591 2.26 11.69 36.98
N LYS A 592 1.60 11.63 35.83
CA LYS A 592 2.19 12.01 34.53
C LYS A 592 1.70 13.39 34.10
N SER A 593 2.44 14.02 33.19
CA SER A 593 2.14 15.33 32.60
C SER A 593 0.75 15.39 31.95
N ARG A 594 0.26 14.24 31.45
CA ARG A 594 -1.13 14.04 30.97
C ARG A 594 -2.16 14.24 32.08
N ASP A 595 -1.91 13.70 33.26
CA ASP A 595 -2.88 13.68 34.36
C ASP A 595 -2.98 15.06 35.03
N MET A 596 -1.86 15.81 35.07
CA MET A 596 -1.82 17.25 35.35
C MET A 596 -2.64 18.05 34.33
N HIS A 597 -2.48 17.74 33.04
CA HIS A 597 -3.23 18.41 31.98
C HIS A 597 -4.75 18.14 32.05
N TRP A 598 -5.17 16.92 32.36
CA TRP A 598 -6.59 16.62 32.55
C TRP A 598 -7.17 17.32 33.78
N ALA A 599 -6.42 17.41 34.88
CA ALA A 599 -6.84 18.17 36.05
C ALA A 599 -6.99 19.68 35.76
N LEU A 600 -6.14 20.27 34.91
CA LEU A 600 -6.29 21.64 34.44
C LEU A 600 -7.60 21.86 33.66
N VAL A 601 -7.92 20.96 32.73
CA VAL A 601 -9.16 21.03 31.95
C VAL A 601 -10.40 20.88 32.86
N ALA A 602 -10.32 20.00 33.86
CA ALA A 602 -11.40 19.74 34.82
C ALA A 602 -11.51 20.76 35.98
N HIS A 603 -10.60 21.72 36.12
CA HIS A 603 -10.55 22.61 37.30
C HIS A 603 -11.71 23.61 37.40
N ARG A 604 -12.40 23.93 36.27
CA ARG A 604 -13.46 24.95 36.23
C ARG A 604 -14.47 24.71 37.37
N ASP A 605 -14.74 25.78 38.13
CA ASP A 605 -15.72 25.91 39.21
C ASP A 605 -15.40 25.34 40.62
N GLN A 606 -14.23 24.71 40.88
CA GLN A 606 -13.87 24.29 42.26
C GLN A 606 -13.14 25.38 43.07
N ARG A 607 -13.81 25.90 44.11
CA ARG A 607 -13.26 26.96 44.99
C ARG A 607 -12.28 26.43 46.04
N ASP A 608 -12.58 25.29 46.64
CA ASP A 608 -11.99 24.81 47.91
C ASP A 608 -10.73 23.94 47.76
N ILE A 609 -9.96 24.18 46.70
CA ILE A 609 -8.67 23.49 46.47
C ILE A 609 -7.56 24.25 47.19
N ASN A 610 -6.78 23.54 48.02
CA ASN A 610 -5.53 24.02 48.60
C ASN A 610 -4.46 22.94 48.50
N LEU A 611 -3.41 23.21 47.74
CA LEU A 611 -2.26 22.33 47.51
C LEU A 611 -1.07 22.63 48.43
N SER A 612 -1.21 23.52 49.43
CA SER A 612 -0.13 23.88 50.35
C SER A 612 0.38 22.72 51.23
N SER A 613 -0.28 21.56 51.24
CA SER A 613 0.23 20.35 51.89
C SER A 613 1.32 19.65 51.07
N LEU A 614 1.33 19.80 49.73
CA LEU A 614 2.32 19.17 48.88
C LEU A 614 3.69 19.81 49.08
N ARG A 615 4.67 18.96 49.39
CA ARG A 615 6.10 19.28 49.31
C ARG A 615 6.75 18.72 48.04
N MET A 616 6.17 17.69 47.42
CA MET A 616 6.71 17.05 46.21
C MET A 616 5.61 16.51 45.30
N LEU A 617 5.69 16.82 44.01
CA LEU A 617 4.85 16.32 42.93
C LEU A 617 5.75 15.66 41.88
N ILE A 618 5.85 14.33 41.92
CA ILE A 618 6.70 13.54 41.04
C ILE A 618 6.02 13.41 39.68
N VAL A 619 6.68 13.90 38.63
CA VAL A 619 6.22 13.81 37.24
C VAL A 619 6.97 12.67 36.55
N ALA A 620 6.32 11.50 36.45
CA ALA A 620 6.93 10.23 36.06
C ALA A 620 7.33 10.13 34.58
N ASP A 621 6.77 10.99 33.73
CA ASP A 621 7.16 11.22 32.34
C ASP A 621 7.96 12.52 32.18
N GLY A 622 8.53 13.05 33.27
CA GLY A 622 9.30 14.30 33.31
C GLY A 622 10.56 14.29 32.43
N ALA A 623 11.06 13.11 32.07
CA ALA A 623 12.11 12.91 31.08
C ALA A 623 11.70 13.25 29.63
N ASN A 624 10.40 13.38 29.33
CA ASN A 624 9.94 13.88 28.04
C ASN A 624 9.99 15.42 28.06
N PRO A 625 10.73 16.09 27.15
CA PRO A 625 10.82 17.55 27.10
C PRO A 625 9.47 18.27 27.08
N TRP A 626 8.47 17.71 26.40
CA TRP A 626 7.14 18.29 26.24
C TRP A 626 6.30 18.30 27.52
N SER A 627 6.70 17.53 28.54
CA SER A 627 6.10 17.57 29.88
C SER A 627 6.21 18.97 30.53
N ILE A 628 7.22 19.76 30.16
CA ILE A 628 7.44 21.13 30.66
C ILE A 628 6.21 22.02 30.44
N SER A 629 5.54 21.86 29.30
CA SER A 629 4.35 22.64 28.93
C SER A 629 3.17 22.39 29.86
N SER A 630 2.98 21.13 30.26
CA SER A 630 1.97 20.74 31.24
C SER A 630 2.37 21.20 32.64
N CYS A 631 3.66 21.15 32.99
CA CYS A 631 4.18 21.59 34.30
C CYS A 631 3.95 23.09 34.52
N ASP A 632 4.34 23.93 33.55
CA ASP A 632 4.18 25.38 33.63
C ASP A 632 2.71 25.80 33.64
N ALA A 633 1.89 25.20 32.77
CA ALA A 633 0.44 25.45 32.78
C ALA A 633 -0.20 25.05 34.12
N PHE A 634 0.25 23.96 34.74
CA PHE A 634 -0.25 23.49 36.03
C PHE A 634 0.15 24.44 37.18
N LEU A 635 1.42 24.84 37.21
CA LEU A 635 1.93 25.81 38.17
C LEU A 635 1.17 27.13 38.07
N ASN A 636 1.04 27.70 36.87
CA ASN A 636 0.40 29.00 36.66
C ASN A 636 -1.06 29.07 37.16
N VAL A 637 -1.80 27.95 37.11
CA VAL A 637 -3.17 27.88 37.65
C VAL A 637 -3.16 27.67 39.17
N PHE A 638 -2.43 26.67 39.65
CA PHE A 638 -2.52 26.22 41.04
C PHE A 638 -1.58 26.95 42.02
N GLN A 639 -0.68 27.84 41.55
CA GLN A 639 0.13 28.68 42.43
C GLN A 639 -0.73 29.56 43.35
N SER A 640 -1.82 30.13 42.81
CA SER A 640 -2.84 30.85 43.59
C SER A 640 -3.59 29.99 44.61
N LYS A 641 -3.43 28.67 44.54
CA LYS A 641 -4.02 27.64 45.41
C LYS A 641 -2.98 26.96 46.31
N GLY A 642 -1.83 27.59 46.53
CA GLY A 642 -0.80 27.14 47.47
C GLY A 642 0.24 26.17 46.91
N LEU A 643 0.23 25.89 45.60
CA LEU A 643 1.30 25.12 44.95
C LEU A 643 2.57 25.98 44.78
N ARG A 644 3.71 25.51 45.28
CA ARG A 644 5.00 26.18 45.10
C ARG A 644 5.77 25.61 43.90
N GLN A 645 6.71 26.35 43.32
CA GLN A 645 7.38 25.97 42.07
C GLN A 645 8.32 24.77 42.28
N GLU A 646 9.06 24.79 43.38
CA GLU A 646 9.99 23.75 43.84
C GLU A 646 9.32 22.39 44.15
N VAL A 647 7.99 22.37 44.27
CA VAL A 647 7.22 21.13 44.47
C VAL A 647 7.20 20.28 43.19
N ILE A 648 7.29 20.87 41.99
CA ILE A 648 7.22 20.12 40.73
C ILE A 648 8.57 19.44 40.48
N CYS A 649 8.55 18.10 40.53
CA CYS A 649 9.73 17.25 40.52
C CYS A 649 9.70 16.27 39.31
N PRO A 650 10.16 16.69 38.12
CA PRO A 650 10.41 15.77 37.01
C PRO A 650 11.42 14.68 37.41
N CYS A 651 11.17 13.45 36.97
CA CYS A 651 12.15 12.37 37.09
C CYS A 651 12.45 11.71 35.75
N ALA A 652 13.63 11.09 35.68
CA ALA A 652 14.05 10.20 34.62
C ALA A 652 14.16 8.77 35.15
N SER A 653 13.53 7.84 34.43
CA SER A 653 13.48 6.43 34.78
C SER A 653 13.39 5.56 33.53
N SER A 654 13.89 4.33 33.64
CA SER A 654 13.64 3.24 32.71
C SER A 654 13.47 1.92 33.46
N PRO A 655 12.81 0.89 32.89
CA PRO A 655 12.73 -0.43 33.51
C PRO A 655 14.12 -1.02 33.83
N GLU A 656 15.11 -0.82 32.95
CA GLU A 656 16.46 -1.37 33.08
C GLU A 656 17.28 -0.72 34.21
N ALA A 657 17.19 0.60 34.38
CA ALA A 657 18.00 1.36 35.34
C ALA A 657 17.19 1.90 36.54
N LEU A 658 15.93 1.48 36.66
CA LEU A 658 14.96 1.99 37.63
C LEU A 658 14.88 3.53 37.60
N THR A 659 15.19 4.23 38.69
CA THR A 659 15.25 5.70 38.71
C THR A 659 16.68 6.18 38.43
N VAL A 660 16.85 6.96 37.37
CA VAL A 660 18.15 7.49 36.93
C VAL A 660 18.48 8.80 37.64
N ALA A 661 17.53 9.74 37.61
CA ALA A 661 17.65 11.06 38.21
C ALA A 661 16.27 11.59 38.63
N ILE A 662 16.25 12.44 39.65
CA ILE A 662 15.02 13.11 40.12
C ILE A 662 15.33 14.52 40.59
N ARG A 663 14.47 15.48 40.21
CA ARG A 663 14.50 16.84 40.75
C ARG A 663 13.93 16.85 42.16
N ARG A 664 14.58 17.59 43.07
CA ARG A 664 14.31 17.55 44.51
C ARG A 664 13.98 18.97 44.99
N PRO A 665 13.00 19.16 45.88
CA PRO A 665 12.79 20.43 46.55
C PRO A 665 13.95 20.63 47.54
N THR A 666 14.71 21.72 47.39
CA THR A 666 15.77 22.12 48.33
C THR A 666 15.26 23.23 49.24
N ASP A 667 15.30 23.04 50.55
CA ASP A 667 14.81 24.04 51.52
C ASP A 667 15.65 25.34 51.51
N ASP A 668 16.95 25.27 51.17
CA ASP A 668 17.89 26.39 51.22
C ASP A 668 18.17 27.08 49.87
N SER A 669 17.54 26.66 48.77
CA SER A 669 17.79 27.28 47.46
C SER A 669 16.52 27.54 46.65
N ASN A 670 16.24 28.83 46.42
CA ASN A 670 15.18 29.31 45.55
C ASN A 670 15.59 29.22 44.06
N GLN A 671 16.45 28.23 43.70
CA GLN A 671 16.98 28.12 42.35
C GLN A 671 15.92 27.58 41.39
N PRO A 672 15.60 28.31 40.31
CA PRO A 672 14.61 27.86 39.33
C PRO A 672 15.09 26.58 38.62
N PRO A 673 14.19 25.84 37.97
CA PRO A 673 14.59 24.74 37.08
C PRO A 673 15.61 25.22 36.05
N GLY A 674 16.66 24.41 35.87
CA GLY A 674 17.62 24.58 34.80
C GLY A 674 16.92 24.34 33.48
N ARG A 675 16.93 25.34 32.60
CA ARG A 675 16.26 25.29 31.29
C ARG A 675 17.26 25.59 30.19
N GLY A 676 17.19 24.81 29.13
CA GLY A 676 17.93 25.03 27.88
C GLY A 676 16.96 25.24 26.73
N VAL A 677 17.29 26.15 25.82
CA VAL A 677 16.60 26.32 24.53
C VAL A 677 17.57 25.85 23.46
N LEU A 678 17.29 24.70 22.87
CA LEU A 678 18.22 23.96 22.00
C LEU A 678 17.75 24.00 20.54
N SER A 679 18.65 24.21 19.60
CA SER A 679 18.34 24.18 18.16
C SER A 679 17.95 22.76 17.72
N MET A 680 16.72 22.58 17.21
CA MET A 680 16.24 21.32 16.64
C MET A 680 17.15 20.82 15.52
N HIS A 681 17.71 21.72 14.71
CA HIS A 681 18.65 21.36 13.65
C HIS A 681 19.90 20.68 14.24
N GLY A 682 20.49 21.26 15.29
CA GLY A 682 21.61 20.64 16.01
C GLY A 682 21.24 19.28 16.62
N LEU A 683 20.09 19.19 17.28
CA LEU A 683 19.59 17.95 17.89
C LEU A 683 19.50 16.81 16.86
N THR A 684 19.14 17.10 15.60
CA THR A 684 19.01 16.07 14.56
C THR A 684 20.32 15.43 14.12
N TYR A 685 21.46 16.05 14.45
CA TYR A 685 22.80 15.48 14.29
C TYR A 685 23.40 15.01 15.62
N GLY A 686 22.63 15.02 16.72
CA GLY A 686 23.11 14.68 18.06
C GLY A 686 23.97 15.77 18.70
N VAL A 687 23.89 17.02 18.23
CA VAL A 687 24.74 18.13 18.68
C VAL A 687 23.93 19.17 19.45
N ILE A 688 24.42 19.53 20.63
CA ILE A 688 23.79 20.51 21.52
C ILE A 688 24.25 21.90 21.10
N ARG A 689 23.32 22.72 20.61
CA ARG A 689 23.54 24.14 20.32
C ARG A 689 22.42 24.93 20.99
N VAL A 690 22.80 25.89 21.84
CA VAL A 690 21.85 26.84 22.44
C VAL A 690 21.50 27.86 21.37
N ASP A 691 20.21 28.07 21.15
CA ASP A 691 19.73 28.99 20.12
C ASP A 691 18.90 30.11 20.77
N SER A 692 19.43 31.32 20.68
CA SER A 692 18.81 32.54 21.21
C SER A 692 18.13 33.39 20.13
N GLU A 693 18.28 33.04 18.85
CA GLU A 693 17.86 33.89 17.73
C GLU A 693 16.66 33.30 16.98
N GLU A 694 16.68 32.02 16.61
CA GLU A 694 15.56 31.38 15.91
C GLU A 694 14.54 30.76 16.89
N LYS A 695 13.62 31.57 17.41
CA LYS A 695 12.49 31.09 18.25
C LYS A 695 11.59 30.01 17.60
N LEU A 696 11.74 29.75 16.30
CA LEU A 696 10.83 28.90 15.51
C LEU A 696 11.33 27.45 15.35
N SER A 697 12.60 27.18 15.63
CA SER A 697 13.28 25.92 15.32
C SER A 697 13.95 25.31 16.57
N VAL A 698 13.34 25.53 17.75
CA VAL A 698 13.93 25.19 19.06
C VAL A 698 13.09 24.26 19.92
N LEU A 699 13.79 23.42 20.69
CA LEU A 699 13.25 22.60 21.77
C LEU A 699 13.62 23.22 23.12
N THR A 700 12.63 23.53 23.94
CA THR A 700 12.86 23.90 25.34
C THR A 700 12.94 22.62 26.19
N VAL A 701 14.09 22.40 26.83
CA VAL A 701 14.32 21.28 27.75
C VAL A 701 14.46 21.80 29.19
N GLN A 702 14.04 20.98 30.15
CA GLN A 702 14.23 21.23 31.58
C GLN A 702 15.00 20.07 32.20
N ASP A 703 15.77 20.34 33.25
CA ASP A 703 16.44 19.30 34.01
C ASP A 703 15.46 18.33 34.71
N VAL A 704 15.89 17.07 34.80
CA VAL A 704 15.27 16.03 35.65
C VAL A 704 16.00 15.92 36.99
N GLY A 705 16.71 16.96 37.41
CA GLY A 705 17.45 17.01 38.66
C GLY A 705 18.80 16.28 38.65
N LEU A 706 19.11 15.67 39.79
CA LEU A 706 20.41 15.06 40.08
C LEU A 706 20.33 13.53 40.02
N VAL A 707 21.47 12.92 39.65
CA VAL A 707 21.71 11.47 39.69
C VAL A 707 21.36 10.89 41.07
N MET A 708 20.74 9.71 41.09
CA MET A 708 20.29 9.06 42.33
C MET A 708 21.43 8.77 43.33
N PRO A 709 21.15 8.76 44.65
CA PRO A 709 22.12 8.39 45.67
C PRO A 709 22.76 7.02 45.41
N GLY A 710 24.09 6.94 45.52
CA GLY A 710 24.87 5.72 45.28
C GLY A 710 25.05 5.34 43.80
N ALA A 711 24.53 6.13 42.85
CA ALA A 711 24.67 5.86 41.42
C ALA A 711 25.77 6.71 40.75
N ILE A 712 26.35 6.19 39.67
CA ILE A 712 27.23 6.89 38.75
C ILE A 712 26.58 6.90 37.38
N MET A 713 26.45 8.07 36.74
CA MET A 713 25.85 8.21 35.41
C MET A 713 26.87 8.81 34.43
N CYS A 714 26.84 8.37 33.18
CA CYS A 714 27.54 9.02 32.07
C CYS A 714 26.65 9.07 30.82
N SER A 715 27.05 9.85 29.82
CA SER A 715 26.43 9.85 28.48
C SER A 715 27.41 9.27 27.48
N VAL A 716 26.99 8.25 26.72
CA VAL A 716 27.83 7.53 25.75
C VAL A 716 27.21 7.56 24.36
N LYS A 717 28.04 7.42 23.32
CA LYS A 717 27.53 7.29 21.96
C LYS A 717 26.60 6.07 21.84
N PRO A 718 25.38 6.23 21.29
CA PRO A 718 24.40 5.14 21.24
C PRO A 718 24.87 4.02 20.31
N ASP A 719 25.48 4.38 19.18
CA ASP A 719 25.93 3.44 18.15
C ASP A 719 27.43 3.12 18.29
N GLY A 720 27.79 1.85 18.05
CA GLY A 720 29.18 1.38 18.08
C GLY A 720 29.74 1.16 19.49
N VAL A 721 31.06 1.37 19.65
CA VAL A 721 31.74 1.27 20.95
C VAL A 721 31.23 2.39 21.88
N PRO A 722 30.84 2.08 23.14
CA PRO A 722 30.25 3.04 24.08
C PRO A 722 31.27 4.06 24.60
N GLN A 723 31.77 4.94 23.72
CA GLN A 723 32.64 6.04 24.09
C GLN A 723 31.85 7.16 24.77
N LEU A 724 32.44 7.81 25.76
CA LEU A 724 31.91 9.02 26.37
C LEU A 724 31.68 10.10 25.31
N CYS A 725 30.49 10.69 25.37
CA CYS A 725 30.12 11.85 24.54
C CYS A 725 30.92 13.10 24.95
N ARG A 726 31.02 14.07 24.04
CA ARG A 726 31.45 15.43 24.37
C ARG A 726 30.36 16.19 25.15
N THR A 727 30.72 17.27 25.85
CA THR A 727 29.79 18.10 26.63
C THR A 727 28.70 18.76 25.79
N ASP A 728 28.89 18.84 24.47
CA ASP A 728 27.94 19.35 23.48
C ASP A 728 27.40 18.25 22.55
N GLU A 729 27.49 16.98 22.95
CA GLU A 729 27.02 15.80 22.21
C GLU A 729 25.93 15.07 23.01
N ILE A 730 24.90 14.60 22.30
CA ILE A 730 23.82 13.80 22.88
C ILE A 730 24.19 12.33 22.78
N GLY A 731 24.28 11.68 23.94
CA GLY A 731 24.45 10.25 24.07
C GLY A 731 23.25 9.56 24.68
N GLU A 732 23.31 8.24 24.72
CA GLU A 732 22.49 7.43 25.60
C GLU A 732 23.02 7.55 27.03
N LEU A 733 22.14 7.80 27.98
CA LEU A 733 22.48 7.82 29.40
C LEU A 733 22.71 6.39 29.88
N CYS A 734 23.84 6.17 30.56
CA CYS A 734 24.24 4.91 31.14
C CYS A 734 24.46 5.07 32.65
N VAL A 735 23.98 4.11 33.45
CA VAL A 735 24.03 4.15 34.92
C VAL A 735 24.75 2.92 35.48
N CYS A 736 25.69 3.13 36.41
CA CYS A 736 26.26 2.10 37.26
C CYS A 736 25.77 2.35 38.70
N ALA A 737 24.95 1.44 39.22
CA ALA A 737 24.48 1.44 40.61
C ALA A 737 24.06 0.02 41.01
N VAL A 738 23.93 -0.23 42.32
CA VAL A 738 23.29 -1.46 42.82
C VAL A 738 21.77 -1.41 42.62
N ALA A 739 21.19 -0.21 42.58
CA ALA A 739 19.76 0.05 42.46
C ALA A 739 19.25 0.02 41.00
N THR A 740 19.47 -1.08 40.29
CA THR A 740 19.10 -1.25 38.86
C THR A 740 18.57 -2.67 38.57
N GLY A 741 18.03 -2.89 37.38
CA GLY A 741 17.85 -4.23 36.84
C GLY A 741 19.19 -4.92 36.55
N THR A 742 19.17 -6.24 36.36
CA THR A 742 20.38 -7.06 36.16
C THR A 742 20.43 -7.83 34.85
N SER A 743 19.28 -8.14 34.24
CA SER A 743 19.23 -8.86 32.96
C SER A 743 17.86 -8.78 32.28
N TYR A 744 17.83 -9.06 30.98
CA TYR A 744 16.61 -9.51 30.32
C TYR A 744 16.48 -11.03 30.47
N TYR A 745 15.41 -11.49 31.12
CA TYR A 745 15.21 -12.88 31.46
C TYR A 745 15.27 -13.80 30.22
N GLY A 746 16.14 -14.80 30.24
CA GLY A 746 16.34 -15.75 29.14
C GLY A 746 17.10 -15.22 27.92
N LEU A 747 17.49 -13.93 27.90
CA LEU A 747 18.06 -13.25 26.73
C LEU A 747 19.49 -12.77 27.00
N SER A 748 20.43 -13.71 27.13
CA SER A 748 21.82 -13.42 27.50
C SER A 748 22.54 -12.49 26.50
N GLY A 749 22.29 -12.62 25.20
CA GLY A 749 22.90 -11.76 24.18
C GLY A 749 22.48 -10.29 24.31
N MET A 750 21.18 -10.02 24.45
CA MET A 750 20.67 -8.66 24.70
C MET A 750 21.08 -8.15 26.08
N THR A 751 21.13 -9.04 27.09
CA THR A 751 21.55 -8.70 28.44
C THR A 751 22.96 -8.10 28.45
N LYS A 752 23.93 -8.69 27.75
CA LYS A 752 25.29 -8.14 27.70
C LYS A 752 25.33 -6.73 27.11
N ASN A 753 24.65 -6.51 25.99
CA ASN A 753 24.65 -5.22 25.31
C ASN A 753 23.97 -4.10 26.11
N THR A 754 23.06 -4.44 27.02
CA THR A 754 22.29 -3.46 27.80
C THR A 754 22.76 -3.31 29.25
N PHE A 755 23.14 -4.40 29.92
CA PHE A 755 23.48 -4.43 31.35
C PHE A 755 24.97 -4.63 31.66
N GLU A 756 25.80 -5.01 30.67
CA GLU A 756 27.25 -5.20 30.83
C GLU A 756 28.06 -4.19 29.99
N VAL A 757 27.67 -2.92 30.02
CA VAL A 757 28.30 -1.86 29.20
C VAL A 757 29.50 -1.27 29.94
N PHE A 758 30.66 -1.18 29.29
CA PHE A 758 31.86 -0.55 29.86
C PHE A 758 32.16 0.76 29.10
N PRO A 759 31.78 1.94 29.63
CA PRO A 759 31.98 3.20 28.94
C PRO A 759 33.47 3.52 28.79
N MET A 760 33.87 3.92 27.59
CA MET A 760 35.27 4.18 27.22
C MET A 760 35.56 5.68 27.16
N THR A 761 36.72 6.07 27.66
CA THR A 761 37.33 7.38 27.37
C THR A 761 37.69 7.50 25.88
N SER A 762 37.92 8.72 25.40
CA SER A 762 38.43 8.99 24.05
C SER A 762 39.79 8.35 23.75
N SER A 763 40.58 8.05 24.78
CA SER A 763 41.82 7.26 24.71
C SER A 763 41.62 5.74 24.72
N GLY A 764 40.37 5.24 24.75
CA GLY A 764 40.05 3.81 24.71
C GLY A 764 40.20 3.06 26.03
N ALA A 765 40.38 3.74 27.15
CA ALA A 765 40.42 3.14 28.49
C ALA A 765 39.02 3.19 29.14
N PRO A 766 38.57 2.13 29.84
CA PRO A 766 37.28 2.13 30.54
C PRO A 766 37.28 3.10 31.72
N ILE A 767 36.13 3.73 31.98
CA ILE A 767 35.99 4.73 33.07
C ILE A 767 35.81 4.11 34.47
N SER A 768 35.58 2.80 34.53
CA SER A 768 35.24 2.04 35.72
C SER A 768 35.52 0.55 35.47
N GLU A 769 35.82 -0.17 36.55
CA GLU A 769 35.89 -1.65 36.55
C GLU A 769 34.50 -2.30 36.65
N TYR A 770 33.47 -1.53 37.02
CA TYR A 770 32.09 -1.98 37.12
C TYR A 770 31.28 -1.69 35.86
N PRO A 771 30.39 -2.61 35.43
CA PRO A 771 29.51 -2.39 34.29
C PRO A 771 28.48 -1.30 34.56
N PHE A 772 28.10 -0.62 33.48
CA PHE A 772 26.99 0.32 33.39
C PHE A 772 25.84 -0.31 32.62
N ILE A 773 24.65 0.23 32.83
CA ILE A 773 23.39 -0.18 32.22
C ILE A 773 22.87 0.94 31.33
N ARG A 774 22.60 0.62 30.06
CA ARG A 774 21.94 1.51 29.09
C ARG A 774 20.50 1.77 29.51
N THR A 775 20.14 3.03 29.65
CA THR A 775 18.81 3.44 30.13
C THR A 775 17.75 3.52 29.02
N GLY A 776 18.14 3.52 27.74
CA GLY A 776 17.26 3.88 26.64
C GLY A 776 16.86 5.37 26.59
N LEU A 777 17.36 6.21 27.51
CA LEU A 777 17.13 7.66 27.54
C LEU A 777 18.28 8.39 26.82
N LEU A 778 17.94 9.33 25.95
CA LEU A 778 18.90 10.18 25.25
C LEU A 778 19.04 11.51 25.98
N GLY A 779 20.27 11.91 26.29
CA GLY A 779 20.50 13.07 27.16
C GLY A 779 21.96 13.43 27.39
N PHE A 780 22.15 14.43 28.23
CA PHE A 780 23.46 15.00 28.57
C PHE A 780 23.47 15.54 30.01
N VAL A 781 24.68 15.78 30.51
CA VAL A 781 24.90 16.47 31.79
C VAL A 781 25.10 17.96 31.51
N GLY A 782 24.25 18.80 32.07
CA GLY A 782 24.36 20.25 32.01
C GLY A 782 25.11 20.87 33.19
N PRO A 783 25.12 22.22 33.28
CA PRO A 783 25.74 22.95 34.39
C PRO A 783 25.22 22.49 35.76
N GLY A 784 26.09 22.51 36.77
CA GLY A 784 25.75 22.08 38.13
C GLY A 784 25.54 20.57 38.31
N GLY A 785 25.84 19.75 37.29
CA GLY A 785 25.61 18.30 37.34
C GLY A 785 24.17 17.88 37.11
N LEU A 786 23.32 18.81 36.65
CA LEU A 786 21.92 18.57 36.34
C LEU A 786 21.79 17.70 35.08
N VAL A 787 20.93 16.70 35.14
CA VAL A 787 20.67 15.78 34.02
C VAL A 787 19.59 16.36 33.13
N PHE A 788 19.84 16.40 31.81
CA PHE A 788 18.87 16.80 30.79
C PHE A 788 18.57 15.61 29.87
N VAL A 789 17.29 15.30 29.70
CA VAL A 789 16.82 14.28 28.75
C VAL A 789 16.17 14.99 27.56
N VAL A 790 16.52 14.56 26.35
CA VAL A 790 16.05 15.13 25.08
C VAL A 790 15.19 14.14 24.28
N GLY A 791 15.16 12.86 24.68
CA GLY A 791 14.35 11.84 24.01
C GLY A 791 14.61 10.43 24.53
N LYS A 792 14.17 9.44 23.75
CA LYS A 792 14.33 8.00 24.04
C LYS A 792 14.74 7.24 22.78
N MET A 793 15.54 6.18 22.95
CA MET A 793 15.95 5.28 21.87
C MET A 793 14.75 4.58 21.19
N ASP A 794 13.79 4.08 21.97
CA ASP A 794 12.56 3.46 21.44
C ASP A 794 11.70 4.43 20.60
N GLY A 795 11.85 5.75 20.82
CA GLY A 795 11.17 6.80 20.06
C GLY A 795 12.02 7.42 18.95
N LEU A 796 13.25 6.93 18.72
CA LEU A 796 14.16 7.48 17.73
C LEU A 796 13.86 6.93 16.33
N MET A 797 13.92 7.81 15.34
CA MET A 797 13.85 7.50 13.91
C MET A 797 15.09 8.10 13.22
N VAL A 798 15.65 7.42 12.22
CA VAL A 798 16.85 7.88 11.47
C VAL A 798 16.49 8.04 10.00
N VAL A 799 16.10 9.26 9.63
CA VAL A 799 15.64 9.60 8.28
C VAL A 799 16.77 10.31 7.55
N SER A 800 17.29 9.67 6.48
CA SER A 800 18.36 10.22 5.63
C SER A 800 19.56 10.71 6.43
N GLY A 801 20.05 9.85 7.34
CA GLY A 801 21.21 10.11 8.21
C GLY A 801 20.96 11.04 9.40
N ARG A 802 19.75 11.61 9.53
CA ARG A 802 19.37 12.51 10.64
C ARG A 802 18.46 11.83 11.65
N ARG A 803 18.72 12.07 12.93
CA ARG A 803 17.96 11.53 14.06
C ARG A 803 16.76 12.44 14.38
N HIS A 804 15.58 11.85 14.54
CA HIS A 804 14.34 12.56 14.90
C HIS A 804 13.62 11.79 16.00
N ASN A 805 13.16 12.46 17.07
CA ASN A 805 12.32 11.81 18.07
C ASN A 805 10.84 11.88 17.68
N ALA A 806 10.11 10.76 17.83
CA ALA A 806 8.68 10.69 17.57
C ALA A 806 7.88 11.67 18.44
N ASP A 807 8.27 11.90 19.70
CA ASP A 807 7.57 12.82 20.60
C ASP A 807 7.62 14.29 20.09
N ASP A 808 8.72 14.70 19.44
CA ASP A 808 8.86 16.07 18.89
C ASP A 808 7.97 16.29 17.65
N ILE A 809 7.82 15.25 16.83
CA ILE A 809 6.90 15.23 15.68
C ILE A 809 5.44 15.25 16.18
N VAL A 810 5.11 14.45 17.20
CA VAL A 810 3.80 14.46 17.87
C VAL A 810 3.48 15.85 18.43
N ALA A 811 4.43 16.49 19.12
CA ALA A 811 4.24 17.83 19.67
C ALA A 811 3.97 18.88 18.58
N THR A 812 4.70 18.81 17.47
CA THR A 812 4.52 19.69 16.31
C THR A 812 3.15 19.49 15.65
N ALA A 813 2.72 18.24 15.44
CA ALA A 813 1.39 17.94 14.92
C ALA A 813 0.27 18.39 15.87
N LEU A 814 0.43 18.22 17.19
CA LEU A 814 -0.52 18.69 18.20
C LEU A 814 -0.61 20.22 18.31
N ALA A 815 0.44 20.94 17.91
CA ALA A 815 0.47 22.40 17.89
C ALA A 815 -0.28 23.01 16.68
N VAL A 816 -0.61 22.21 15.65
CA VAL A 816 -1.46 22.62 14.51
C VAL A 816 -2.94 22.51 14.89
N GLU A 817 -3.62 23.66 14.96
CA GLU A 817 -5.01 23.82 15.45
C GLU A 817 -5.33 23.02 16.74
N PRO A 818 -4.64 23.31 17.87
CA PRO A 818 -4.64 22.42 19.03
C PRO A 818 -6.04 22.13 19.57
N MET A 819 -6.34 20.84 19.72
CA MET A 819 -7.60 20.27 20.22
C MET A 819 -8.87 20.51 19.39
N LYS A 820 -8.82 21.32 18.33
CA LYS A 820 -10.00 21.60 17.48
C LYS A 820 -10.34 20.40 16.58
N PHE A 821 -9.34 19.76 16.00
CA PHE A 821 -9.51 18.71 14.98
C PHE A 821 -9.12 17.31 15.50
N VAL A 822 -7.90 17.14 16.00
CA VAL A 822 -7.41 15.89 16.63
C VAL A 822 -7.55 15.90 18.15
N TYR A 823 -7.67 14.71 18.75
CA TYR A 823 -7.63 14.54 20.20
C TYR A 823 -6.17 14.55 20.72
N ARG A 824 -5.92 15.26 21.84
CA ARG A 824 -4.59 15.28 22.47
C ARG A 824 -4.21 13.88 22.98
N GLY A 825 -3.05 13.38 22.57
CA GLY A 825 -2.60 12.02 22.88
C GLY A 825 -3.24 10.92 22.04
N ARG A 826 -3.87 11.26 20.90
CA ARG A 826 -4.34 10.31 19.88
C ARG A 826 -3.59 10.47 18.55
N ILE A 827 -2.26 10.54 18.62
CA ILE A 827 -1.37 10.55 17.47
C ILE A 827 -0.34 9.44 17.67
N ALA A 828 -0.16 8.60 16.65
CA ALA A 828 0.94 7.67 16.51
C ALA A 828 1.92 8.24 15.47
N VAL A 829 3.22 8.21 15.78
CA VAL A 829 4.29 8.54 14.83
C VAL A 829 5.30 7.41 14.86
N PHE A 830 5.59 6.85 13.68
CA PHE A 830 6.53 5.74 13.54
C PHE A 830 7.25 5.81 12.18
N SER A 831 8.36 5.10 12.08
CA SER A 831 9.09 4.91 10.83
C SER A 831 8.65 3.64 10.10
N VAL A 832 8.59 3.70 8.77
CA VAL A 832 8.59 2.54 7.86
C VAL A 832 9.84 2.60 6.99
N THR A 833 10.45 1.46 6.69
CA THR A 833 11.62 1.41 5.80
C THR A 833 11.15 1.47 4.36
N VAL A 834 11.73 2.36 3.55
CA VAL A 834 11.45 2.50 2.12
C VAL A 834 12.77 2.72 1.40
N LEU A 835 13.12 1.85 0.46
CA LEU A 835 14.40 1.91 -0.27
C LEU A 835 15.61 2.07 0.67
N HIS A 836 15.69 1.21 1.69
CA HIS A 836 16.75 1.14 2.72
C HIS A 836 16.90 2.34 3.68
N ASP A 837 15.98 3.31 3.66
CA ASP A 837 16.00 4.49 4.53
C ASP A 837 14.67 4.62 5.28
N GLU A 838 14.65 5.17 6.51
CA GLU A 838 13.41 5.29 7.29
C GLU A 838 12.55 6.46 6.80
N ARG A 839 11.24 6.27 6.81
CA ARG A 839 10.25 7.26 6.36
C ARG A 839 9.14 7.43 7.39
N ILE A 840 8.84 8.69 7.74
CA ILE A 840 7.91 9.02 8.82
C ILE A 840 6.48 8.79 8.36
N VAL A 841 5.72 8.03 9.16
CA VAL A 841 4.27 7.87 9.04
C VAL A 841 3.62 8.47 10.28
N ILE A 842 2.54 9.24 10.07
CA ILE A 842 1.73 9.86 11.12
C ILE A 842 0.31 9.34 10.99
N VAL A 843 -0.23 8.77 12.07
CA VAL A 843 -1.64 8.36 12.17
C VAL A 843 -2.29 9.15 13.30
N ALA A 844 -3.41 9.82 13.05
CA ALA A 844 -4.12 10.59 14.07
C ALA A 844 -5.63 10.32 14.09
N GLU A 845 -6.21 10.31 15.30
CA GLU A 845 -7.66 10.11 15.50
C GLU A 845 -8.40 11.44 15.29
N GLN A 846 -9.22 11.52 14.23
CA GLN A 846 -10.02 12.71 13.90
C GLN A 846 -11.31 12.77 14.76
N ARG A 847 -11.78 13.98 15.07
CA ARG A 847 -13.11 14.19 15.68
C ARG A 847 -14.24 13.85 14.70
N PRO A 848 -15.41 13.37 15.17
CA PRO A 848 -16.51 12.96 14.30
C PRO A 848 -17.11 14.11 13.48
N ASP A 849 -17.07 15.35 13.98
CA ASP A 849 -17.69 16.53 13.35
C ASP A 849 -16.84 17.14 12.21
N SER A 850 -15.79 16.43 11.75
CA SER A 850 -14.78 16.93 10.82
C SER A 850 -15.18 16.73 9.36
N THR A 851 -15.12 17.79 8.54
CA THR A 851 -15.31 17.65 7.09
C THR A 851 -14.04 17.15 6.38
N GLU A 852 -14.19 16.62 5.17
CA GLU A 852 -13.05 16.23 4.30
C GLU A 852 -12.15 17.44 3.96
N GLU A 853 -12.72 18.63 3.78
CA GLU A 853 -11.94 19.85 3.54
C GLU A 853 -11.15 20.27 4.79
N ASP A 854 -11.76 20.23 5.98
CA ASP A 854 -11.06 20.48 7.25
C ASP A 854 -9.91 19.47 7.44
N SER A 855 -10.14 18.21 7.05
CA SER A 855 -9.15 17.13 7.10
C SER A 855 -7.91 17.48 6.28
N PHE A 856 -8.05 17.73 4.97
CA PHE A 856 -6.92 18.05 4.11
C PHE A 856 -6.26 19.39 4.45
N GLN A 857 -7.02 20.39 4.94
CA GLN A 857 -6.44 21.62 5.48
C GLN A 857 -5.58 21.36 6.71
N TRP A 858 -6.01 20.51 7.66
CA TRP A 858 -5.21 20.14 8.82
C TRP A 858 -3.96 19.35 8.42
N MET A 859 -4.13 18.30 7.59
CA MET A 859 -3.02 17.50 7.06
C MET A 859 -1.95 18.37 6.39
N SER A 860 -2.35 19.27 5.48
CA SER A 860 -1.42 20.17 4.76
C SER A 860 -0.64 21.08 5.70
N ARG A 861 -1.28 21.61 6.75
CA ARG A 861 -0.61 22.45 7.76
C ARG A 861 0.36 21.64 8.62
N VAL A 862 0.04 20.39 8.97
CA VAL A 862 0.98 19.50 9.67
C VAL A 862 2.22 19.23 8.82
N LEU A 863 2.06 18.93 7.52
CA LEU A 863 3.19 18.75 6.60
C LEU A 863 4.07 20.01 6.53
N GLN A 864 3.48 21.20 6.39
CA GLN A 864 4.21 22.47 6.36
C GLN A 864 4.93 22.79 7.67
N ALA A 865 4.32 22.51 8.82
CA ALA A 865 4.93 22.71 10.12
C ALA A 865 6.14 21.79 10.32
N ILE A 866 6.03 20.51 9.90
CA ILE A 866 7.13 19.54 10.02
C ILE A 866 8.26 19.87 9.04
N ASP A 867 7.98 20.20 7.77
CA ASP A 867 9.01 20.65 6.82
C ASP A 867 9.73 21.92 7.32
N SER A 868 9.00 22.89 7.88
CA SER A 868 9.60 24.15 8.34
C SER A 868 10.39 24.04 9.65
N ILE A 869 9.99 23.19 10.60
CA ILE A 869 10.62 23.10 11.94
C ILE A 869 11.65 21.97 11.96
N HIS A 870 11.31 20.81 11.39
CA HIS A 870 12.14 19.63 11.40
C HIS A 870 12.94 19.45 10.11
N GLN A 871 12.62 20.13 9.00
CA GLN A 871 13.33 19.99 7.72
C GLN A 871 13.33 18.55 7.15
N VAL A 872 12.28 17.78 7.49
CA VAL A 872 12.09 16.39 7.10
C VAL A 872 10.71 16.20 6.47
N GLY A 873 10.61 15.34 5.47
CA GLY A 873 9.34 14.98 4.84
C GLY A 873 8.58 13.91 5.62
N VAL A 874 7.25 14.00 5.65
CA VAL A 874 6.36 12.93 6.13
C VAL A 874 5.88 12.14 4.93
N TYR A 875 6.11 10.83 4.94
CA TYR A 875 5.84 9.95 3.81
C TYR A 875 4.36 9.60 3.66
N CYS A 876 3.69 9.35 4.79
CA CYS A 876 2.25 9.15 4.85
C CYS A 876 1.66 9.84 6.09
N LEU A 877 0.55 10.54 5.90
CA LEU A 877 -0.26 11.08 6.98
C LEU A 877 -1.69 10.57 6.81
N ALA A 878 -2.16 9.79 7.78
CA ALA A 878 -3.48 9.15 7.77
C ALA A 878 -4.34 9.62 8.95
N LEU A 879 -5.62 9.86 8.70
CA LEU A 879 -6.61 10.19 9.71
C LEU A 879 -7.56 9.01 9.89
N VAL A 880 -7.72 8.51 11.11
CA VAL A 880 -8.61 7.40 11.45
C VAL A 880 -9.86 7.89 12.18
N PRO A 881 -11.00 7.17 12.08
CA PRO A 881 -12.24 7.55 12.78
C PRO A 881 -12.06 7.70 14.30
N ALA A 882 -12.97 8.45 14.93
CA ALA A 882 -13.01 8.56 16.37
C ALA A 882 -13.11 7.18 17.04
N ASN A 883 -12.32 6.99 18.09
CA ASN A 883 -12.16 5.76 18.86
C ASN A 883 -11.51 4.52 18.20
N THR A 884 -11.15 4.51 16.91
CA THR A 884 -10.59 3.30 16.26
C THR A 884 -9.07 3.11 16.46
N LEU A 885 -8.31 4.16 16.77
CA LEU A 885 -6.87 4.06 16.97
C LEU A 885 -6.52 3.10 18.13
N PRO A 886 -5.64 2.09 17.94
CA PRO A 886 -5.28 1.12 18.98
C PRO A 886 -4.75 1.73 20.28
N LYS A 887 -5.21 1.21 21.41
CA LYS A 887 -5.00 1.79 22.75
C LYS A 887 -4.46 0.76 23.75
N THR A 888 -3.48 1.17 24.55
CA THR A 888 -2.99 0.37 25.68
C THR A 888 -4.02 0.37 26.84
N PRO A 889 -3.97 -0.58 27.79
CA PRO A 889 -4.96 -0.69 28.88
C PRO A 889 -5.16 0.59 29.73
N LEU A 890 -4.11 1.43 29.84
CA LEU A 890 -4.14 2.72 30.55
C LEU A 890 -4.40 3.92 29.61
N GLY A 891 -4.94 3.64 28.42
CA GLY A 891 -5.42 4.60 27.44
C GLY A 891 -4.35 5.37 26.65
N GLY A 892 -3.08 4.94 26.71
CA GLY A 892 -2.05 5.38 25.77
C GLY A 892 -2.25 4.77 24.38
N ILE A 893 -1.37 5.08 23.42
CA ILE A 893 -1.46 4.56 22.05
C ILE A 893 -0.62 3.29 21.89
N HIS A 894 -1.17 2.27 21.23
CA HIS A 894 -0.48 1.02 20.95
C HIS A 894 0.28 1.13 19.62
N LEU A 895 1.51 1.66 19.67
CA LEU A 895 2.27 2.09 18.48
C LEU A 895 2.57 0.94 17.51
N SER A 896 3.02 -0.21 18.01
CA SER A 896 3.38 -1.38 17.20
C SER A 896 2.19 -1.97 16.45
N GLU A 897 1.07 -2.21 17.14
CA GLU A 897 -0.21 -2.61 16.55
C GLU A 897 -0.70 -1.60 15.50
N THR A 898 -0.62 -0.29 15.78
CA THR A 898 -0.98 0.74 14.79
C THR A 898 -0.11 0.66 13.52
N LYS A 899 1.22 0.45 13.69
CA LYS A 899 2.15 0.25 12.56
C LYS A 899 1.85 -1.06 11.80
N GLN A 900 1.49 -2.13 12.51
CA GLN A 900 1.13 -3.41 11.89
C GLN A 900 -0.14 -3.27 11.04
N LEU A 901 -1.22 -2.72 11.58
CA LEU A 901 -2.47 -2.48 10.84
C LEU A 901 -2.24 -1.60 9.60
N PHE A 902 -1.37 -0.59 9.70
CA PHE A 902 -0.97 0.23 8.55
C PHE A 902 -0.23 -0.56 7.45
N LEU A 903 0.69 -1.45 7.84
CA LEU A 903 1.47 -2.27 6.90
C LEU A 903 0.66 -3.44 6.30
N GLU A 904 -0.38 -3.91 7.00
CA GLU A 904 -1.26 -5.00 6.54
C GLU A 904 -2.48 -4.50 5.74
N GLY A 905 -2.74 -3.19 5.70
CA GLY A 905 -3.93 -2.63 5.04
C GLY A 905 -5.23 -2.87 5.82
N SER A 906 -5.18 -2.77 7.15
CA SER A 906 -6.32 -3.02 8.05
C SER A 906 -6.51 -1.91 9.09
N LEU A 907 -6.06 -0.69 8.77
CA LEU A 907 -6.18 0.49 9.65
C LEU A 907 -7.50 1.24 9.41
N HIS A 908 -8.09 1.12 8.22
CA HIS A 908 -9.35 1.74 7.81
C HIS A 908 -9.40 3.26 8.06
N PRO A 909 -8.43 4.05 7.53
CA PRO A 909 -8.43 5.49 7.68
C PRO A 909 -9.60 6.16 6.93
N CYS A 910 -10.08 7.29 7.46
CA CYS A 910 -11.05 8.17 6.81
C CYS A 910 -10.44 8.97 5.65
N ASN A 911 -9.17 9.38 5.80
CA ASN A 911 -8.44 10.20 4.84
C ASN A 911 -6.96 9.79 4.86
N VAL A 912 -6.31 9.75 3.69
CA VAL A 912 -4.88 9.42 3.54
C VAL A 912 -4.21 10.46 2.64
N LEU A 913 -3.00 10.86 2.99
CA LEU A 913 -2.16 11.73 2.18
C LEU A 913 -0.73 11.16 2.11
N MET A 914 -0.38 10.62 0.94
CA MET A 914 0.95 10.10 0.63
C MET A 914 1.80 11.22 0.00
N CYS A 915 3.06 11.38 0.43
CA CYS A 915 3.98 12.40 -0.11
C CYS A 915 5.32 11.80 -0.63
N PRO A 916 5.30 10.77 -1.50
CA PRO A 916 6.51 10.09 -1.96
C PRO A 916 7.45 10.99 -2.78
N HIS A 917 6.96 11.96 -3.57
CA HIS A 917 7.84 12.80 -4.39
C HIS A 917 8.67 13.78 -3.55
N THR A 918 8.17 14.19 -2.38
CA THR A 918 8.94 15.02 -1.44
C THR A 918 9.92 14.24 -0.57
N CYS A 919 9.63 12.96 -0.29
CA CYS A 919 10.36 12.16 0.69
C CYS A 919 11.37 11.17 0.08
N VAL A 920 11.17 10.71 -1.15
CA VAL A 920 11.99 9.63 -1.73
C VAL A 920 13.10 10.21 -2.62
N THR A 921 14.19 10.61 -1.97
CA THR A 921 15.42 11.11 -2.59
C THR A 921 16.32 10.00 -3.15
N ASN A 922 16.18 8.78 -2.62
CA ASN A 922 17.12 7.67 -2.84
C ASN A 922 16.72 6.78 -4.03
N LEU A 923 15.95 7.33 -4.98
CA LEU A 923 15.67 6.63 -6.22
C LEU A 923 16.95 6.50 -7.06
N PRO A 924 17.19 5.33 -7.69
CA PRO A 924 18.26 5.18 -8.68
C PRO A 924 18.20 6.31 -9.71
N LYS A 925 19.37 6.89 -10.04
CA LYS A 925 19.48 7.97 -11.02
C LYS A 925 18.75 7.59 -12.32
N PRO A 926 18.01 8.50 -12.97
CA PRO A 926 17.56 8.27 -14.33
C PRO A 926 18.79 8.00 -15.20
N ARG A 927 18.80 6.91 -15.96
CA ARG A 927 19.91 6.62 -16.86
C ARG A 927 19.87 7.65 -17.99
N GLN A 928 20.96 8.38 -18.21
CA GLN A 928 21.09 9.19 -19.42
C GLN A 928 21.01 8.25 -20.64
N LYS A 929 20.21 8.60 -21.66
CA LYS A 929 20.31 7.94 -22.97
C LYS A 929 21.79 7.99 -23.38
N GLN A 930 22.37 6.83 -23.64
CA GLN A 930 23.79 6.77 -24.03
C GLN A 930 23.97 7.55 -25.34
N PRO A 931 25.11 8.24 -25.54
CA PRO A 931 25.39 8.89 -26.81
C PRO A 931 25.30 7.85 -27.93
N GLU A 932 24.75 8.24 -29.08
CA GLU A 932 24.41 7.31 -30.17
C GLU A 932 25.62 6.50 -30.63
N ILE A 933 25.72 5.25 -30.16
CA ILE A 933 26.69 4.29 -30.67
C ILE A 933 26.19 3.86 -32.03
N GLY A 934 26.92 4.25 -33.08
CA GLY A 934 26.55 3.98 -34.48
C GLY A 934 26.12 2.52 -34.68
N PRO A 935 25.00 2.23 -35.37
CA PRO A 935 24.37 0.91 -35.28
C PRO A 935 25.25 -0.25 -35.77
N ALA A 936 26.09 0.01 -36.78
CA ALA A 936 27.11 -0.94 -37.26
C ALA A 936 28.16 -1.28 -36.20
N SER A 937 28.53 -0.35 -35.31
CA SER A 937 29.48 -0.59 -34.21
C SER A 937 28.92 -1.56 -33.17
N VAL A 938 27.60 -1.53 -32.93
CA VAL A 938 26.91 -2.52 -32.08
C VAL A 938 26.97 -3.91 -32.71
N MET A 939 26.81 -4.01 -34.04
CA MET A 939 26.96 -5.28 -34.76
C MET A 939 28.38 -5.84 -34.65
N VAL A 940 29.39 -5.02 -34.93
CA VAL A 940 30.80 -5.43 -34.89
C VAL A 940 31.17 -5.83 -33.46
N GLY A 941 30.74 -5.09 -32.44
CA GLY A 941 30.94 -5.46 -31.05
C GLY A 941 30.30 -6.81 -30.68
N ASN A 942 29.08 -7.08 -31.15
CA ASN A 942 28.43 -8.39 -30.98
C ASN A 942 29.21 -9.50 -31.72
N LEU A 943 29.57 -9.32 -32.99
CA LEU A 943 30.30 -10.32 -33.78
C LEU A 943 31.68 -10.64 -33.17
N VAL A 944 32.44 -9.61 -32.79
CA VAL A 944 33.79 -9.74 -32.20
C VAL A 944 33.74 -10.41 -30.82
N SER A 945 32.67 -10.18 -30.05
CA SER A 945 32.43 -10.91 -28.78
C SER A 945 31.83 -12.32 -28.97
N GLY A 946 31.74 -12.81 -30.21
CA GLY A 946 31.18 -14.13 -30.52
C GLY A 946 29.67 -14.24 -30.26
N LYS A 947 28.97 -13.12 -30.05
CA LYS A 947 27.53 -13.12 -29.79
C LYS A 947 26.77 -13.38 -31.07
N ARG A 948 25.97 -14.44 -31.04
CA ARG A 948 25.01 -14.77 -32.09
C ARG A 948 24.01 -13.63 -32.32
N ILE A 949 23.71 -13.35 -33.59
CA ILE A 949 22.59 -12.51 -34.02
C ILE A 949 21.29 -13.26 -33.76
N ALA A 950 20.33 -12.59 -33.12
CA ALA A 950 19.03 -13.12 -32.77
C ALA A 950 18.13 -13.21 -34.01
N GLN A 951 18.41 -14.21 -34.83
CA GLN A 951 17.66 -14.61 -36.01
C GLN A 951 17.33 -16.09 -35.94
N ALA A 952 16.09 -16.45 -36.24
CA ALA A 952 15.62 -17.83 -36.28
C ALA A 952 14.65 -18.06 -37.45
N SER A 953 14.46 -19.31 -37.83
CA SER A 953 13.59 -19.71 -38.93
C SER A 953 12.86 -21.00 -38.60
N GLY A 954 11.59 -21.08 -38.98
CA GLY A 954 10.85 -22.33 -39.02
C GLY A 954 11.37 -23.24 -40.15
N ARG A 955 10.86 -24.47 -40.19
CA ARG A 955 11.14 -25.43 -41.27
C ARG A 955 10.81 -24.82 -42.63
N ASP A 956 11.54 -25.18 -43.70
CA ASP A 956 11.17 -24.73 -45.04
C ASP A 956 9.73 -25.17 -45.38
N LEU A 957 8.97 -24.27 -46.00
CA LEU A 957 7.62 -24.54 -46.49
C LEU A 957 7.67 -25.39 -47.79
N GLY A 958 8.81 -25.39 -48.49
CA GLY A 958 9.10 -26.16 -49.69
C GLY A 958 8.63 -25.46 -50.96
N GLN A 959 9.53 -25.29 -51.93
CA GLN A 959 9.29 -24.58 -53.19
C GLN A 959 8.04 -25.11 -53.93
N ILE A 960 7.28 -24.18 -54.51
CA ILE A 960 6.00 -24.48 -55.18
C ILE A 960 6.22 -25.12 -56.56
N GLU A 961 7.42 -25.01 -57.12
CA GLU A 961 7.69 -25.27 -58.54
C GLU A 961 7.74 -26.76 -58.90
N ASP A 962 8.23 -27.62 -58.01
CA ASP A 962 8.41 -29.07 -58.26
C ASP A 962 7.16 -29.93 -58.00
N ASN A 963 6.00 -29.33 -57.70
CA ASN A 963 4.80 -30.08 -57.35
C ASN A 963 3.53 -29.48 -57.96
N ASP A 964 3.07 -30.04 -59.08
CA ASP A 964 1.86 -29.63 -59.80
C ASP A 964 0.59 -29.58 -58.91
N GLN A 965 0.54 -30.38 -57.84
CA GLN A 965 -0.55 -30.31 -56.87
C GLN A 965 -0.51 -29.02 -56.03
N ALA A 966 0.67 -28.47 -55.73
CA ALA A 966 0.81 -27.24 -54.94
C ALA A 966 0.32 -26.01 -55.73
N ARG A 967 0.67 -25.91 -57.02
CA ARG A 967 0.14 -24.85 -57.91
C ARG A 967 -1.39 -24.94 -58.07
N LYS A 968 -1.97 -26.15 -58.06
CA LYS A 968 -3.43 -26.38 -58.12
C LYS A 968 -4.23 -25.94 -56.90
N PHE A 969 -3.60 -25.66 -55.76
CA PHE A 969 -4.29 -25.34 -54.50
C PHE A 969 -3.93 -23.95 -53.93
N LEU A 970 -3.56 -23.01 -54.81
CA LEU A 970 -3.39 -21.59 -54.46
C LEU A 970 -4.71 -20.92 -54.05
N PHE A 971 -5.85 -21.35 -54.59
CA PHE A 971 -7.17 -20.77 -54.30
C PHE A 971 -8.02 -21.71 -53.44
N LEU A 972 -8.41 -21.27 -52.24
CA LEU A 972 -9.26 -22.04 -51.33
C LEU A 972 -10.63 -22.42 -51.93
N SER A 973 -11.15 -21.60 -52.85
CA SER A 973 -12.37 -21.91 -53.62
C SER A 973 -12.20 -23.13 -54.53
N GLU A 974 -11.04 -23.29 -55.17
CA GLU A 974 -10.72 -24.48 -55.98
C GLU A 974 -10.48 -25.72 -55.09
N VAL A 975 -9.88 -25.56 -53.90
CA VAL A 975 -9.74 -26.67 -52.94
C VAL A 975 -11.13 -27.20 -52.52
N LEU A 976 -12.08 -26.30 -52.23
CA LEU A 976 -13.45 -26.70 -51.87
C LEU A 976 -14.16 -27.42 -53.02
N GLN A 977 -14.06 -26.91 -54.25
CA GLN A 977 -14.62 -27.56 -55.44
C GLN A 977 -14.04 -28.96 -55.65
N TRP A 978 -12.71 -29.08 -55.58
CA TRP A 978 -12.00 -30.36 -55.72
C TRP A 978 -12.48 -31.37 -54.66
N ARG A 979 -12.52 -30.98 -53.38
CA ARG A 979 -13.00 -31.85 -52.29
C ARG A 979 -14.47 -32.25 -52.45
N ALA A 980 -15.32 -31.34 -52.92
CA ALA A 980 -16.73 -31.64 -53.15
C ALA A 980 -16.94 -32.63 -54.32
N GLN A 981 -15.96 -32.79 -55.22
CA GLN A 981 -15.94 -33.78 -56.28
C GLN A 981 -15.29 -35.10 -55.85
N THR A 982 -14.13 -35.06 -55.16
CA THR A 982 -13.37 -36.26 -54.79
C THR A 982 -13.83 -36.94 -53.51
N THR A 983 -14.34 -36.18 -52.55
CA THR A 983 -14.73 -36.64 -51.20
C THR A 983 -16.03 -35.96 -50.76
N PRO A 984 -17.13 -36.11 -51.52
CA PRO A 984 -18.36 -35.30 -51.34
C PRO A 984 -18.94 -35.38 -49.92
N ASP A 985 -19.00 -36.58 -49.36
CA ASP A 985 -19.65 -36.87 -48.08
C ASP A 985 -18.72 -36.74 -46.87
N HIS A 986 -17.44 -36.37 -47.08
CA HIS A 986 -16.49 -36.16 -46.00
C HIS A 986 -16.85 -34.92 -45.17
N ILE A 987 -16.97 -35.09 -43.85
CA ILE A 987 -17.37 -34.03 -42.91
C ILE A 987 -16.17 -33.12 -42.62
N LEU A 988 -16.34 -31.82 -42.88
CA LEU A 988 -15.34 -30.81 -42.55
C LEU A 988 -15.64 -30.08 -41.25
N TYR A 989 -16.91 -29.87 -40.92
CA TYR A 989 -17.33 -29.07 -39.77
C TYR A 989 -18.46 -29.75 -38.99
N THR A 990 -18.33 -29.76 -37.66
CA THR A 990 -19.37 -30.17 -36.70
C THR A 990 -19.53 -29.06 -35.66
N LEU A 991 -20.70 -28.45 -35.58
CA LEU A 991 -21.03 -27.40 -34.61
C LEU A 991 -21.74 -28.01 -33.40
N LEU A 992 -21.25 -27.74 -32.18
CA LEU A 992 -21.86 -28.18 -30.93
C LEU A 992 -22.65 -27.05 -30.25
N ASN A 993 -23.67 -27.42 -29.46
CA ASN A 993 -24.39 -26.52 -28.56
C ASN A 993 -24.06 -26.82 -27.08
N CYS A 994 -24.60 -26.01 -26.16
CA CYS A 994 -24.43 -26.10 -24.70
C CYS A 994 -24.72 -27.48 -24.10
N ARG A 995 -25.50 -28.34 -24.77
CA ARG A 995 -25.81 -29.71 -24.32
C ARG A 995 -24.81 -30.76 -24.81
N GLY A 996 -23.80 -30.38 -25.60
CA GLY A 996 -22.89 -31.31 -26.26
C GLY A 996 -23.48 -32.02 -27.49
N ALA A 997 -24.69 -31.65 -27.91
CA ALA A 997 -25.32 -32.22 -29.09
C ALA A 997 -24.84 -31.51 -30.37
N ILE A 998 -24.78 -32.24 -31.48
CA ILE A 998 -24.50 -31.69 -32.80
C ILE A 998 -25.67 -30.78 -33.20
N ALA A 999 -25.44 -29.48 -33.22
CA ALA A 999 -26.41 -28.49 -33.66
C ALA A 999 -26.48 -28.42 -35.20
N ASN A 1000 -25.33 -28.58 -35.86
CA ASN A 1000 -25.25 -28.64 -37.32
C ASN A 1000 -23.95 -29.32 -37.77
N SER A 1001 -23.90 -29.81 -39.00
CA SER A 1001 -22.67 -30.31 -39.63
C SER A 1001 -22.64 -30.00 -41.13
N LEU A 1002 -21.44 -29.99 -41.70
CA LEU A 1002 -21.22 -29.78 -43.14
C LEU A 1002 -20.22 -30.78 -43.71
N THR A 1003 -20.67 -31.53 -44.71
CA THR A 1003 -19.78 -32.25 -45.65
C THR A 1003 -19.22 -31.31 -46.72
N CYS A 1004 -18.18 -31.78 -47.43
CA CYS A 1004 -17.57 -31.05 -48.54
C CYS A 1004 -18.60 -30.60 -49.58
N VAL A 1005 -19.50 -31.51 -50.01
CA VAL A 1005 -20.54 -31.20 -51.01
C VAL A 1005 -21.66 -30.31 -50.45
N GLN A 1006 -21.96 -30.40 -49.16
CA GLN A 1006 -22.95 -29.52 -48.52
C GLN A 1006 -22.45 -28.08 -48.43
N LEU A 1007 -21.20 -27.88 -47.98
CA LEU A 1007 -20.58 -26.55 -47.92
C LEU A 1007 -20.48 -25.94 -49.32
N HIS A 1008 -20.00 -26.70 -50.31
CA HIS A 1008 -19.94 -26.28 -51.70
C HIS A 1008 -21.30 -25.81 -52.25
N LYS A 1009 -22.36 -26.61 -52.07
CA LYS A 1009 -23.72 -26.25 -52.52
C LYS A 1009 -24.32 -25.05 -51.78
N ARG A 1010 -23.91 -24.79 -50.54
CA ARG A 1010 -24.33 -23.60 -49.76
C ARG A 1010 -23.62 -22.35 -50.28
N ALA A 1011 -22.31 -22.43 -50.53
CA ALA A 1011 -21.51 -21.37 -51.14
C ALA A 1011 -22.02 -20.99 -52.54
N GLU A 1012 -22.35 -21.97 -53.40
CA GLU A 1012 -22.95 -21.73 -54.73
C GLU A 1012 -24.21 -20.84 -54.65
N LYS A 1013 -25.13 -21.17 -53.74
CA LYS A 1013 -26.39 -20.41 -53.59
C LYS A 1013 -26.17 -19.00 -53.05
N ILE A 1014 -25.19 -18.83 -52.18
CA ILE A 1014 -24.82 -17.51 -51.65
C ILE A 1014 -24.19 -16.66 -52.76
N ALA A 1015 -23.32 -17.24 -53.61
CA ALA A 1015 -22.76 -16.54 -54.75
C ALA A 1015 -23.87 -16.06 -55.72
N VAL A 1016 -24.86 -16.90 -56.02
CA VAL A 1016 -26.05 -16.49 -56.79
C VAL A 1016 -26.80 -15.35 -56.11
N MET A 1017 -26.93 -15.37 -54.78
CA MET A 1017 -27.59 -14.30 -54.05
C MET A 1017 -26.84 -12.96 -54.15
N LEU A 1018 -25.51 -12.98 -54.05
CA LEU A 1018 -24.66 -11.80 -54.18
C LEU A 1018 -24.73 -11.21 -55.59
N MET A 1019 -24.74 -12.05 -56.64
CA MET A 1019 -24.88 -11.61 -58.03
C MET A 1019 -26.31 -11.12 -58.36
N GLU A 1020 -27.35 -11.93 -58.07
CA GLU A 1020 -28.74 -11.63 -58.48
C GLU A 1020 -29.44 -10.61 -57.59
N ARG A 1021 -29.25 -10.65 -56.26
CA ARG A 1021 -29.90 -9.73 -55.28
C ARG A 1021 -28.97 -8.61 -54.80
N GLY A 1022 -27.66 -8.86 -54.74
CA GLY A 1022 -26.66 -7.89 -54.30
C GLY A 1022 -26.14 -6.97 -55.40
N HIS A 1023 -26.22 -7.40 -56.67
CA HIS A 1023 -25.65 -6.71 -57.84
C HIS A 1023 -24.14 -6.42 -57.73
N LEU A 1024 -23.42 -7.25 -56.97
CA LEU A 1024 -21.99 -7.06 -56.71
C LEU A 1024 -21.11 -7.52 -57.88
N GLN A 1025 -19.94 -6.88 -57.99
CA GLN A 1025 -18.89 -7.15 -58.97
C GLN A 1025 -17.70 -7.88 -58.33
N ASP A 1026 -16.77 -8.34 -59.19
CA ASP A 1026 -15.48 -8.87 -58.76
C ASP A 1026 -14.67 -7.80 -57.99
N GLY A 1027 -14.14 -8.15 -56.83
CA GLY A 1027 -13.45 -7.23 -55.92
C GLY A 1027 -14.34 -6.48 -54.94
N ASP A 1028 -15.68 -6.52 -55.03
CA ASP A 1028 -16.56 -5.81 -54.08
C ASP A 1028 -16.45 -6.37 -52.65
N HIS A 1029 -16.51 -5.47 -51.67
CA HIS A 1029 -16.33 -5.80 -50.25
C HIS A 1029 -17.65 -6.17 -49.55
N VAL A 1030 -17.68 -7.31 -48.86
CA VAL A 1030 -18.90 -7.82 -48.19
C VAL A 1030 -18.66 -8.06 -46.70
N ALA A 1031 -19.38 -7.34 -45.85
CA ALA A 1031 -19.33 -7.53 -44.40
C ALA A 1031 -20.18 -8.74 -43.98
N LEU A 1032 -19.59 -9.70 -43.28
CA LEU A 1032 -20.22 -10.92 -42.79
C LEU A 1032 -20.49 -10.80 -41.29
N VAL A 1033 -21.73 -10.49 -40.92
CA VAL A 1033 -22.17 -10.29 -39.54
C VAL A 1033 -22.97 -11.51 -39.07
N TYR A 1034 -22.28 -12.51 -38.53
CA TYR A 1034 -22.86 -13.80 -38.15
C TYR A 1034 -22.44 -14.22 -36.74
N PRO A 1035 -23.25 -14.98 -35.99
CA PRO A 1035 -22.78 -15.64 -34.77
C PRO A 1035 -21.79 -16.76 -35.14
N PRO A 1036 -20.97 -17.27 -34.19
CA PRO A 1036 -20.02 -18.33 -34.48
C PRO A 1036 -20.76 -19.60 -34.90
N GLY A 1037 -20.60 -20.02 -36.16
CA GLY A 1037 -21.36 -21.13 -36.72
C GLY A 1037 -21.05 -21.42 -38.18
N ILE A 1038 -21.77 -22.37 -38.77
CA ILE A 1038 -21.50 -22.85 -40.13
C ILE A 1038 -21.96 -21.88 -41.23
N ASP A 1039 -22.91 -20.99 -40.94
CA ASP A 1039 -23.44 -20.05 -41.94
C ASP A 1039 -22.44 -18.93 -42.26
N LEU A 1040 -21.63 -18.52 -41.28
CA LEU A 1040 -20.45 -17.66 -41.49
C LEU A 1040 -19.47 -18.30 -42.49
N ILE A 1041 -19.19 -19.60 -42.33
CA ILE A 1041 -18.28 -20.36 -43.20
C ILE A 1041 -18.89 -20.43 -44.62
N ALA A 1042 -20.17 -20.78 -44.73
CA ALA A 1042 -20.87 -20.81 -46.01
C ALA A 1042 -20.87 -19.44 -46.72
N ALA A 1043 -21.08 -18.35 -45.98
CA ALA A 1043 -21.07 -16.99 -46.52
C ALA A 1043 -19.67 -16.57 -46.99
N PHE A 1044 -18.62 -16.91 -46.24
CA PHE A 1044 -17.23 -16.67 -46.64
C PHE A 1044 -16.90 -17.32 -47.99
N TYR A 1045 -17.13 -18.63 -48.15
CA TYR A 1045 -16.89 -19.30 -49.43
C TYR A 1045 -17.84 -18.84 -50.54
N GLY A 1046 -19.06 -18.40 -50.20
CA GLY A 1046 -19.99 -17.78 -51.13
C GLY A 1046 -19.48 -16.46 -51.72
N CYS A 1047 -18.83 -15.62 -50.90
CA CYS A 1047 -18.15 -14.41 -51.37
C CYS A 1047 -17.01 -14.75 -52.33
N LEU A 1048 -16.13 -15.70 -51.96
CA LEU A 1048 -15.04 -16.15 -52.82
C LEU A 1048 -15.53 -16.74 -54.16
N TYR A 1049 -16.70 -17.40 -54.16
CA TYR A 1049 -17.31 -17.93 -55.38
C TYR A 1049 -17.92 -16.83 -56.27
N ALA A 1050 -18.28 -15.68 -55.69
CA ALA A 1050 -18.77 -14.51 -56.39
C ALA A 1050 -17.65 -13.57 -56.88
N GLY A 1051 -16.41 -13.73 -56.39
CA GLY A 1051 -15.31 -12.79 -56.62
C GLY A 1051 -15.26 -11.63 -55.62
N CYS A 1052 -16.17 -11.62 -54.64
CA CYS A 1052 -16.24 -10.58 -53.61
C CYS A 1052 -15.20 -10.84 -52.50
N VAL A 1053 -14.69 -9.77 -51.88
CA VAL A 1053 -13.77 -9.83 -50.74
C VAL A 1053 -14.59 -9.84 -49.44
N PRO A 1054 -14.64 -10.96 -48.70
CA PRO A 1054 -15.33 -11.04 -47.41
C PRO A 1054 -14.57 -10.32 -46.29
N ILE A 1055 -15.32 -9.75 -45.35
CA ILE A 1055 -14.84 -9.15 -44.10
C ILE A 1055 -15.65 -9.74 -42.95
N THR A 1056 -15.02 -10.50 -42.06
CA THR A 1056 -15.71 -11.11 -40.91
C THR A 1056 -15.88 -10.12 -39.76
N VAL A 1057 -17.10 -9.96 -39.25
CA VAL A 1057 -17.43 -8.96 -38.23
C VAL A 1057 -18.25 -9.62 -37.12
N ARG A 1058 -17.87 -9.40 -35.86
CA ARG A 1058 -18.65 -9.89 -34.71
C ARG A 1058 -20.01 -9.17 -34.66
N PRO A 1059 -21.14 -9.87 -34.49
CA PRO A 1059 -22.44 -9.23 -34.30
C PRO A 1059 -22.49 -8.40 -33.01
N PRO A 1060 -23.33 -7.34 -32.96
CA PRO A 1060 -23.52 -6.55 -31.75
C PRO A 1060 -24.18 -7.39 -30.66
N HIS A 1061 -23.81 -7.17 -29.40
CA HIS A 1061 -24.36 -7.93 -28.28
C HIS A 1061 -25.77 -7.40 -27.94
N PRO A 1062 -26.83 -8.23 -27.89
CA PRO A 1062 -28.21 -7.74 -27.74
C PRO A 1062 -28.46 -6.86 -26.51
N GLN A 1063 -27.81 -7.18 -25.39
CA GLN A 1063 -27.94 -6.42 -24.14
C GLN A 1063 -27.09 -5.14 -24.11
N ASN A 1064 -26.00 -5.11 -24.88
CA ASN A 1064 -25.01 -4.02 -24.91
C ASN A 1064 -24.93 -3.39 -26.31
N ILE A 1065 -26.07 -3.22 -26.97
CA ILE A 1065 -26.12 -2.82 -28.38
C ILE A 1065 -25.58 -1.40 -28.59
N ALA A 1066 -25.83 -0.48 -27.65
CA ALA A 1066 -25.37 0.90 -27.72
C ALA A 1066 -23.83 1.04 -27.73
N THR A 1067 -23.10 0.14 -27.05
CA THR A 1067 -21.63 0.16 -27.01
C THR A 1067 -20.98 -0.74 -28.06
N THR A 1068 -21.65 -1.82 -28.48
CA THR A 1068 -21.09 -2.78 -29.44
C THR A 1068 -21.41 -2.48 -30.91
N LEU A 1069 -22.57 -1.89 -31.21
CA LEU A 1069 -22.98 -1.55 -32.58
C LEU A 1069 -22.08 -0.51 -33.26
N PRO A 1070 -21.57 0.55 -32.58
CA PRO A 1070 -20.64 1.50 -33.19
C PRO A 1070 -19.39 0.83 -33.78
N THR A 1071 -18.84 -0.19 -33.13
CA THR A 1071 -17.68 -0.96 -33.63
C THR A 1071 -18.02 -1.71 -34.92
N VAL A 1072 -19.20 -2.34 -34.99
CA VAL A 1072 -19.69 -3.02 -36.21
C VAL A 1072 -19.85 -2.03 -37.35
N LYS A 1073 -20.45 -0.86 -37.07
CA LYS A 1073 -20.64 0.22 -38.04
C LYS A 1073 -19.31 0.77 -38.55
N MET A 1074 -18.37 1.05 -37.65
CA MET A 1074 -17.03 1.52 -37.97
C MET A 1074 -16.28 0.53 -38.88
N ILE A 1075 -16.36 -0.78 -38.63
CA ILE A 1075 -15.74 -1.78 -39.51
C ILE A 1075 -16.36 -1.72 -40.92
N VAL A 1076 -17.69 -1.71 -41.02
CA VAL A 1076 -18.44 -1.67 -42.30
C VAL A 1076 -18.14 -0.41 -43.11
N GLU A 1077 -17.95 0.73 -42.45
CA GLU A 1077 -17.55 1.98 -43.10
C GLU A 1077 -16.08 1.99 -43.53
N VAL A 1078 -15.17 1.57 -42.64
CA VAL A 1078 -13.74 1.53 -42.93
C VAL A 1078 -13.43 0.51 -44.02
N SER A 1079 -14.10 -0.64 -44.05
CA SER A 1079 -14.00 -1.62 -45.15
C SER A 1079 -14.65 -1.17 -46.45
N ARG A 1080 -15.44 -0.08 -46.48
CA ARG A 1080 -16.30 0.32 -47.60
C ARG A 1080 -17.16 -0.82 -48.13
N SER A 1081 -17.77 -1.60 -47.24
CA SER A 1081 -18.55 -2.77 -47.66
C SER A 1081 -19.81 -2.36 -48.44
N ALA A 1082 -19.92 -2.82 -49.69
CA ALA A 1082 -21.06 -2.59 -50.57
C ALA A 1082 -22.32 -3.34 -50.09
N CYS A 1083 -22.14 -4.45 -49.37
CA CYS A 1083 -23.20 -5.29 -48.82
C CYS A 1083 -22.85 -5.76 -47.40
N LEU A 1084 -23.87 -5.91 -46.56
CA LEU A 1084 -23.82 -6.58 -45.26
C LEU A 1084 -24.66 -7.86 -45.33
N MET A 1085 -24.03 -9.00 -45.09
CA MET A 1085 -24.68 -10.31 -45.02
C MET A 1085 -24.85 -10.76 -43.57
N THR A 1086 -26.00 -11.36 -43.26
CA THR A 1086 -26.39 -11.73 -41.91
C THR A 1086 -27.46 -12.83 -41.90
N THR A 1087 -27.81 -13.37 -40.72
CA THR A 1087 -29.09 -14.08 -40.52
C THR A 1087 -30.24 -13.09 -40.30
N GLN A 1088 -31.48 -13.55 -40.46
CA GLN A 1088 -32.69 -12.77 -40.21
C GLN A 1088 -32.79 -12.33 -38.73
N LEU A 1089 -32.27 -13.12 -37.79
CA LEU A 1089 -32.23 -12.77 -36.37
C LEU A 1089 -31.43 -11.49 -36.11
N ILE A 1090 -30.20 -11.42 -36.64
CA ILE A 1090 -29.36 -10.22 -36.52
C ILE A 1090 -29.87 -9.09 -37.42
N CYS A 1091 -30.46 -9.38 -38.58
CA CYS A 1091 -31.12 -8.36 -39.41
C CYS A 1091 -32.26 -7.64 -38.65
N LYS A 1092 -33.03 -8.37 -37.84
CA LYS A 1092 -34.04 -7.79 -36.93
C LYS A 1092 -33.38 -6.97 -35.80
N LEU A 1093 -32.24 -7.42 -35.26
CA LEU A 1093 -31.49 -6.69 -34.23
C LEU A 1093 -30.92 -5.36 -34.75
N LEU A 1094 -30.29 -5.36 -35.94
CA LEU A 1094 -29.76 -4.16 -36.59
C LEU A 1094 -30.85 -3.12 -36.96
N ARG A 1095 -32.10 -3.57 -37.07
CA ARG A 1095 -33.29 -2.75 -37.33
C ARG A 1095 -34.13 -2.48 -36.08
N SER A 1096 -33.64 -2.84 -34.88
CA SER A 1096 -34.38 -2.60 -33.63
C SER A 1096 -34.41 -1.11 -33.27
N ARG A 1097 -35.30 -0.74 -32.34
CA ARG A 1097 -35.42 0.66 -31.90
C ARG A 1097 -34.20 1.10 -31.10
N GLU A 1098 -33.59 0.20 -30.34
CA GLU A 1098 -32.35 0.43 -29.60
C GLU A 1098 -31.17 0.61 -30.56
N ALA A 1099 -31.08 -0.22 -31.63
CA ALA A 1099 -30.06 -0.08 -32.67
C ALA A 1099 -30.17 1.28 -33.38
N ALA A 1100 -31.39 1.67 -33.77
CA ALA A 1100 -31.67 2.93 -34.45
C ALA A 1100 -31.35 4.18 -33.61
N ALA A 1101 -31.25 4.06 -32.28
CA ALA A 1101 -30.83 5.13 -31.38
C ALA A 1101 -29.29 5.30 -31.33
N ALA A 1102 -28.53 4.26 -31.68
CA ALA A 1102 -27.06 4.29 -31.72
C ALA A 1102 -26.50 4.54 -33.14
N VAL A 1103 -27.17 4.04 -34.19
CA VAL A 1103 -26.78 4.20 -35.59
C VAL A 1103 -28.03 4.37 -36.46
N ASP A 1104 -28.12 5.43 -37.27
CA ASP A 1104 -29.26 5.60 -38.19
C ASP A 1104 -29.32 4.45 -39.20
N VAL A 1105 -30.45 3.75 -39.23
CA VAL A 1105 -30.74 2.58 -40.08
C VAL A 1105 -30.49 2.87 -41.57
N ARG A 1106 -30.62 4.12 -42.01
CA ARG A 1106 -30.37 4.55 -43.41
C ARG A 1106 -28.90 4.59 -43.81
N THR A 1107 -27.99 4.51 -42.85
CA THR A 1107 -26.53 4.55 -43.10
C THR A 1107 -25.91 3.17 -43.32
N TRP A 1108 -26.68 2.09 -43.20
CA TRP A 1108 -26.19 0.75 -43.54
C TRP A 1108 -26.16 0.54 -45.06
N PRO A 1109 -25.16 -0.20 -45.59
CA PRO A 1109 -25.21 -0.71 -46.96
C PRO A 1109 -26.35 -1.74 -47.11
N LEU A 1110 -26.53 -2.28 -48.32
CA LEU A 1110 -27.55 -3.30 -48.59
C LEU A 1110 -27.43 -4.47 -47.61
N ILE A 1111 -28.47 -4.72 -46.80
CA ILE A 1111 -28.51 -5.84 -45.87
C ILE A 1111 -29.22 -7.02 -46.53
N LEU A 1112 -28.49 -8.12 -46.76
CA LEU A 1112 -29.02 -9.40 -47.25
C LEU A 1112 -29.08 -10.43 -46.12
N ASP A 1113 -30.22 -11.10 -45.95
CA ASP A 1113 -30.33 -12.28 -45.09
C ASP A 1113 -30.07 -13.58 -45.87
N THR A 1114 -29.42 -14.55 -45.22
CA THR A 1114 -29.13 -15.88 -45.80
C THR A 1114 -30.10 -16.97 -45.39
N ASP A 1115 -31.24 -16.65 -44.75
CA ASP A 1115 -32.20 -17.67 -44.35
C ASP A 1115 -33.08 -18.10 -45.54
N ASP A 1116 -33.34 -17.22 -46.52
CA ASP A 1116 -33.94 -17.56 -47.82
C ASP A 1116 -32.91 -17.53 -48.97
N LEU A 1117 -32.20 -18.64 -49.16
CA LEU A 1117 -31.22 -18.80 -50.24
C LEU A 1117 -31.85 -19.16 -51.60
N PRO A 1118 -31.38 -18.57 -52.73
CA PRO A 1118 -31.80 -18.96 -54.07
C PRO A 1118 -31.67 -20.47 -54.35
N LYS A 1119 -32.58 -21.01 -55.16
CA LYS A 1119 -32.56 -22.44 -55.57
C LYS A 1119 -31.72 -22.71 -56.83
N LYS A 1120 -31.33 -21.67 -57.57
CA LYS A 1120 -30.47 -21.77 -58.77
C LYS A 1120 -29.01 -22.08 -58.39
N ARG A 1121 -28.23 -22.59 -59.35
CA ARG A 1121 -26.76 -22.61 -59.30
C ARG A 1121 -26.19 -21.42 -60.06
N PRO A 1122 -24.98 -20.94 -59.72
CA PRO A 1122 -24.30 -19.90 -60.50
C PRO A 1122 -23.93 -20.46 -61.88
N ALA A 1123 -24.01 -19.63 -62.92
CA ALA A 1123 -23.63 -20.03 -64.28
C ALA A 1123 -22.12 -20.29 -64.41
N GLN A 1124 -21.32 -19.56 -63.62
CA GLN A 1124 -19.87 -19.71 -63.53
C GLN A 1124 -19.44 -19.28 -62.12
N ILE A 1125 -18.47 -19.99 -61.54
CA ILE A 1125 -17.84 -19.62 -60.26
C ILE A 1125 -16.66 -18.70 -60.59
N CYS A 1126 -16.49 -17.58 -59.87
CA CYS A 1126 -15.35 -16.69 -60.10
C CYS A 1126 -14.03 -17.40 -59.79
N LYS A 1127 -13.01 -17.15 -60.64
CA LYS A 1127 -11.64 -17.57 -60.42
C LYS A 1127 -10.74 -16.32 -60.49
N PRO A 1128 -10.07 -15.92 -59.38
CA PRO A 1128 -9.17 -14.77 -59.40
C PRO A 1128 -8.04 -14.99 -60.41
N CYS A 1129 -7.72 -13.96 -61.20
CA CYS A 1129 -6.71 -14.05 -62.25
C CYS A 1129 -5.26 -14.02 -61.72
N ASN A 1130 -5.05 -13.50 -60.51
CA ASN A 1130 -3.74 -13.37 -59.86
C ASN A 1130 -3.86 -13.80 -58.39
N PRO A 1131 -3.00 -14.71 -57.87
CA PRO A 1131 -3.02 -15.10 -56.46
C PRO A 1131 -2.65 -13.96 -55.47
N ASP A 1132 -2.09 -12.84 -55.93
CA ASP A 1132 -1.81 -11.68 -55.10
C ASP A 1132 -3.04 -10.79 -54.81
N THR A 1133 -4.19 -11.04 -55.46
CA THR A 1133 -5.44 -10.34 -55.13
C THR A 1133 -5.93 -10.70 -53.73
N LEU A 1134 -6.73 -9.79 -53.15
CA LEU A 1134 -7.30 -9.96 -51.81
C LEU A 1134 -8.23 -11.19 -51.76
N ALA A 1135 -7.95 -12.09 -50.81
CA ALA A 1135 -8.83 -13.18 -50.43
C ALA A 1135 -9.82 -12.75 -49.33
N TYR A 1136 -9.40 -11.89 -48.40
CA TYR A 1136 -10.25 -11.30 -47.37
C TYR A 1136 -9.56 -10.07 -46.72
N LEU A 1137 -10.33 -9.28 -45.97
CA LEU A 1137 -9.78 -8.31 -45.02
C LEU A 1137 -10.00 -8.82 -43.59
N ASP A 1138 -8.93 -8.85 -42.82
CA ASP A 1138 -8.97 -9.18 -41.39
C ASP A 1138 -9.01 -7.87 -40.59
N PHE A 1139 -10.00 -7.68 -39.73
CA PHE A 1139 -10.13 -6.46 -38.90
C PHE A 1139 -10.09 -6.79 -37.41
N SER A 1140 -9.31 -6.02 -36.66
CA SER A 1140 -9.24 -6.10 -35.19
C SER A 1140 -9.27 -4.72 -34.56
N VAL A 1141 -9.90 -4.60 -33.40
CA VAL A 1141 -9.77 -3.44 -32.52
C VAL A 1141 -8.62 -3.71 -31.55
N SER A 1142 -7.63 -2.82 -31.53
CA SER A 1142 -6.47 -2.86 -30.63
C SER A 1142 -6.84 -2.51 -29.18
N THR A 1143 -5.91 -2.69 -28.23
CA THR A 1143 -6.09 -2.26 -26.83
C THR A 1143 -6.21 -0.74 -26.68
N THR A 1144 -5.79 0.02 -27.69
CA THR A 1144 -5.97 1.48 -27.77
C THR A 1144 -7.35 1.91 -28.28
N GLY A 1145 -8.20 0.96 -28.70
CA GLY A 1145 -9.48 1.24 -29.36
C GLY A 1145 -9.36 1.55 -30.85
N MET A 1146 -8.14 1.71 -31.39
CA MET A 1146 -7.94 1.90 -32.83
C MET A 1146 -8.30 0.64 -33.62
N LEU A 1147 -9.05 0.82 -34.70
CA LEU A 1147 -9.38 -0.24 -35.65
C LEU A 1147 -8.24 -0.43 -36.67
N ALA A 1148 -7.76 -1.65 -36.83
CA ALA A 1148 -6.74 -2.01 -37.82
C ALA A 1148 -7.24 -3.15 -38.74
N GLY A 1149 -7.48 -2.81 -40.01
CA GLY A 1149 -7.70 -3.78 -41.09
C GLY A 1149 -6.37 -4.20 -41.72
N VAL A 1150 -6.22 -5.47 -42.11
CA VAL A 1150 -5.08 -5.94 -42.90
C VAL A 1150 -5.51 -6.72 -44.13
N LYS A 1151 -4.75 -6.53 -45.22
CA LYS A 1151 -4.97 -7.07 -46.56
C LYS A 1151 -4.38 -8.48 -46.64
N MET A 1152 -5.22 -9.51 -46.79
CA MET A 1152 -4.77 -10.90 -46.93
C MET A 1152 -4.97 -11.37 -48.37
N SER A 1153 -3.89 -11.70 -49.10
CA SER A 1153 -3.98 -12.22 -50.47
C SER A 1153 -4.29 -13.72 -50.52
N HIS A 1154 -4.70 -14.25 -51.68
CA HIS A 1154 -4.88 -15.69 -51.86
C HIS A 1154 -3.58 -16.47 -51.66
N ALA A 1155 -2.46 -15.96 -52.18
CA ALA A 1155 -1.12 -16.53 -51.98
C ALA A 1155 -0.77 -16.63 -50.49
N ALA A 1156 -0.90 -15.52 -49.75
CA ALA A 1156 -0.61 -15.48 -48.32
C ALA A 1156 -1.53 -16.42 -47.52
N THR A 1157 -2.82 -16.47 -47.88
CA THR A 1157 -3.81 -17.32 -47.23
C THR A 1157 -3.52 -18.82 -47.44
N SER A 1158 -3.20 -19.23 -48.67
CA SER A 1158 -2.85 -20.63 -48.96
C SER A 1158 -1.52 -21.03 -48.32
N ALA A 1159 -0.51 -20.16 -48.36
CA ALA A 1159 0.75 -20.35 -47.64
C ALA A 1159 0.53 -20.51 -46.13
N PHE A 1160 -0.36 -19.70 -45.53
CA PHE A 1160 -0.69 -19.79 -44.11
C PHE A 1160 -1.32 -21.14 -43.74
N CYS A 1161 -2.36 -21.56 -44.48
CA CYS A 1161 -2.99 -22.86 -44.26
C CYS A 1161 -2.03 -24.03 -44.49
N ARG A 1162 -1.09 -23.93 -45.44
CA ARG A 1162 -0.02 -24.91 -45.66
C ARG A 1162 0.96 -24.97 -44.49
N SER A 1163 1.34 -23.82 -43.93
CA SER A 1163 2.22 -23.73 -42.76
C SER A 1163 1.60 -24.38 -41.52
N ILE A 1164 0.33 -24.04 -41.20
CA ILE A 1164 -0.42 -24.67 -40.09
C ILE A 1164 -0.58 -26.18 -40.33
N LYS A 1165 -0.92 -26.60 -41.56
CA LYS A 1165 -1.06 -28.02 -41.92
C LYS A 1165 0.22 -28.82 -41.62
N LEU A 1166 1.39 -28.29 -41.95
CA LEU A 1166 2.69 -28.93 -41.72
C LEU A 1166 3.11 -28.89 -40.24
N GLN A 1167 2.72 -27.86 -39.50
CA GLN A 1167 3.04 -27.72 -38.08
C GLN A 1167 2.18 -28.62 -37.19
N CYS A 1168 0.88 -28.64 -37.43
CA CYS A 1168 -0.10 -29.41 -36.65
C CYS A 1168 -0.41 -30.79 -37.26
N GLU A 1169 0.26 -31.19 -38.35
CA GLU A 1169 0.09 -32.49 -39.03
C GLU A 1169 -1.38 -32.80 -39.38
N LEU A 1170 -2.02 -31.86 -40.07
CA LEU A 1170 -3.45 -31.91 -40.37
C LEU A 1170 -3.74 -32.73 -41.64
N TYR A 1171 -4.55 -33.77 -41.49
CA TYR A 1171 -4.95 -34.71 -42.54
C TYR A 1171 -6.46 -34.98 -42.47
N PRO A 1172 -7.11 -35.54 -43.51
CA PRO A 1172 -8.54 -35.84 -43.49
C PRO A 1172 -9.01 -36.79 -42.37
N SER A 1173 -8.11 -37.60 -41.80
CA SER A 1173 -8.36 -38.48 -40.65
C SER A 1173 -8.15 -37.82 -39.27
N ARG A 1174 -7.91 -36.51 -39.20
CA ARG A 1174 -7.73 -35.76 -37.96
C ARG A 1174 -9.00 -35.01 -37.57
N GLU A 1175 -9.29 -35.01 -36.27
CA GLU A 1175 -10.30 -34.20 -35.61
C GLU A 1175 -9.60 -33.13 -34.75
N VAL A 1176 -10.08 -31.89 -34.83
CA VAL A 1176 -9.54 -30.73 -34.09
C VAL A 1176 -10.70 -30.00 -33.41
N ALA A 1177 -10.59 -29.76 -32.09
CA ALA A 1177 -11.61 -28.98 -31.36
C ALA A 1177 -11.19 -27.52 -31.24
N ILE A 1178 -12.05 -26.60 -31.68
CA ILE A 1178 -11.79 -25.16 -31.74
C ILE A 1178 -12.83 -24.44 -30.88
N CYS A 1179 -12.36 -23.79 -29.82
CA CYS A 1179 -13.15 -22.98 -28.90
C CYS A 1179 -12.64 -21.53 -28.93
N LEU A 1180 -12.84 -20.86 -30.07
CA LEU A 1180 -12.31 -19.53 -30.39
C LEU A 1180 -13.40 -18.68 -31.05
N ASP A 1181 -13.20 -17.35 -31.04
CA ASP A 1181 -14.01 -16.43 -31.82
C ASP A 1181 -13.54 -16.36 -33.29
N PRO A 1182 -14.44 -16.53 -34.28
CA PRO A 1182 -14.06 -16.69 -35.68
C PRO A 1182 -14.06 -15.38 -36.48
N TYR A 1183 -13.61 -14.26 -35.89
CA TYR A 1183 -13.76 -12.93 -36.51
C TYR A 1183 -12.45 -12.29 -36.99
N CYS A 1184 -11.31 -12.69 -36.44
CA CYS A 1184 -10.00 -12.12 -36.78
C CYS A 1184 -8.86 -13.07 -36.40
N GLY A 1185 -7.70 -12.90 -37.04
CA GLY A 1185 -6.44 -13.56 -36.70
C GLY A 1185 -6.45 -15.08 -36.84
N LEU A 1186 -5.57 -15.75 -36.11
CA LEU A 1186 -5.45 -17.21 -36.13
C LEU A 1186 -6.77 -17.93 -35.77
N GLY A 1187 -7.63 -17.32 -34.93
CA GLY A 1187 -8.94 -17.88 -34.58
C GLY A 1187 -9.86 -18.03 -35.78
N PHE A 1188 -9.97 -16.97 -36.61
CA PHE A 1188 -10.70 -17.03 -37.88
C PHE A 1188 -10.09 -18.07 -38.85
N VAL A 1189 -8.77 -18.08 -39.01
CA VAL A 1189 -8.09 -18.98 -39.98
C VAL A 1189 -8.27 -20.46 -39.61
N LEU A 1190 -8.15 -20.81 -38.33
CA LEU A 1190 -8.41 -22.16 -37.84
C LEU A 1190 -9.88 -22.58 -38.04
N TRP A 1191 -10.83 -21.65 -37.79
CA TRP A 1191 -12.27 -21.93 -37.83
C TRP A 1191 -12.85 -22.03 -39.25
N CYS A 1192 -12.36 -21.22 -40.20
CA CYS A 1192 -12.96 -21.09 -41.52
C CYS A 1192 -12.12 -21.66 -42.69
N LEU A 1193 -10.79 -21.71 -42.56
CA LEU A 1193 -9.89 -21.92 -43.71
C LEU A 1193 -9.14 -23.26 -43.65
N CYS A 1194 -8.53 -23.58 -42.50
CA CYS A 1194 -7.61 -24.72 -42.36
C CYS A 1194 -8.25 -26.09 -42.65
N SER A 1195 -9.54 -26.26 -42.36
CA SER A 1195 -10.30 -27.50 -42.54
C SER A 1195 -10.58 -27.78 -44.01
N VAL A 1196 -10.98 -26.76 -44.78
CA VAL A 1196 -11.11 -26.87 -46.24
C VAL A 1196 -9.75 -27.11 -46.89
N TYR A 1197 -8.68 -26.42 -46.47
CA TYR A 1197 -7.35 -26.64 -47.04
C TYR A 1197 -6.83 -28.07 -46.76
N SER A 1198 -6.83 -28.49 -45.49
CA SER A 1198 -6.18 -29.73 -45.06
C SER A 1198 -7.07 -30.97 -45.19
N GLY A 1199 -8.39 -30.77 -45.12
CA GLY A 1199 -9.43 -31.81 -45.14
C GLY A 1199 -9.78 -32.37 -43.76
N HIS A 1200 -9.12 -31.93 -42.70
CA HIS A 1200 -9.39 -32.37 -41.32
C HIS A 1200 -10.79 -31.92 -40.86
N GLN A 1201 -11.37 -32.64 -39.91
CA GLN A 1201 -12.66 -32.29 -39.32
C GLN A 1201 -12.47 -31.31 -38.16
N SER A 1202 -13.15 -30.17 -38.19
CA SER A 1202 -13.15 -29.20 -37.10
C SER A 1202 -14.44 -29.29 -36.30
N ILE A 1203 -14.30 -29.52 -34.99
CA ILE A 1203 -15.37 -29.50 -34.00
C ILE A 1203 -15.42 -28.09 -33.43
N LEU A 1204 -16.45 -27.35 -33.83
CA LEU A 1204 -16.64 -25.94 -33.56
C LEU A 1204 -17.47 -25.77 -32.29
N ILE A 1205 -16.94 -25.03 -31.32
CA ILE A 1205 -17.58 -24.78 -30.03
C ILE A 1205 -17.60 -23.28 -29.79
N PRO A 1206 -18.74 -22.58 -30.00
CA PRO A 1206 -18.83 -21.15 -29.73
C PRO A 1206 -18.55 -20.84 -28.26
N PRO A 1207 -17.73 -19.83 -27.92
CA PRO A 1207 -17.43 -19.47 -26.52
C PRO A 1207 -18.69 -19.20 -25.67
N SER A 1208 -19.75 -18.62 -26.26
CA SER A 1208 -21.03 -18.37 -25.61
C SER A 1208 -21.75 -19.63 -25.11
N GLU A 1209 -21.49 -20.81 -25.70
CA GLU A 1209 -22.07 -22.07 -25.23
C GLU A 1209 -21.39 -22.55 -23.93
N LEU A 1210 -20.14 -22.12 -23.67
CA LEU A 1210 -19.41 -22.45 -22.44
C LEU A 1210 -19.86 -21.59 -21.26
N GLU A 1211 -20.33 -20.36 -21.48
CA GLU A 1211 -20.92 -19.51 -20.43
C GLU A 1211 -22.12 -20.22 -19.77
N THR A 1212 -22.87 -21.01 -20.56
CA THR A 1212 -23.96 -21.87 -20.07
C THR A 1212 -23.44 -23.21 -19.51
N ASN A 1213 -22.39 -23.79 -20.10
CA ASN A 1213 -21.83 -25.08 -19.68
C ASN A 1213 -20.28 -25.09 -19.79
N PRO A 1214 -19.55 -24.69 -18.73
CA PRO A 1214 -18.09 -24.58 -18.78
C PRO A 1214 -17.35 -25.89 -19.06
N ALA A 1215 -18.01 -27.05 -18.85
CA ALA A 1215 -17.43 -28.37 -19.12
C ALA A 1215 -17.50 -28.77 -20.61
N LEU A 1216 -18.27 -28.06 -21.44
CA LEU A 1216 -18.57 -28.46 -22.82
C LEU A 1216 -17.32 -28.73 -23.67
N TRP A 1217 -16.33 -27.83 -23.63
CA TRP A 1217 -15.10 -27.96 -24.41
C TRP A 1217 -14.29 -29.21 -24.02
N LEU A 1218 -14.07 -29.43 -22.71
CA LEU A 1218 -13.32 -30.59 -22.22
C LEU A 1218 -14.07 -31.91 -22.47
N LEU A 1219 -15.41 -31.91 -22.35
CA LEU A 1219 -16.26 -33.05 -22.68
C LEU A 1219 -16.19 -33.38 -24.18
N ALA A 1220 -16.24 -32.38 -25.06
CA ALA A 1220 -16.12 -32.58 -26.51
C ALA A 1220 -14.72 -33.11 -26.89
N VAL A 1221 -13.65 -32.52 -26.36
CA VAL A 1221 -12.27 -32.98 -26.55
C VAL A 1221 -12.13 -34.46 -26.16
N SER A 1222 -12.72 -34.87 -25.03
CA SER A 1222 -12.70 -36.25 -24.58
C SER A 1222 -13.55 -37.19 -25.46
N GLN A 1223 -14.82 -36.83 -25.71
CA GLN A 1223 -15.78 -37.63 -26.47
C GLN A 1223 -15.29 -37.94 -27.89
N TYR A 1224 -14.78 -36.92 -28.58
CA TYR A 1224 -14.23 -37.03 -29.94
C TYR A 1224 -12.73 -37.36 -29.93
N LYS A 1225 -12.14 -37.74 -28.78
CA LYS A 1225 -10.77 -38.28 -28.66
C LYS A 1225 -9.70 -37.37 -29.28
N VAL A 1226 -9.92 -36.06 -29.22
CA VAL A 1226 -9.20 -35.02 -29.96
C VAL A 1226 -7.73 -34.95 -29.54
N ARG A 1227 -6.83 -34.89 -30.54
CA ARG A 1227 -5.38 -34.77 -30.31
C ARG A 1227 -4.94 -33.32 -30.11
N ASP A 1228 -5.46 -32.41 -30.93
CA ASP A 1228 -5.06 -31.01 -30.98
C ASP A 1228 -6.30 -30.12 -30.78
N THR A 1229 -6.22 -29.17 -29.85
CA THR A 1229 -7.31 -28.24 -29.55
C THR A 1229 -6.80 -26.82 -29.34
N PHE A 1230 -7.65 -25.85 -29.67
CA PHE A 1230 -7.33 -24.42 -29.66
C PHE A 1230 -8.39 -23.65 -28.87
N CYS A 1231 -7.96 -22.77 -27.97
CA CYS A 1231 -8.85 -21.97 -27.10
C CYS A 1231 -8.26 -20.58 -26.81
N SER A 1232 -9.06 -19.66 -26.26
CA SER A 1232 -8.58 -18.34 -25.81
C SER A 1232 -8.27 -18.34 -24.31
N TYR A 1233 -7.58 -17.31 -23.81
CA TYR A 1233 -7.38 -17.16 -22.36
C TYR A 1233 -8.70 -17.04 -21.60
N SER A 1234 -9.68 -16.31 -22.13
CA SER A 1234 -11.03 -16.21 -21.54
C SER A 1234 -11.70 -17.57 -21.36
N VAL A 1235 -11.59 -18.46 -22.35
CA VAL A 1235 -12.11 -19.85 -22.27
C VAL A 1235 -11.36 -20.67 -21.22
N MET A 1236 -10.02 -20.58 -21.21
CA MET A 1236 -9.20 -21.29 -20.23
C MET A 1236 -9.48 -20.84 -18.79
N GLU A 1237 -9.71 -19.55 -18.58
CA GLU A 1237 -10.06 -18.95 -17.30
C GLU A 1237 -11.46 -19.36 -16.84
N LEU A 1238 -12.45 -19.32 -17.74
CA LEU A 1238 -13.81 -19.77 -17.46
C LEU A 1238 -13.84 -21.25 -17.02
N CYS A 1239 -13.11 -22.13 -17.71
CA CYS A 1239 -12.98 -23.53 -17.30
C CYS A 1239 -12.24 -23.68 -15.97
N THR A 1240 -11.18 -22.91 -15.72
CA THR A 1240 -10.39 -23.00 -14.48
C THR A 1240 -11.21 -22.54 -13.27
N LYS A 1241 -11.94 -21.42 -13.37
CA LYS A 1241 -12.83 -20.91 -12.32
C LYS A 1241 -14.07 -21.80 -12.15
N GLY A 1242 -14.77 -22.13 -13.23
CA GLY A 1242 -16.06 -22.83 -13.20
C GLY A 1242 -15.98 -24.32 -12.85
N LEU A 1243 -14.87 -25.00 -13.16
CA LEU A 1243 -14.71 -26.45 -12.94
C LEU A 1243 -13.75 -26.79 -11.80
N GLY A 1244 -13.22 -25.79 -11.08
CA GLY A 1244 -12.20 -25.95 -10.04
C GLY A 1244 -12.53 -27.00 -8.97
N SER A 1245 -13.79 -27.11 -8.56
CA SER A 1245 -14.24 -28.13 -7.60
C SER A 1245 -14.82 -29.39 -8.26
N GLN A 1246 -15.08 -29.39 -9.57
CA GLN A 1246 -15.85 -30.41 -10.27
C GLN A 1246 -15.00 -31.52 -10.92
N THR A 1247 -13.68 -31.41 -10.88
CA THR A 1247 -12.74 -32.36 -11.52
C THR A 1247 -13.01 -33.82 -11.15
N GLU A 1248 -13.29 -34.13 -9.89
CA GLU A 1248 -13.58 -35.49 -9.45
C GLU A 1248 -14.92 -36.02 -10.01
N SER A 1249 -15.94 -35.15 -10.09
CA SER A 1249 -17.23 -35.47 -10.74
C SER A 1249 -17.07 -35.68 -12.26
N LEU A 1250 -16.25 -34.85 -12.92
CA LEU A 1250 -15.94 -35.00 -14.35
C LEU A 1250 -15.21 -36.33 -14.62
N LYS A 1251 -14.30 -36.74 -13.73
CA LYS A 1251 -13.62 -38.05 -13.79
C LYS A 1251 -14.62 -39.21 -13.66
N ALA A 1252 -15.54 -39.13 -12.70
CA ALA A 1252 -16.61 -40.11 -12.52
C ALA A 1252 -17.56 -40.19 -13.74
N ARG A 1253 -17.74 -39.08 -14.46
CA ARG A 1253 -18.48 -39.01 -15.74
C ARG A 1253 -17.69 -39.54 -16.94
N GLY A 1254 -16.46 -40.04 -16.75
CA GLY A 1254 -15.64 -40.65 -17.80
C GLY A 1254 -14.87 -39.65 -18.66
N LEU A 1255 -14.66 -38.42 -18.20
CA LEU A 1255 -13.87 -37.42 -18.94
C LEU A 1255 -12.37 -37.78 -18.86
N ASP A 1256 -11.80 -38.09 -20.02
CA ASP A 1256 -10.38 -38.41 -20.25
C ASP A 1256 -9.74 -37.46 -21.27
N LEU A 1257 -8.67 -36.78 -20.86
CA LEU A 1257 -7.86 -35.85 -21.65
C LEU A 1257 -6.48 -36.43 -22.04
N SER A 1258 -6.20 -37.70 -21.75
CA SER A 1258 -4.90 -38.36 -22.03
C SER A 1258 -4.49 -38.38 -23.51
N ARG A 1259 -5.46 -38.14 -24.42
CA ARG A 1259 -5.25 -38.07 -25.87
C ARG A 1259 -4.80 -36.70 -26.35
N VAL A 1260 -5.00 -35.65 -25.55
CA VAL A 1260 -4.59 -34.29 -25.90
C VAL A 1260 -3.07 -34.22 -25.90
N ARG A 1261 -2.49 -33.96 -27.07
CA ARG A 1261 -1.06 -33.73 -27.27
C ARG A 1261 -0.73 -32.25 -27.42
N THR A 1262 -1.68 -31.47 -27.92
CA THR A 1262 -1.54 -30.02 -28.09
C THR A 1262 -2.82 -29.32 -27.68
N CYS A 1263 -2.75 -28.46 -26.67
CA CYS A 1263 -3.78 -27.53 -26.24
C CYS A 1263 -3.16 -26.14 -26.35
N VAL A 1264 -3.44 -25.45 -27.44
CA VAL A 1264 -2.85 -24.14 -27.75
C VAL A 1264 -3.80 -23.04 -27.31
N VAL A 1265 -3.31 -22.14 -26.46
CA VAL A 1265 -3.99 -20.88 -26.19
C VAL A 1265 -3.60 -19.86 -27.24
N VAL A 1266 -4.59 -19.36 -27.98
CA VAL A 1266 -4.41 -18.37 -29.05
C VAL A 1266 -4.62 -16.97 -28.46
N ALA A 1267 -3.57 -16.14 -28.55
CA ALA A 1267 -3.58 -14.75 -28.09
C ALA A 1267 -2.52 -13.91 -28.85
N GLU A 1268 -2.67 -12.58 -28.82
CA GLU A 1268 -1.73 -11.59 -29.39
C GLU A 1268 -0.99 -10.82 -28.27
N GLU A 1269 -0.65 -11.50 -27.17
CA GLU A 1269 -0.04 -10.90 -25.96
C GLU A 1269 1.05 -11.79 -25.33
N ARG A 1270 1.71 -11.30 -24.26
CA ARG A 1270 2.65 -12.09 -23.45
C ARG A 1270 1.93 -13.30 -22.82
N PRO A 1271 2.48 -14.53 -22.88
CA PRO A 1271 1.83 -15.72 -22.31
C PRO A 1271 1.50 -15.63 -20.81
N ARG A 1272 0.25 -15.90 -20.43
CA ARG A 1272 -0.26 -15.89 -19.04
C ARG A 1272 0.11 -17.15 -18.26
N ILE A 1273 1.38 -17.25 -17.83
CA ILE A 1273 1.95 -18.44 -17.15
C ILE A 1273 1.14 -18.92 -15.94
N ALA A 1274 0.69 -18.00 -15.07
CA ALA A 1274 -0.05 -18.39 -13.87
C ALA A 1274 -1.34 -19.14 -14.22
N LEU A 1275 -2.04 -18.71 -15.28
CA LEU A 1275 -3.27 -19.34 -15.75
C LEU A 1275 -3.01 -20.69 -16.44
N THR A 1276 -2.01 -20.77 -17.33
CA THR A 1276 -1.66 -22.04 -17.99
C THR A 1276 -1.17 -23.10 -17.01
N GLN A 1277 -0.39 -22.71 -15.99
CA GLN A 1277 0.02 -23.60 -14.90
C GLN A 1277 -1.16 -24.03 -14.02
N SER A 1278 -2.09 -23.12 -13.71
CA SER A 1278 -3.28 -23.43 -12.90
C SER A 1278 -4.20 -24.41 -13.63
N PHE A 1279 -4.48 -24.17 -14.90
CA PHE A 1279 -5.25 -25.08 -15.77
C PHE A 1279 -4.59 -26.47 -15.87
N SER A 1280 -3.28 -26.51 -16.14
CA SER A 1280 -2.51 -27.77 -16.22
C SER A 1280 -2.53 -28.55 -14.91
N LYS A 1281 -2.40 -27.85 -13.76
CA LYS A 1281 -2.43 -28.46 -12.44
C LYS A 1281 -3.81 -29.01 -12.11
N LEU A 1282 -4.87 -28.27 -12.43
CA LEU A 1282 -6.25 -28.62 -12.12
C LEU A 1282 -6.70 -29.87 -12.88
N PHE A 1283 -6.45 -29.93 -14.19
CA PHE A 1283 -6.93 -31.04 -15.04
C PHE A 1283 -5.94 -32.20 -15.20
N LYS A 1284 -4.82 -32.19 -14.47
CA LYS A 1284 -3.80 -33.26 -14.45
C LYS A 1284 -4.42 -34.64 -14.18
N ASP A 1285 -5.33 -34.73 -13.21
CA ASP A 1285 -5.92 -36.00 -12.78
C ASP A 1285 -7.02 -36.52 -13.73
N LEU A 1286 -7.40 -35.71 -14.75
CA LEU A 1286 -8.19 -36.12 -15.91
C LEU A 1286 -7.31 -36.54 -17.10
N GLY A 1287 -5.98 -36.65 -16.91
CA GLY A 1287 -5.03 -37.10 -17.93
C GLY A 1287 -4.41 -35.99 -18.78
N LEU A 1288 -4.71 -34.71 -18.51
CA LEU A 1288 -4.07 -33.60 -19.24
C LEU A 1288 -2.59 -33.49 -18.85
N HIS A 1289 -1.70 -33.79 -19.80
CA HIS A 1289 -0.26 -33.69 -19.56
C HIS A 1289 0.21 -32.22 -19.67
N PRO A 1290 1.01 -31.68 -18.73
CA PRO A 1290 1.44 -30.27 -18.75
C PRO A 1290 2.11 -29.83 -20.07
N ARG A 1291 2.95 -30.67 -20.69
CA ARG A 1291 3.55 -30.44 -22.02
C ARG A 1291 2.53 -30.08 -23.10
N ALA A 1292 1.31 -30.59 -23.02
CA ALA A 1292 0.29 -30.33 -24.03
C ALA A 1292 -0.18 -28.88 -24.00
N VAL A 1293 -0.18 -28.22 -22.84
CA VAL A 1293 -0.64 -26.83 -22.70
C VAL A 1293 0.46 -25.88 -23.18
N SER A 1294 0.11 -25.06 -24.17
CA SER A 1294 1.04 -24.21 -24.91
C SER A 1294 0.34 -22.94 -25.41
N THR A 1295 1.09 -22.10 -26.11
CA THR A 1295 0.64 -20.79 -26.63
C THR A 1295 1.01 -20.69 -28.12
N SER A 1296 0.30 -19.82 -28.84
CA SER A 1296 0.74 -19.28 -30.11
C SER A 1296 1.12 -17.80 -29.97
N PHE A 1297 1.83 -17.25 -30.94
CA PHE A 1297 1.97 -15.81 -31.12
C PHE A 1297 1.75 -15.42 -32.58
N GLY A 1298 0.96 -14.36 -32.77
CA GLY A 1298 0.68 -13.70 -34.03
C GLY A 1298 0.42 -12.21 -33.78
N CYS A 1299 0.32 -11.45 -34.86
CA CYS A 1299 0.10 -10.00 -34.84
C CYS A 1299 -0.56 -9.57 -36.16
N ARG A 1300 -0.84 -8.28 -36.33
CA ARG A 1300 -1.54 -7.78 -37.54
C ARG A 1300 -0.74 -7.97 -38.83
N VAL A 1301 0.58 -7.80 -38.81
CA VAL A 1301 1.40 -7.98 -40.02
C VAL A 1301 1.62 -9.45 -40.40
N ASN A 1302 1.50 -10.37 -39.43
CA ASN A 1302 1.52 -11.82 -39.66
C ASN A 1302 0.68 -12.53 -38.58
N LEU A 1303 -0.45 -13.10 -39.01
CA LEU A 1303 -1.50 -13.62 -38.13
C LEU A 1303 -1.09 -14.86 -37.31
N ALA A 1304 0.01 -15.55 -37.66
CA ALA A 1304 0.74 -16.41 -36.72
C ALA A 1304 2.21 -16.60 -37.13
N ILE A 1305 3.09 -16.29 -36.18
CA ILE A 1305 4.55 -16.42 -36.26
C ILE A 1305 4.98 -17.72 -35.57
N CYS A 1306 4.40 -17.98 -34.40
CA CYS A 1306 4.65 -19.16 -33.59
C CYS A 1306 3.36 -19.94 -33.32
N LEU A 1307 3.42 -21.26 -33.47
CA LEU A 1307 2.32 -22.17 -33.18
C LEU A 1307 2.88 -23.51 -32.71
N GLN A 1308 2.49 -23.95 -31.52
CA GLN A 1308 2.90 -25.26 -31.04
C GLN A 1308 2.23 -26.37 -31.88
N GLY A 1309 3.05 -27.34 -32.30
CA GLY A 1309 2.62 -28.52 -33.04
C GLY A 1309 3.00 -29.80 -32.30
N THR A 1310 2.37 -30.91 -32.68
CA THR A 1310 2.48 -32.19 -31.96
C THR A 1310 3.92 -32.74 -31.91
N SER A 1311 4.69 -32.48 -32.96
CA SER A 1311 6.09 -32.89 -33.10
C SER A 1311 7.09 -31.78 -32.73
N GLY A 1312 6.65 -30.79 -31.95
CA GLY A 1312 7.50 -29.76 -31.35
C GLY A 1312 8.19 -30.24 -30.06
N PRO A 1313 9.34 -29.62 -29.70
CA PRO A 1313 9.94 -29.78 -28.37
C PRO A 1313 9.02 -29.22 -27.28
N ASP A 1314 9.25 -29.61 -26.03
CA ASP A 1314 8.48 -29.16 -24.87
C ASP A 1314 8.56 -27.64 -24.70
N PRO A 1315 7.44 -26.92 -24.46
CA PRO A 1315 7.45 -25.48 -24.26
C PRO A 1315 8.35 -25.07 -23.09
N THR A 1316 9.33 -24.22 -23.35
CA THR A 1316 10.31 -23.83 -22.35
C THR A 1316 9.85 -22.62 -21.52
N THR A 1317 10.18 -22.60 -20.23
CA THR A 1317 9.99 -21.43 -19.35
C THR A 1317 11.35 -20.96 -18.85
N VAL A 1318 11.58 -19.65 -18.87
CA VAL A 1318 12.81 -19.00 -18.44
C VAL A 1318 12.51 -17.96 -17.38
N TYR A 1319 13.50 -17.67 -16.53
CA TYR A 1319 13.43 -16.57 -15.58
C TYR A 1319 14.43 -15.52 -16.03
N VAL A 1320 13.95 -14.28 -16.21
CA VAL A 1320 14.77 -13.15 -16.65
C VAL A 1320 14.79 -12.07 -15.58
N ASP A 1321 15.90 -11.36 -15.47
CA ASP A 1321 16.03 -10.19 -14.60
C ASP A 1321 15.16 -9.04 -15.15
N MET A 1322 14.13 -8.66 -14.39
CA MET A 1322 13.25 -7.55 -14.76
C MET A 1322 14.00 -6.21 -14.83
N ARG A 1323 15.11 -6.04 -14.09
CA ARG A 1323 15.97 -4.84 -14.17
C ARG A 1323 16.75 -4.81 -15.48
N ALA A 1324 17.24 -5.95 -15.96
CA ALA A 1324 17.88 -6.05 -17.27
C ALA A 1324 16.90 -5.75 -18.41
N LEU A 1325 15.68 -6.27 -18.35
CA LEU A 1325 14.63 -6.01 -19.35
C LEU A 1325 14.30 -4.51 -19.48
N ARG A 1326 14.25 -3.77 -18.37
CA ARG A 1326 14.04 -2.31 -18.36
C ARG A 1326 15.11 -1.51 -19.13
N HIS A 1327 16.24 -2.13 -19.46
CA HIS A 1327 17.37 -1.59 -20.20
C HIS A 1327 17.55 -2.22 -21.60
N ASP A 1328 16.49 -2.82 -22.15
CA ASP A 1328 16.52 -3.58 -23.41
C ASP A 1328 17.56 -4.72 -23.43
N ARG A 1329 17.85 -5.31 -22.27
CA ARG A 1329 18.78 -6.44 -22.11
C ARG A 1329 18.06 -7.69 -21.60
N VAL A 1330 18.58 -8.85 -21.97
CA VAL A 1330 18.08 -10.14 -21.50
C VAL A 1330 19.19 -10.81 -20.68
N ARG A 1331 18.99 -10.87 -19.37
CA ARG A 1331 19.84 -11.62 -18.43
C ARG A 1331 18.98 -12.73 -17.82
N LEU A 1332 19.41 -13.98 -18.00
CA LEU A 1332 18.77 -15.13 -17.37
C LEU A 1332 19.19 -15.21 -15.90
N VAL A 1333 18.26 -15.60 -15.04
CA VAL A 1333 18.45 -15.77 -13.59
C VAL A 1333 17.81 -17.08 -13.13
N GLU A 1334 18.06 -17.48 -11.87
CA GLU A 1334 17.43 -18.67 -11.29
C GLU A 1334 16.02 -18.38 -10.80
N ARG A 1335 15.19 -19.44 -10.72
CA ARG A 1335 13.83 -19.35 -10.18
C ARG A 1335 13.85 -18.86 -8.74
N GLY A 1336 13.19 -17.75 -8.46
CA GLY A 1336 13.12 -17.17 -7.12
C GLY A 1336 14.22 -16.15 -6.82
N SER A 1337 15.09 -15.84 -7.80
CA SER A 1337 16.00 -14.69 -7.69
C SER A 1337 15.21 -13.39 -7.48
N PRO A 1338 15.73 -12.40 -6.74
CA PRO A 1338 15.10 -11.08 -6.62
C PRO A 1338 14.81 -10.48 -8.01
N HIS A 1339 13.62 -9.93 -8.19
CA HIS A 1339 13.13 -9.37 -9.47
C HIS A 1339 13.13 -10.35 -10.66
N SER A 1340 13.12 -11.67 -10.42
CA SER A 1340 12.94 -12.67 -11.50
C SER A 1340 11.53 -12.63 -12.08
N LEU A 1341 11.44 -12.38 -13.38
CA LEU A 1341 10.20 -12.46 -14.16
C LEU A 1341 10.18 -13.80 -14.92
N PRO A 1342 9.17 -14.68 -14.69
CA PRO A 1342 8.99 -15.87 -15.52
C PRO A 1342 8.42 -15.49 -16.89
N LEU A 1343 9.04 -16.01 -17.96
CA LEU A 1343 8.56 -15.91 -19.35
C LEU A 1343 8.47 -17.32 -19.96
N MET A 1344 7.36 -17.59 -20.64
CA MET A 1344 7.11 -18.86 -21.33
C MET A 1344 7.24 -18.63 -22.83
N GLU A 1345 7.83 -19.62 -23.50
CA GLU A 1345 7.97 -19.66 -24.94
C GLU A 1345 6.61 -19.56 -25.64
N SER A 1346 6.51 -18.69 -26.65
CA SER A 1346 5.26 -18.39 -27.38
C SER A 1346 4.87 -19.45 -28.43
N GLY A 1347 5.42 -20.67 -28.30
CA GLY A 1347 5.31 -21.77 -29.26
C GLY A 1347 6.42 -21.77 -30.33
N LYS A 1348 6.52 -22.90 -31.05
CA LYS A 1348 7.52 -23.09 -32.12
C LYS A 1348 7.22 -22.24 -33.37
N ILE A 1349 8.26 -21.65 -33.96
CA ILE A 1349 8.21 -20.86 -35.20
C ILE A 1349 7.61 -21.70 -36.35
N LEU A 1350 6.63 -21.13 -37.05
CA LEU A 1350 5.88 -21.79 -38.11
C LEU A 1350 6.72 -22.04 -39.38
N PRO A 1351 6.46 -23.13 -40.15
CA PRO A 1351 7.14 -23.37 -41.42
C PRO A 1351 7.04 -22.19 -42.40
N GLY A 1352 8.16 -21.86 -43.07
CA GLY A 1352 8.32 -20.72 -43.97
C GLY A 1352 8.39 -19.34 -43.30
N VAL A 1353 8.32 -19.26 -41.97
CA VAL A 1353 8.53 -18.01 -41.22
C VAL A 1353 10.01 -17.84 -40.89
N ARG A 1354 10.58 -16.68 -41.21
CA ARG A 1354 11.87 -16.21 -40.70
C ARG A 1354 11.62 -15.02 -39.78
N ILE A 1355 12.33 -14.96 -38.66
CA ILE A 1355 12.27 -13.84 -37.70
C ILE A 1355 13.66 -13.33 -37.36
N ILE A 1356 13.75 -12.04 -37.07
CA ILE A 1356 14.94 -11.39 -36.51
C ILE A 1356 14.53 -10.40 -35.42
N ILE A 1357 15.36 -10.26 -34.39
CA ILE A 1357 15.18 -9.24 -33.37
C ILE A 1357 15.98 -8.00 -33.78
N ALA A 1358 15.29 -6.87 -33.97
CA ALA A 1358 15.88 -5.62 -34.41
C ALA A 1358 15.66 -4.51 -33.38
N ASN A 1359 16.57 -3.53 -33.33
CA ASN A 1359 16.35 -2.33 -32.53
C ASN A 1359 15.35 -1.40 -33.26
N PRO A 1360 14.25 -0.96 -32.60
CA PRO A 1360 13.16 -0.25 -33.27
C PRO A 1360 13.51 1.18 -33.71
N GLU A 1361 14.50 1.83 -33.09
CA GLU A 1361 14.98 3.18 -33.43
C GLU A 1361 16.02 3.10 -34.57
N THR A 1362 17.05 2.26 -34.43
CA THR A 1362 18.19 2.19 -35.35
C THR A 1362 18.01 1.23 -36.54
N LYS A 1363 16.92 0.45 -36.57
CA LYS A 1363 16.61 -0.60 -37.57
C LYS A 1363 17.74 -1.64 -37.73
N GLY A 1364 18.55 -1.84 -36.70
CA GLY A 1364 19.70 -2.74 -36.72
C GLY A 1364 19.42 -4.11 -36.07
N PRO A 1365 19.93 -5.23 -36.61
CA PRO A 1365 19.82 -6.54 -35.97
C PRO A 1365 20.55 -6.59 -34.62
N LEU A 1366 19.94 -7.26 -33.65
CA LEU A 1366 20.43 -7.47 -32.29
C LEU A 1366 20.90 -8.92 -32.08
N GLY A 1367 21.56 -9.19 -30.94
CA GLY A 1367 21.98 -10.54 -30.54
C GLY A 1367 21.17 -11.09 -29.36
N ASP A 1368 21.23 -12.41 -29.13
CA ASP A 1368 20.40 -13.18 -28.15
C ASP A 1368 20.41 -12.64 -26.69
N SER A 1369 21.30 -11.69 -26.36
CA SER A 1369 21.37 -11.01 -25.04
C SER A 1369 20.62 -9.65 -24.97
N HIS A 1370 19.83 -9.30 -25.99
CA HIS A 1370 19.08 -8.04 -26.06
C HIS A 1370 17.59 -8.29 -26.25
N LEU A 1371 16.80 -7.36 -25.72
CA LEU A 1371 15.40 -7.20 -26.08
C LEU A 1371 15.32 -6.30 -27.31
N GLY A 1372 14.41 -6.61 -28.23
CA GLY A 1372 14.18 -5.76 -29.40
C GLY A 1372 12.85 -6.08 -30.07
N GLU A 1373 12.52 -5.33 -31.10
CA GLU A 1373 11.33 -5.55 -31.89
C GLU A 1373 11.47 -6.83 -32.72
N ILE A 1374 10.46 -7.68 -32.67
CA ILE A 1374 10.38 -8.88 -33.50
C ILE A 1374 10.01 -8.43 -34.92
N TRP A 1375 10.86 -8.73 -35.89
CA TRP A 1375 10.62 -8.49 -37.31
C TRP A 1375 10.43 -9.84 -38.01
N VAL A 1376 9.45 -9.92 -38.93
CA VAL A 1376 9.01 -11.17 -39.55
C VAL A 1376 9.01 -11.11 -41.08
N HIS A 1377 9.58 -12.14 -41.70
CA HIS A 1377 9.55 -12.36 -43.14
C HIS A 1377 8.92 -13.73 -43.41
N SER A 1378 7.77 -13.75 -44.09
CA SER A 1378 7.09 -14.98 -44.50
C SER A 1378 6.24 -14.74 -45.74
N ALA A 1379 6.01 -15.80 -46.53
CA ALA A 1379 5.05 -15.81 -47.62
C ALA A 1379 3.59 -15.60 -47.17
N HIS A 1380 3.29 -15.74 -45.87
CA HIS A 1380 1.97 -15.48 -45.28
C HIS A 1380 1.89 -14.20 -44.44
N ASN A 1381 2.83 -13.26 -44.60
CA ASN A 1381 2.63 -11.89 -44.14
C ASN A 1381 1.40 -11.27 -44.84
N ALA A 1382 0.69 -10.36 -44.16
CA ALA A 1382 -0.32 -9.53 -44.82
C ALA A 1382 0.36 -8.56 -45.80
N SER A 1383 -0.33 -8.15 -46.86
CA SER A 1383 0.24 -7.27 -47.91
C SER A 1383 0.17 -5.78 -47.59
N GLY A 1384 -0.46 -5.40 -46.48
CA GLY A 1384 -0.54 -4.02 -46.00
C GLY A 1384 -1.70 -3.79 -45.04
N TYR A 1385 -1.72 -2.63 -44.38
CA TYR A 1385 -2.91 -2.16 -43.67
C TYR A 1385 -4.01 -1.74 -44.67
N PHE A 1386 -5.26 -1.82 -44.20
CA PHE A 1386 -6.44 -1.28 -44.88
C PHE A 1386 -6.98 -0.11 -44.04
N THR A 1387 -6.72 1.11 -44.50
CA THR A 1387 -7.25 2.34 -43.90
C THR A 1387 -7.86 3.24 -44.97
N ILE A 1388 -8.84 4.05 -44.60
CA ILE A 1388 -9.35 5.19 -45.37
C ILE A 1388 -8.82 6.54 -44.87
N TYR A 1389 -8.19 6.57 -43.70
CA TYR A 1389 -7.69 7.77 -43.05
C TYR A 1389 -6.23 7.56 -42.64
N GLY A 1390 -5.32 8.32 -43.25
CA GLY A 1390 -3.88 8.24 -43.03
C GLY A 1390 -3.08 8.20 -44.32
N ASP A 1391 -1.84 8.69 -44.24
CA ASP A 1391 -0.88 8.65 -45.34
C ASP A 1391 -0.32 7.22 -45.49
N GLU A 1392 -0.52 6.58 -46.65
CA GLU A 1392 -0.04 5.20 -46.90
C GLU A 1392 1.48 5.07 -46.70
N SER A 1393 2.23 6.17 -46.84
CA SER A 1393 3.70 6.17 -46.68
C SER A 1393 4.16 5.80 -45.27
N LEU A 1394 3.49 6.29 -44.22
CA LEU A 1394 3.82 5.99 -42.82
C LEU A 1394 3.51 4.53 -42.47
N GLN A 1395 2.42 3.98 -43.00
CA GLN A 1395 2.00 2.60 -42.76
C GLN A 1395 2.77 1.57 -43.61
N SER A 1396 3.31 1.98 -44.77
CA SER A 1396 4.17 1.15 -45.62
C SER A 1396 5.42 0.65 -44.92
N ASP A 1397 6.03 1.47 -44.05
CA ASP A 1397 7.29 1.11 -43.34
C ASP A 1397 7.11 -0.09 -42.39
N HIS A 1398 5.89 -0.40 -41.95
CA HIS A 1398 5.59 -1.62 -41.19
C HIS A 1398 5.66 -2.91 -42.00
N PHE A 1399 5.49 -2.86 -43.33
CA PHE A 1399 5.50 -4.05 -44.19
C PHE A 1399 6.75 -4.15 -45.06
N ASN A 1400 7.34 -3.00 -45.41
CA ASN A 1400 8.44 -2.87 -46.35
C ASN A 1400 9.79 -2.52 -45.69
N SER A 1401 9.93 -2.78 -44.38
CA SER A 1401 11.13 -2.45 -43.63
C SER A 1401 12.35 -3.26 -44.07
N ARG A 1402 13.52 -2.64 -43.95
CA ARG A 1402 14.83 -3.24 -44.22
C ARG A 1402 15.76 -2.94 -43.06
N LEU A 1403 16.68 -3.87 -42.78
CA LEU A 1403 17.71 -3.64 -41.78
C LEU A 1403 18.65 -2.53 -42.28
N SER A 1404 19.15 -1.69 -41.38
CA SER A 1404 20.11 -0.63 -41.71
C SER A 1404 21.51 -1.16 -42.02
N PHE A 1405 21.81 -2.39 -41.61
CA PHE A 1405 23.06 -3.12 -41.89
C PHE A 1405 22.84 -4.65 -41.70
N GLY A 1406 23.78 -5.47 -42.16
CA GLY A 1406 23.60 -6.93 -42.23
C GLY A 1406 22.89 -7.34 -43.53
N ASP A 1407 21.85 -8.17 -43.43
CA ASP A 1407 20.99 -8.47 -44.58
C ASP A 1407 20.01 -7.32 -44.84
N THR A 1408 20.46 -6.37 -45.65
CA THR A 1408 19.67 -5.21 -46.11
C THR A 1408 18.76 -5.55 -47.31
N GLN A 1409 18.88 -6.76 -47.87
CA GLN A 1409 18.18 -7.19 -49.08
C GLN A 1409 16.84 -7.87 -48.77
N THR A 1410 16.74 -8.61 -47.67
CA THR A 1410 15.44 -9.13 -47.19
C THR A 1410 14.51 -8.00 -46.74
N ILE A 1411 13.27 -8.03 -47.22
CA ILE A 1411 12.17 -7.18 -46.74
C ILE A 1411 11.53 -7.85 -45.52
N TRP A 1412 11.33 -7.07 -44.45
CA TRP A 1412 10.78 -7.50 -43.18
C TRP A 1412 9.53 -6.70 -42.82
N ALA A 1413 8.54 -7.39 -42.23
CA ALA A 1413 7.42 -6.74 -41.58
C ALA A 1413 7.70 -6.53 -40.08
N ARG A 1414 7.43 -5.33 -39.59
CA ARG A 1414 7.58 -4.89 -38.20
C ARG A 1414 6.36 -5.31 -37.39
N THR A 1415 6.53 -6.17 -36.39
CA THR A 1415 5.38 -6.69 -35.62
C THR A 1415 4.81 -5.67 -34.64
N GLY A 1416 5.60 -4.68 -34.19
CA GLY A 1416 5.25 -3.83 -33.06
C GLY A 1416 5.39 -4.50 -31.69
N TYR A 1417 5.92 -5.73 -31.60
CA TYR A 1417 6.12 -6.45 -30.33
C TYR A 1417 7.60 -6.57 -29.98
N LEU A 1418 7.92 -6.30 -28.71
CA LEU A 1418 9.23 -6.57 -28.12
C LEU A 1418 9.34 -8.02 -27.67
N GLY A 1419 10.48 -8.63 -27.98
CA GLY A 1419 10.81 -9.99 -27.58
C GLY A 1419 12.29 -10.33 -27.78
N PHE A 1420 12.65 -11.57 -27.49
CA PHE A 1420 14.01 -12.09 -27.69
C PHE A 1420 14.00 -13.56 -28.10
N LEU A 1421 15.09 -13.98 -28.70
CA LEU A 1421 15.35 -15.38 -29.04
C LEU A 1421 16.35 -15.98 -28.06
N ARG A 1422 16.11 -17.24 -27.68
CA ARG A 1422 17.08 -18.06 -26.96
C ARG A 1422 17.23 -19.40 -27.66
N ARG A 1423 18.47 -19.75 -28.01
CA ARG A 1423 18.83 -21.12 -28.38
C ARG A 1423 18.74 -22.04 -27.16
N THR A 1424 17.84 -23.01 -27.20
CA THR A 1424 17.64 -23.99 -26.13
C THR A 1424 18.60 -25.17 -26.27
N GLU A 1425 18.65 -26.05 -25.27
CA GLU A 1425 19.38 -27.32 -25.34
C GLU A 1425 18.57 -28.43 -26.04
N LEU A 1426 17.27 -28.21 -26.25
CA LEU A 1426 16.40 -29.16 -26.95
C LEU A 1426 16.73 -29.15 -28.44
N THR A 1427 16.72 -30.33 -29.06
CA THR A 1427 16.80 -30.46 -30.51
C THR A 1427 15.42 -30.35 -31.14
N ASP A 1428 15.36 -29.70 -32.29
CA ASP A 1428 14.17 -29.56 -33.11
C ASP A 1428 14.00 -30.80 -34.04
N ALA A 1429 12.94 -30.81 -34.87
CA ALA A 1429 12.62 -31.94 -35.74
C ALA A 1429 13.61 -32.14 -36.91
N ASN A 1430 14.46 -31.16 -37.20
CA ASN A 1430 15.52 -31.24 -38.21
C ASN A 1430 16.87 -31.65 -37.59
N GLY A 1431 16.95 -31.80 -36.26
CA GLY A 1431 18.18 -32.14 -35.54
C GLY A 1431 19.04 -30.94 -35.13
N GLU A 1432 18.64 -29.71 -35.44
CA GLU A 1432 19.31 -28.50 -34.95
C GLU A 1432 18.85 -28.14 -33.53
N ARG A 1433 19.58 -27.24 -32.85
CA ARG A 1433 19.12 -26.71 -31.56
C ARG A 1433 17.92 -25.80 -31.76
N HIS A 1434 16.86 -26.05 -31.00
CA HIS A 1434 15.61 -25.31 -31.07
C HIS A 1434 15.77 -23.87 -30.56
N ASP A 1435 15.45 -22.90 -31.40
CA ASP A 1435 15.40 -21.47 -31.06
C ASP A 1435 14.00 -21.08 -30.60
N ALA A 1436 13.86 -20.79 -29.31
CA ALA A 1436 12.62 -20.40 -28.67
C ALA A 1436 12.44 -18.87 -28.69
N LEU A 1437 11.25 -18.41 -29.09
CA LEU A 1437 10.83 -17.01 -29.05
C LEU A 1437 10.07 -16.71 -27.76
N TYR A 1438 10.45 -15.63 -27.09
CA TYR A 1438 9.75 -15.10 -25.92
C TYR A 1438 9.27 -13.68 -26.21
N VAL A 1439 7.95 -13.51 -26.29
CA VAL A 1439 7.31 -12.20 -26.40
C VAL A 1439 7.25 -11.56 -25.02
N VAL A 1440 7.68 -10.31 -24.92
CA VAL A 1440 7.69 -9.54 -23.66
C VAL A 1440 6.55 -8.52 -23.62
N GLY A 1441 6.14 -7.95 -24.74
CA GLY A 1441 4.94 -7.09 -24.81
C GLY A 1441 4.90 -6.22 -26.05
N ALA A 1442 3.79 -5.53 -26.28
CA ALA A 1442 3.67 -4.58 -27.37
C ALA A 1442 4.53 -3.32 -27.08
N LEU A 1443 5.09 -2.72 -28.14
CA LEU A 1443 5.99 -1.57 -28.07
C LEU A 1443 5.23 -0.26 -27.82
N ASP A 1444 4.00 -0.16 -28.32
CA ASP A 1444 3.07 0.96 -28.13
C ASP A 1444 2.46 1.01 -26.72
N GLU A 1445 2.29 -0.13 -26.06
CA GLU A 1445 1.93 -0.20 -24.64
C GLU A 1445 3.12 0.05 -23.69
N ALA A 1446 4.36 0.02 -24.18
CA ALA A 1446 5.54 0.15 -23.33
C ALA A 1446 5.76 1.59 -22.86
N MET A 1447 5.92 1.77 -21.55
CA MET A 1447 6.01 3.07 -20.89
C MET A 1447 7.49 3.43 -20.66
N GLU A 1448 7.98 4.51 -21.27
CA GLU A 1448 9.32 5.03 -20.95
C GLU A 1448 9.23 5.97 -19.74
N LEU A 1449 9.79 5.56 -18.60
CA LEU A 1449 9.80 6.32 -17.35
C LEU A 1449 11.23 6.33 -16.80
N ARG A 1450 11.75 7.52 -16.45
CA ARG A 1450 13.12 7.73 -15.95
C ARG A 1450 14.24 7.18 -16.88
N GLY A 1451 14.00 7.09 -18.18
CA GLY A 1451 14.95 6.51 -19.16
C GLY A 1451 15.02 4.99 -19.12
N MET A 1452 14.01 4.33 -18.54
CA MET A 1452 13.83 2.88 -18.50
C MET A 1452 12.49 2.50 -19.12
N ARG A 1453 12.42 1.34 -19.78
CA ARG A 1453 11.20 0.84 -20.42
C ARG A 1453 10.46 -0.11 -19.49
N TYR A 1454 9.18 0.18 -19.21
CA TYR A 1454 8.31 -0.63 -18.37
C TYR A 1454 7.16 -1.19 -19.20
N HIS A 1455 6.81 -2.47 -19.00
CA HIS A 1455 5.58 -3.03 -19.54
C HIS A 1455 4.47 -2.94 -18.47
N PRO A 1456 3.26 -2.43 -18.81
CA PRO A 1456 2.17 -2.26 -17.85
C PRO A 1456 1.87 -3.51 -17.01
N ILE A 1457 1.86 -4.68 -17.67
CA ILE A 1457 1.58 -5.98 -17.05
C ILE A 1457 2.53 -6.34 -15.89
N ASP A 1458 3.78 -5.89 -15.90
CA ASP A 1458 4.75 -6.16 -14.82
C ASP A 1458 4.40 -5.37 -13.55
N ILE A 1459 3.95 -4.12 -13.72
CA ILE A 1459 3.48 -3.26 -12.63
C ILE A 1459 2.13 -3.77 -12.11
N GLU A 1460 1.18 -4.04 -13.00
CA GLU A 1460 -0.15 -4.59 -12.67
C GLU A 1460 -0.05 -5.89 -11.87
N THR A 1461 0.83 -6.82 -12.26
CA THR A 1461 1.06 -8.08 -11.55
C THR A 1461 1.59 -7.84 -10.12
N SER A 1462 2.31 -6.74 -9.88
CA SER A 1462 2.84 -6.40 -8.56
C SER A 1462 1.76 -5.73 -7.69
N VAL A 1463 0.95 -4.86 -8.29
CA VAL A 1463 -0.21 -4.24 -7.62
C VAL A 1463 -1.26 -5.27 -7.21
N ILE A 1464 -1.61 -6.23 -8.09
CA ILE A 1464 -2.57 -7.31 -7.79
C ILE A 1464 -2.08 -8.21 -6.64
N ARG A 1465 -0.75 -8.37 -6.48
CA ARG A 1465 -0.16 -9.14 -5.36
C ARG A 1465 -0.11 -8.38 -4.04
N ALA A 1466 -0.32 -7.06 -4.03
CA ALA A 1466 -0.11 -6.22 -2.85
C ALA A 1466 -1.18 -6.40 -1.77
N HIS A 1467 -2.43 -6.66 -2.15
CA HIS A 1467 -3.52 -6.93 -1.20
C HIS A 1467 -4.59 -7.84 -1.80
N LYS A 1468 -5.15 -8.72 -0.96
CA LYS A 1468 -6.16 -9.73 -1.36
C LYS A 1468 -7.45 -9.16 -1.95
N SER A 1469 -7.82 -7.92 -1.59
CA SER A 1469 -9.03 -7.25 -2.07
C SER A 1469 -8.84 -6.58 -3.45
N VAL A 1470 -7.66 -6.71 -4.08
CA VAL A 1470 -7.44 -6.23 -5.45
C VAL A 1470 -7.78 -7.33 -6.44
N THR A 1471 -8.88 -7.16 -7.19
CA THR A 1471 -9.28 -8.13 -8.23
C THR A 1471 -8.55 -7.89 -9.54
N GLU A 1472 -8.51 -6.64 -9.99
CA GLU A 1472 -7.88 -6.23 -11.23
C GLU A 1472 -7.16 -4.88 -11.09
N CYS A 1473 -6.22 -4.65 -11.99
CA CYS A 1473 -5.41 -3.42 -12.03
C CYS A 1473 -5.07 -3.04 -13.46
N ALA A 1474 -5.05 -1.75 -13.77
CA ALA A 1474 -4.56 -1.22 -15.03
C ALA A 1474 -3.68 0.02 -14.78
N VAL A 1475 -2.58 0.13 -15.51
CA VAL A 1475 -1.65 1.27 -15.38
C VAL A 1475 -1.45 2.01 -16.70
N PHE A 1476 -1.27 3.32 -16.61
CA PHE A 1476 -0.96 4.19 -17.77
C PHE A 1476 -0.19 5.44 -17.34
N THR A 1477 0.39 6.15 -18.31
CA THR A 1477 1.06 7.43 -18.08
C THR A 1477 0.10 8.61 -18.25
N TRP A 1478 0.26 9.61 -17.40
CA TRP A 1478 -0.34 10.93 -17.58
C TRP A 1478 0.66 12.02 -17.20
N THR A 1479 1.08 12.87 -18.16
CA THR A 1479 2.09 13.93 -17.95
C THR A 1479 3.37 13.44 -17.26
N ASN A 1480 3.88 12.27 -17.67
CA ASN A 1480 5.04 11.56 -17.08
C ASN A 1480 4.84 11.02 -15.65
N LEU A 1481 3.65 11.14 -15.07
CA LEU A 1481 3.26 10.45 -13.84
C LEU A 1481 2.68 9.07 -14.18
N LEU A 1482 2.95 8.11 -13.30
CA LEU A 1482 2.30 6.80 -13.32
C LEU A 1482 0.93 6.91 -12.63
N VAL A 1483 -0.12 6.54 -13.35
CA VAL A 1483 -1.49 6.38 -12.82
C VAL A 1483 -1.77 4.89 -12.68
N VAL A 1484 -2.27 4.49 -11.52
CA VAL A 1484 -2.66 3.12 -11.20
C VAL A 1484 -4.15 3.09 -10.88
N VAL A 1485 -4.93 2.34 -11.65
CA VAL A 1485 -6.36 2.10 -11.41
C VAL A 1485 -6.53 0.69 -10.86
N VAL A 1486 -7.30 0.55 -9.78
CA VAL A 1486 -7.41 -0.68 -8.98
C VAL A 1486 -8.87 -0.99 -8.70
N GLU A 1487 -9.32 -2.19 -9.06
CA GLU A 1487 -10.64 -2.69 -8.69
C GLU A 1487 -10.62 -3.30 -7.28
N LEU A 1488 -11.60 -2.93 -6.46
CA LEU A 1488 -11.73 -3.36 -5.06
C LEU A 1488 -12.87 -4.38 -4.89
N ASP A 1489 -12.52 -5.59 -4.45
CA ASP A 1489 -13.45 -6.59 -3.89
C ASP A 1489 -13.43 -6.50 -2.36
N GLY A 1490 -14.21 -5.55 -1.83
CA GLY A 1490 -14.23 -5.21 -0.41
C GLY A 1490 -15.19 -4.05 -0.13
N SER A 1491 -15.21 -3.59 1.12
CA SER A 1491 -15.99 -2.42 1.53
C SER A 1491 -15.33 -1.10 1.10
N GLU A 1492 -16.11 -0.03 0.86
CA GLU A 1492 -15.58 1.32 0.56
C GLU A 1492 -14.64 1.89 1.66
N GLN A 1493 -14.57 1.25 2.83
CA GLN A 1493 -13.65 1.60 3.92
C GLN A 1493 -12.23 1.06 3.67
N GLU A 1494 -12.10 -0.09 3.00
CA GLU A 1494 -10.81 -0.71 2.62
C GLU A 1494 -10.11 0.03 1.47
N ALA A 1495 -10.83 0.84 0.69
CA ALA A 1495 -10.29 1.57 -0.46
C ALA A 1495 -9.08 2.45 -0.09
N LEU A 1496 -9.09 3.03 1.11
CA LEU A 1496 -8.03 3.91 1.60
C LEU A 1496 -6.81 3.15 2.15
N ASP A 1497 -6.99 1.90 2.60
CA ASP A 1497 -5.89 1.02 3.00
C ASP A 1497 -5.04 0.56 1.80
N LEU A 1498 -5.64 0.48 0.60
CA LEU A 1498 -4.90 0.14 -0.61
C LEU A 1498 -3.87 1.20 -1.02
N VAL A 1499 -4.12 2.49 -0.74
CA VAL A 1499 -3.31 3.60 -1.29
C VAL A 1499 -1.83 3.53 -0.86
N PRO A 1500 -1.48 3.32 0.43
CA PRO A 1500 -0.09 3.12 0.84
C PRO A 1500 0.51 1.82 0.28
N LEU A 1501 -0.25 0.72 0.23
CA LEU A 1501 0.23 -0.58 -0.24
C LEU A 1501 0.61 -0.54 -1.74
N VAL A 1502 -0.29 0.00 -2.58
CA VAL A 1502 -0.08 0.18 -4.02
C VAL A 1502 1.09 1.13 -4.28
N THR A 1503 1.22 2.20 -3.51
CA THR A 1503 2.35 3.14 -3.64
C THR A 1503 3.68 2.47 -3.26
N ASN A 1504 3.71 1.71 -2.15
CA ASN A 1504 4.91 1.02 -1.68
C ASN A 1504 5.37 -0.08 -2.65
N VAL A 1505 4.49 -0.99 -3.08
CA VAL A 1505 4.89 -2.13 -3.93
C VAL A 1505 5.48 -1.65 -5.27
N VAL A 1506 4.91 -0.59 -5.85
CA VAL A 1506 5.42 -0.01 -7.10
C VAL A 1506 6.74 0.71 -6.86
N LEU A 1507 6.90 1.38 -5.73
CA LEU A 1507 8.15 2.06 -5.39
C LEU A 1507 9.30 1.06 -5.15
N GLU A 1508 9.04 -0.03 -4.45
CA GLU A 1508 10.06 -1.03 -4.07
C GLU A 1508 10.39 -2.01 -5.20
N GLU A 1509 9.40 -2.55 -5.92
CA GLU A 1509 9.65 -3.50 -7.02
C GLU A 1509 10.02 -2.79 -8.34
N HIS A 1510 9.50 -1.57 -8.59
CA HIS A 1510 9.64 -0.87 -9.87
C HIS A 1510 10.51 0.38 -9.83
N TYR A 1511 10.88 0.91 -8.66
CA TYR A 1511 11.61 2.18 -8.53
C TYR A 1511 10.89 3.36 -9.22
N LEU A 1512 9.56 3.33 -9.21
CA LEU A 1512 8.69 4.36 -9.74
C LEU A 1512 7.83 4.94 -8.62
N ILE A 1513 7.64 6.25 -8.63
CA ILE A 1513 6.65 6.89 -7.77
C ILE A 1513 5.32 6.89 -8.53
N VAL A 1514 4.30 6.25 -7.95
CA VAL A 1514 2.91 6.39 -8.38
C VAL A 1514 2.48 7.83 -8.09
N GLY A 1515 2.00 8.55 -9.10
CA GLY A 1515 1.49 9.92 -8.95
C GLY A 1515 0.00 9.97 -8.60
N VAL A 1516 -0.78 9.00 -9.09
CA VAL A 1516 -2.22 8.89 -8.80
C VAL A 1516 -2.61 7.43 -8.59
N VAL A 1517 -3.33 7.14 -7.51
CA VAL A 1517 -4.03 5.85 -7.29
C VAL A 1517 -5.53 6.11 -7.38
N VAL A 1518 -6.21 5.38 -8.26
CA VAL A 1518 -7.67 5.44 -8.46
C VAL A 1518 -8.26 4.10 -8.04
N VAL A 1519 -9.13 4.10 -7.04
CA VAL A 1519 -9.83 2.90 -6.56
C VAL A 1519 -11.26 2.93 -7.08
N VAL A 1520 -11.68 1.86 -7.74
CA VAL A 1520 -12.96 1.75 -8.45
C VAL A 1520 -13.71 0.46 -8.07
N ASP A 1521 -15.01 0.43 -8.35
CA ASP A 1521 -15.85 -0.78 -8.25
C ASP A 1521 -15.37 -1.87 -9.25
N ILE A 1522 -15.70 -3.14 -8.98
CA ILE A 1522 -15.38 -4.28 -9.86
C ILE A 1522 -16.07 -4.11 -11.23
N GLY A 1523 -15.34 -4.39 -12.31
CA GLY A 1523 -15.83 -4.31 -13.69
C GLY A 1523 -15.76 -2.91 -14.32
N VAL A 1524 -15.13 -1.93 -13.66
CA VAL A 1524 -14.89 -0.58 -14.21
C VAL A 1524 -13.69 -0.57 -15.17
N ILE A 1525 -12.71 -1.46 -14.99
CA ILE A 1525 -11.58 -1.58 -15.93
C ILE A 1525 -12.08 -2.28 -17.21
N PRO A 1526 -12.07 -1.59 -18.37
CA PRO A 1526 -12.61 -2.16 -19.60
C PRO A 1526 -11.70 -3.29 -20.11
N ILE A 1527 -12.25 -4.51 -20.16
CA ILE A 1527 -11.60 -5.70 -20.72
C ILE A 1527 -12.34 -6.12 -21.98
N ASN A 1528 -11.62 -6.31 -23.09
CA ASN A 1528 -12.23 -6.72 -24.35
C ASN A 1528 -12.56 -8.23 -24.36
N SER A 1529 -13.28 -8.67 -25.39
CA SER A 1529 -13.66 -10.10 -25.58
C SER A 1529 -12.51 -11.11 -25.58
N ARG A 1530 -11.27 -10.67 -25.86
CA ARG A 1530 -10.08 -11.52 -25.91
C ARG A 1530 -9.41 -11.64 -24.52
N GLY A 1531 -9.90 -10.89 -23.53
CA GLY A 1531 -9.34 -10.80 -22.18
C GLY A 1531 -8.29 -9.69 -22.03
N GLU A 1532 -8.15 -8.79 -23.01
CA GLU A 1532 -7.12 -7.75 -23.03
C GLU A 1532 -7.66 -6.44 -22.44
N LYS A 1533 -6.85 -5.75 -21.62
CA LYS A 1533 -7.23 -4.50 -20.93
C LYS A 1533 -7.16 -3.31 -21.89
N GLN A 1534 -8.25 -2.54 -22.01
CA GLN A 1534 -8.33 -1.36 -22.89
C GLN A 1534 -7.79 -0.11 -22.18
N ARG A 1535 -6.48 -0.11 -21.89
CA ARG A 1535 -5.80 0.90 -21.05
C ARG A 1535 -5.97 2.34 -21.54
N MET A 1536 -6.02 2.56 -22.85
CA MET A 1536 -6.26 3.90 -23.40
C MET A 1536 -7.69 4.37 -23.19
N HIS A 1537 -8.69 3.51 -23.34
CA HIS A 1537 -10.07 3.88 -23.07
C HIS A 1537 -10.27 4.26 -21.59
N LEU A 1538 -9.63 3.52 -20.68
CA LEU A 1538 -9.60 3.84 -19.25
C LEU A 1538 -8.88 5.17 -18.97
N ARG A 1539 -7.75 5.43 -19.64
CA ARG A 1539 -7.02 6.70 -19.57
C ARG A 1539 -7.86 7.87 -20.07
N ASP A 1540 -8.56 7.72 -21.20
CA ASP A 1540 -9.37 8.78 -21.77
C ASP A 1540 -10.59 9.07 -20.90
N GLY A 1541 -11.23 8.02 -20.34
CA GLY A 1541 -12.28 8.16 -19.33
C GLY A 1541 -11.80 8.87 -18.06
N PHE A 1542 -10.58 8.59 -17.59
CA PHE A 1542 -9.95 9.32 -16.48
C PHE A 1542 -9.69 10.79 -16.83
N LEU A 1543 -9.15 11.09 -18.01
CA LEU A 1543 -8.86 12.46 -18.46
C LEU A 1543 -10.12 13.29 -18.72
N ALA A 1544 -11.23 12.64 -19.09
CA ALA A 1544 -12.53 13.24 -19.33
C ALA A 1544 -13.43 13.31 -18.08
N ASP A 1545 -12.96 12.88 -16.90
CA ASP A 1545 -13.72 12.86 -15.63
C ASP A 1545 -14.99 11.99 -15.73
N GLN A 1546 -14.91 10.86 -16.46
CA GLN A 1546 -16.02 9.93 -16.73
C GLN A 1546 -15.99 8.64 -15.87
N LEU A 1547 -14.91 8.41 -15.11
CA LEU A 1547 -14.87 7.34 -14.13
C LEU A 1547 -15.66 7.75 -12.88
N ASP A 1548 -16.34 6.80 -12.22
CA ASP A 1548 -16.99 6.99 -10.92
C ASP A 1548 -16.16 6.26 -9.83
N PRO A 1549 -15.06 6.87 -9.35
CA PRO A 1549 -14.16 6.23 -8.40
C PRO A 1549 -14.72 6.22 -6.99
N ILE A 1550 -14.48 5.12 -6.28
CA ILE A 1550 -14.66 5.04 -4.82
C ILE A 1550 -13.75 6.08 -4.16
N TYR A 1551 -12.48 6.14 -4.58
CA TYR A 1551 -11.50 7.10 -4.08
C TYR A 1551 -10.41 7.44 -5.11
N VAL A 1552 -9.95 8.70 -5.12
CA VAL A 1552 -8.78 9.14 -5.92
C VAL A 1552 -7.72 9.74 -5.00
N ALA A 1553 -6.59 9.06 -4.87
CA ALA A 1553 -5.42 9.56 -4.14
C ALA A 1553 -4.45 10.26 -5.09
N TYR A 1554 -4.12 11.51 -4.76
CA TYR A 1554 -3.04 12.26 -5.42
C TYR A 1554 -1.79 12.22 -4.53
N ASN A 1555 -0.74 11.54 -5.01
CA ASN A 1555 0.51 11.41 -4.28
C ASN A 1555 1.37 12.67 -4.51
N MET A 1556 1.87 13.27 -3.42
CA MET A 1556 2.57 14.58 -3.42
C MET A 1556 4.10 14.52 -3.39
#